data_AF-A0AA97KHU0-F1
#
_entry.id   AF-A0AA97KHU0-F1
#
_cell.length_a   1.000
_cell.length_b   1.000
_cell.length_c   1.000
_cell.angle_alpha   90.00
_cell.angle_beta   90.00
_cell.angle_gamma   90.00
#
_symmetry.space_group_name_H-M   'P 1'
#
loop_
_entity.id
_entity.type
_entity.pdbx_description
1 polymer ?
#
loop_
_entity_poly.entity_id
_entity_poly.type
_entity_poly.pdbx_seq_one_letter_code
_entity_poly.pdbx_strand_id
1 'polypeptide(L)'
;MEEGASSPQSPAEGDGSPGDPLCSPVERQWLREARGFVRQALLRGGPSEEREANSSSAAAAAAAAAAATTTTWRHLSRALRRCRGTQELPLGYRLVSLLELQSQQHHPCCSHLTWSSEEFQKSACESKSLFPDQRILQRAHLILVGYLTERKEDRLTDGSLYIRDNTGTLPCELLHFKLEWLENLLLFPSWTYIPPKGQNRDGYLEILADPIQVMPGPEKRIDIPPVLDPEQAAKLLSARAQCKKVAELNVAGELCRLSTVLSIHHKVFFFLFLKCSHSEACVPILVQSPQLAWHRVLQLGHSYVLTALKISCLKASGLRVFVPSSSSHLLTYCMEHVTEQYLDSTPEGSSVLPASPVVCTPPNSSLEVGERDKILVPVRRSKVVSYAGTITQILNVQAGLYELDNRFTLCLAYQQQLNSGRGLRPGACVELRDVHLLQKPLAAFPFVLGACLRTTLVLKSFSKCSILHQPATSCGNLYIQLLLRYNLTLPLYLCLVSLLEMLEKRFCCFVQRQQLFLCSSHSTAGAAEKFIVPILNSLVPSKKQVRDIHWEILAEKHHCPLEQYQILNPPCQIPPFSLLFTMAEKRCLESFSPLHQMSSAPEIQHIGAQELNRRLAWSYSVLSAESFQPPIMLLGILRASSRSGFLQLRDSTKALSCIIFHRDGRPFADVSLLGYLLQIERFQLVMEQFLQSDFPSWQELKTQEYIKEKKSRLYAQFFVEDVKILHSEKRAPEVPKAREESCSVVKDNGSSTAEPRSPEGNLTNIERAEAASNTPEPPKSSAADGRCVCRLFLATQKEGLMWRNYPQASEGRSKGGQEPQLCFQVTVLWMDKPEQCKNVGEAMVQKELSAFALGEASKAQPEILLLFLGKSLRWFPFLHPGGLYQLIIPQCSELDVFDKLCLPMGSGNLSMMKSQSLFLPVPDAGYLHYVSWISQLVSEASEMEEKLFSITEILSPSFTRSLVSFSGVIAERTLCESLTGKKPVAACSAKQLKGNRLPWDYSVKLSILPACGSSAGLDVYVEATFLPYLSGMLPGAKILFHNMQRKISRLKNVYCTYMASSCLRVLSPPPPDSSSRPFDGTSNLSAVYLSHILLQPHSLCQVQVTCHLTCVLTLSLRWSCSLCDSILKEGTCIQLNPPCLSHTGVIKASARILVEDGTGEAVVLCRNHQVRDVLCLSPKDWDVVQKHVWRKGCVSIQHNDGSIGPRCMEPPDDLLTLYLRSLCRSPIVCRSLVLAARLDRKPPEAGPRQIRRFFSHETEFLSQMRNQLNLICLSIQTAT
;
A
#
# COMPACT_ATOMS: atom_id res chain seq x y z
N MET A 1 65.63 28.03 -70.47
CA MET A 1 65.21 28.55 -71.78
C MET A 1 65.37 27.39 -72.75
N GLU A 2 64.38 26.89 -73.46
CA GLU A 2 62.96 27.20 -73.74
C GLU A 2 62.32 25.85 -74.14
N GLU A 3 61.18 25.50 -73.56
CA GLU A 3 59.86 25.37 -74.24
C GLU A 3 59.67 24.17 -75.18
N GLY A 4 58.50 23.52 -75.04
CA GLY A 4 57.84 22.87 -76.19
C GLY A 4 57.31 21.44 -76.04
N ALA A 5 56.14 21.30 -75.40
CA ALA A 5 55.02 20.39 -75.71
C ALA A 5 55.20 18.88 -76.01
N SER A 6 54.49 18.02 -75.25
CA SER A 6 53.50 17.05 -75.80
C SER A 6 52.82 16.19 -74.71
N SER A 7 51.47 16.08 -74.83
CA SER A 7 50.55 14.98 -74.44
C SER A 7 50.78 14.14 -73.15
N PRO A 8 49.77 14.00 -72.25
CA PRO A 8 49.86 13.07 -71.14
C PRO A 8 49.48 11.65 -71.60
N GLN A 9 50.47 10.77 -71.68
CA GLN A 9 50.25 9.32 -71.63
C GLN A 9 49.94 8.88 -70.20
N SER A 10 48.97 7.98 -70.09
CA SER A 10 48.64 7.17 -68.92
C SER A 10 49.87 6.57 -68.22
N PRO A 11 49.96 6.58 -66.87
CA PRO A 11 50.78 5.61 -66.18
C PRO A 11 49.93 4.37 -65.88
N ALA A 12 50.37 3.24 -66.43
CA ALA A 12 50.02 1.92 -65.95
C ALA A 12 50.49 1.81 -64.48
N GLU A 13 49.56 1.64 -63.55
CA GLU A 13 49.88 1.24 -62.17
C GLU A 13 50.24 -0.25 -62.18
N GLY A 14 51.53 -0.51 -62.11
CA GLY A 14 52.10 -1.84 -61.93
C GLY A 14 51.77 -2.42 -60.56
N ASP A 15 51.54 -3.73 -60.58
CA ASP A 15 51.33 -4.62 -59.45
C ASP A 15 52.57 -4.60 -58.52
N GLY A 16 52.38 -4.25 -57.24
CA GLY A 16 53.45 -4.09 -56.25
C GLY A 16 53.07 -4.68 -54.90
N SER A 17 53.64 -5.84 -54.57
CA SER A 17 53.61 -6.45 -53.24
C SER A 17 54.69 -5.82 -52.31
N PRO A 18 54.70 -6.13 -51.00
CA PRO A 18 54.62 -5.17 -49.91
C PRO A 18 55.95 -4.48 -49.58
N GLY A 19 55.99 -3.15 -49.62
CA GLY A 19 57.17 -2.41 -49.15
C GLY A 19 57.10 -0.91 -49.40
N ASP A 20 56.07 -0.21 -48.90
CA ASP A 20 56.13 1.25 -48.81
C ASP A 20 57.05 1.66 -47.64
N PRO A 21 58.16 2.38 -47.86
CA PRO A 21 59.12 2.73 -46.81
C PRO A 21 58.65 3.88 -45.89
N LEU A 22 57.44 4.42 -46.10
CA LEU A 22 56.94 5.63 -45.41
C LEU A 22 55.93 5.36 -44.29
N CYS A 23 55.45 4.12 -44.11
CA CYS A 23 54.45 3.82 -43.07
C CYS A 23 55.07 3.43 -41.72
N SER A 24 54.62 4.12 -40.66
CA SER A 24 54.97 3.82 -39.26
C SER A 24 54.52 2.40 -38.84
N PRO A 25 55.16 1.76 -37.85
CA PRO A 25 54.77 0.41 -37.41
C PRO A 25 53.33 0.33 -36.90
N VAL A 26 52.85 1.41 -36.26
CA VAL A 26 51.46 1.55 -35.79
C VAL A 26 50.48 1.59 -36.96
N GLU A 27 50.83 2.32 -38.03
CA GLU A 27 50.02 2.38 -39.25
C GLU A 27 49.94 1.03 -39.97
N ARG A 28 51.03 0.26 -40.04
CA ARG A 28 51.01 -1.08 -40.65
C ARG A 28 50.12 -2.06 -39.88
N GLN A 29 50.16 -2.02 -38.55
CA GLN A 29 49.29 -2.84 -37.71
C GLN A 29 47.82 -2.46 -37.92
N TRP A 30 47.51 -1.17 -37.89
CA TRP A 30 46.16 -0.66 -38.10
C TRP A 30 45.59 -1.06 -39.47
N LEU A 31 46.39 -0.94 -40.53
CA LEU A 31 46.00 -1.37 -41.88
C LEU A 31 45.71 -2.87 -41.98
N ARG A 32 46.45 -3.70 -41.24
CA ARG A 32 46.22 -5.15 -41.19
C ARG A 32 44.89 -5.48 -40.52
N GLU A 33 44.61 -4.84 -39.37
CA GLU A 33 43.34 -4.99 -38.64
C GLU A 33 42.15 -4.50 -39.49
N ALA A 34 42.31 -3.36 -40.17
CA ALA A 34 41.26 -2.79 -41.02
C ALA A 34 40.91 -3.67 -42.23
N ARG A 35 41.93 -4.25 -42.91
CA ARG A 35 41.69 -5.22 -44.00
C ARG A 35 41.06 -6.51 -43.49
N GLY A 36 41.43 -6.97 -42.30
CA GLY A 36 40.78 -8.11 -41.62
C GLY A 36 39.30 -7.84 -41.35
N PHE A 37 38.97 -6.65 -40.86
CA PHE A 37 37.59 -6.21 -40.63
C PHE A 37 36.75 -6.20 -41.91
N VAL A 38 37.25 -5.61 -43.00
CA VAL A 38 36.51 -5.57 -44.29
C VAL A 38 36.16 -6.99 -44.75
N ARG A 39 37.12 -7.92 -44.64
CA ARG A 39 36.93 -9.32 -45.06
C ARG A 39 35.89 -10.06 -44.21
N GLN A 40 35.88 -9.84 -42.90
CA GLN A 40 35.01 -10.59 -41.97
C GLN A 40 33.63 -9.94 -41.78
N ALA A 41 33.57 -8.61 -41.66
CA ALA A 41 32.34 -7.91 -41.26
C ALA A 41 31.55 -7.30 -42.44
N LEU A 42 32.18 -7.01 -43.58
CA LEU A 42 31.52 -6.25 -44.68
C LEU A 42 31.26 -7.06 -45.96
N LEU A 43 32.09 -8.06 -46.28
CA LEU A 43 31.95 -8.88 -47.49
C LEU A 43 31.16 -10.16 -47.21
N ARG A 44 30.01 -10.34 -47.87
CA ARG A 44 29.21 -11.57 -47.76
C ARG A 44 30.01 -12.76 -48.28
N GLY A 45 30.36 -13.70 -47.39
CA GLY A 45 30.52 -15.10 -47.79
C GLY A 45 29.13 -15.64 -48.12
N GLY A 46 28.94 -16.27 -49.27
CA GLY A 46 27.66 -16.89 -49.61
C GLY A 46 27.24 -17.92 -48.54
N PRO A 47 25.93 -18.20 -48.39
CA PRO A 47 25.48 -19.24 -47.48
C PRO A 47 26.17 -20.56 -47.84
N SER A 48 26.70 -21.22 -46.82
CA SER A 48 27.17 -22.59 -46.87
C SER A 48 26.00 -23.53 -47.16
N GLU A 49 25.58 -23.63 -48.42
CA GLU A 49 25.07 -24.89 -48.93
C GLU A 49 26.29 -25.72 -49.30
N GLU A 50 26.53 -26.76 -48.51
CA GLU A 50 27.45 -27.85 -48.81
C GLU A 50 27.09 -28.43 -50.19
N ARG A 51 27.79 -27.96 -51.22
CA ARG A 51 28.02 -28.74 -52.43
C ARG A 51 29.50 -28.78 -52.67
N GLU A 52 30.04 -29.99 -52.56
CA GLU A 52 31.40 -30.37 -52.92
C GLU A 52 31.76 -29.70 -54.26
N ALA A 53 32.62 -28.69 -54.18
CA ALA A 53 33.16 -28.02 -55.35
C ALA A 53 34.69 -28.08 -55.29
N ASN A 54 35.25 -28.63 -56.36
CA ASN A 54 36.67 -28.88 -56.63
C ASN A 54 37.63 -27.82 -56.07
N SER A 55 38.81 -28.28 -55.64
CA SER A 55 39.91 -27.47 -55.08
C SER A 55 40.39 -26.29 -55.95
N SER A 56 40.03 -26.25 -57.23
CA SER A 56 40.27 -25.12 -58.14
C SER A 56 39.28 -23.95 -57.99
N SER A 57 38.04 -24.17 -57.51
CA SER A 57 37.05 -23.10 -57.31
C SER A 57 37.30 -22.32 -56.01
N ALA A 58 37.87 -22.97 -54.99
CA ALA A 58 38.21 -22.36 -53.72
C ALA A 58 39.33 -21.31 -53.85
N ALA A 59 40.33 -21.56 -54.70
CA ALA A 59 41.39 -20.60 -54.99
C ALA A 59 40.87 -19.38 -55.77
N ALA A 60 39.97 -19.59 -56.74
CA ALA A 60 39.31 -18.50 -57.48
C ALA A 60 38.38 -17.67 -56.59
N ALA A 61 37.62 -18.29 -55.68
CA ALA A 61 36.79 -17.62 -54.70
C ALA A 61 37.63 -16.83 -53.68
N ALA A 62 38.77 -17.37 -53.24
CA ALA A 62 39.70 -16.68 -52.36
C ALA A 62 40.38 -15.47 -53.04
N ALA A 63 40.75 -15.61 -54.33
CA ALA A 63 41.29 -14.51 -55.13
C ALA A 63 40.24 -13.41 -55.38
N ALA A 64 38.99 -13.79 -55.70
CA ALA A 64 37.88 -12.86 -55.85
C ALA A 64 37.54 -12.13 -54.54
N ALA A 65 37.56 -12.84 -53.40
CA ALA A 65 37.37 -12.25 -52.08
C ALA A 65 38.52 -11.30 -51.69
N ALA A 66 39.76 -11.62 -52.04
CA ALA A 66 40.92 -10.75 -51.83
C ALA A 66 40.86 -9.49 -52.72
N ALA A 67 40.44 -9.62 -53.97
CA ALA A 67 40.20 -8.51 -54.88
C ALA A 67 39.07 -7.61 -54.36
N ALA A 68 37.93 -8.18 -53.95
CA ALA A 68 36.82 -7.45 -53.33
C ALA A 68 37.21 -6.76 -52.03
N THR A 69 38.03 -7.39 -51.19
CA THR A 69 38.57 -6.78 -49.96
C THR A 69 39.42 -5.55 -50.29
N THR A 70 40.26 -5.66 -51.33
CA THR A 70 41.16 -4.60 -51.75
C THR A 70 40.39 -3.42 -52.36
N THR A 71 39.37 -3.68 -53.18
CA THR A 71 38.52 -2.63 -53.77
C THR A 71 37.68 -1.93 -52.71
N THR A 72 36.95 -2.66 -51.86
CA THR A 72 36.15 -2.09 -50.77
C THR A 72 37.03 -1.31 -49.79
N TRP A 73 38.23 -1.80 -49.47
CA TRP A 73 39.21 -1.08 -48.66
C TRP A 73 39.65 0.24 -49.31
N ARG A 74 39.99 0.23 -50.61
CA ARG A 74 40.39 1.45 -51.34
C ARG A 74 39.30 2.51 -51.27
N HIS A 75 38.04 2.12 -51.48
CA HIS A 75 36.89 3.00 -51.39
C HIS A 75 36.67 3.51 -49.95
N LEU A 76 36.75 2.65 -48.95
CA LEU A 76 36.63 3.01 -47.54
C LEU A 76 37.75 3.97 -47.09
N SER A 77 38.99 3.72 -47.49
CA SER A 77 40.12 4.60 -47.19
C SER A 77 39.96 5.99 -47.79
N ARG A 78 39.39 6.07 -49.01
CA ARG A 78 39.08 7.33 -49.67
C ARG A 78 37.95 8.06 -48.95
N ALA A 79 36.92 7.35 -48.50
CA ALA A 79 35.82 7.90 -47.69
C ALA A 79 36.32 8.43 -46.32
N LEU A 80 37.21 7.70 -45.63
CA LEU A 80 37.80 8.12 -44.36
C LEU A 80 38.66 9.39 -44.50
N ARG A 81 39.47 9.49 -45.56
CA ARG A 81 40.25 10.71 -45.87
C ARG A 81 39.36 11.89 -46.21
N ARG A 82 38.35 11.68 -47.06
CA ARG A 82 37.33 12.70 -47.39
C ARG A 82 36.60 13.20 -46.14
N CYS A 83 36.30 12.31 -45.20
CA CYS A 83 35.61 12.67 -43.96
C CYS A 83 36.41 13.63 -43.06
N ARG A 84 37.74 13.49 -42.97
CA ARG A 84 38.58 14.35 -42.12
C ARG A 84 39.05 15.63 -42.81
N GLY A 85 38.94 15.72 -44.14
CA GLY A 85 39.51 16.83 -44.89
C GLY A 85 41.06 16.83 -44.94
N THR A 86 41.70 15.75 -44.48
CA THR A 86 43.16 15.57 -44.49
C THR A 86 43.55 14.28 -45.24
N GLN A 87 44.78 14.22 -45.74
CA GLN A 87 45.29 13.01 -46.43
C GLN A 87 45.64 11.86 -45.46
N GLU A 88 45.67 12.12 -44.15
CA GLU A 88 46.09 11.18 -43.12
C GLU A 88 44.98 10.23 -42.64
N LEU A 89 45.34 8.99 -42.32
CA LEU A 89 44.43 7.99 -41.75
C LEU A 89 44.19 8.23 -40.25
N PRO A 90 43.00 7.89 -39.71
CA PRO A 90 42.68 8.06 -38.29
C PRO A 90 43.30 6.95 -37.44
N LEU A 91 44.63 6.96 -37.28
CA LEU A 91 45.39 5.92 -36.56
C LEU A 91 44.99 5.77 -35.08
N GLY A 92 44.37 6.79 -34.49
CA GLY A 92 43.84 6.76 -33.12
C GLY A 92 42.46 6.09 -32.97
N TYR A 93 41.82 5.62 -34.05
CA TYR A 93 40.48 5.01 -34.03
C TYR A 93 40.50 3.56 -34.51
N ARG A 94 39.70 2.66 -33.91
CA ARG A 94 39.61 1.24 -34.32
C ARG A 94 38.30 0.94 -35.03
N LEU A 95 38.31 0.13 -36.10
CA LEU A 95 37.08 -0.40 -36.73
C LEU A 95 36.42 -1.42 -35.80
N VAL A 96 35.10 -1.35 -35.64
CA VAL A 96 34.33 -2.24 -34.74
C VAL A 96 33.18 -2.90 -35.48
N SER A 97 32.95 -4.19 -35.23
CA SER A 97 31.77 -4.92 -35.72
C SER A 97 30.58 -4.71 -34.79
N LEU A 98 29.35 -4.89 -35.29
CA LEU A 98 28.14 -4.71 -34.49
C LEU A 98 28.05 -5.71 -33.33
N LEU A 99 28.47 -6.96 -33.56
CA LEU A 99 28.51 -7.99 -32.51
C LEU A 99 29.56 -7.68 -31.43
N GLU A 100 30.73 -7.17 -31.82
CA GLU A 100 31.76 -6.75 -30.88
C GLU A 100 31.29 -5.54 -30.06
N LEU A 101 30.62 -4.57 -30.70
CA LEU A 101 30.05 -3.42 -30.03
C LEU A 101 28.98 -3.83 -28.99
N GLN A 102 28.11 -4.78 -29.32
CA GLN A 102 27.09 -5.29 -28.40
C GLN A 102 27.68 -6.07 -27.21
N SER A 103 28.71 -6.89 -27.46
CA SER A 103 29.28 -7.79 -26.45
C SER A 103 30.26 -7.09 -25.50
N GLN A 104 31.05 -6.14 -26.00
CA GLN A 104 32.09 -5.49 -25.20
C GLN A 104 31.63 -4.17 -24.56
N GLN A 105 30.72 -3.44 -25.21
CA GLN A 105 30.34 -2.10 -24.75
C GLN A 105 29.08 -2.12 -23.89
N HIS A 106 29.26 -2.08 -22.57
CA HIS A 106 28.16 -2.05 -21.60
C HIS A 106 27.74 -0.65 -21.11
N HIS A 107 28.46 0.40 -21.52
CA HIS A 107 28.18 1.79 -21.13
C HIS A 107 27.87 2.67 -22.36
N PRO A 108 26.98 3.67 -22.25
CA PRO A 108 26.69 4.58 -23.36
C PRO A 108 27.93 5.39 -23.76
N CYS A 109 28.23 5.42 -25.07
CA CYS A 109 29.39 6.12 -25.61
C CYS A 109 29.07 6.77 -26.95
N CYS A 110 29.83 7.79 -27.31
CA CYS A 110 29.76 8.44 -28.62
C CYS A 110 31.12 8.43 -29.32
N SER A 111 31.11 8.34 -30.64
CA SER A 111 32.30 8.48 -31.48
C SER A 111 32.09 9.60 -32.47
N HIS A 112 33.08 10.50 -32.57
CA HIS A 112 33.10 11.63 -33.48
C HIS A 112 34.44 11.64 -34.22
N LEU A 113 34.43 11.23 -35.49
CA LEU A 113 35.64 11.10 -36.30
C LEU A 113 36.29 12.44 -36.69
N THR A 114 35.48 13.50 -36.76
CA THR A 114 35.91 14.83 -37.20
C THR A 114 36.27 15.79 -36.06
N TRP A 115 35.91 15.48 -34.81
CA TRP A 115 36.09 16.42 -33.69
C TRP A 115 37.50 16.35 -33.09
N SER A 116 38.05 17.49 -32.68
CA SER A 116 39.27 17.55 -31.86
C SER A 116 39.01 17.15 -30.39
N SER A 117 40.06 16.96 -29.59
CA SER A 117 39.90 16.72 -28.14
C SER A 117 39.35 17.95 -27.42
N GLU A 118 39.72 19.15 -27.86
CA GLU A 118 39.26 20.43 -27.28
C GLU A 118 37.78 20.70 -27.61
N GLU A 119 37.34 20.43 -28.84
CA GLU A 119 35.94 20.57 -29.27
C GLU A 119 35.03 19.64 -28.47
N PHE A 120 35.48 18.39 -28.24
CA PHE A 120 34.75 17.44 -27.41
C PHE A 120 34.66 17.92 -25.94
N GLN A 121 35.77 18.41 -25.38
CA GLN A 121 35.79 18.94 -24.01
C GLN A 121 34.89 20.16 -23.85
N LYS A 122 34.89 21.08 -24.82
CA LYS A 122 34.00 22.24 -24.83
C LYS A 122 32.52 21.81 -24.86
N SER A 123 32.16 20.89 -25.74
CA SER A 123 30.79 20.35 -25.84
C SER A 123 30.36 19.63 -24.56
N ALA A 124 31.29 18.91 -23.90
CA ALA A 124 31.05 18.26 -22.62
C ALA A 124 30.88 19.29 -21.48
N CYS A 125 31.67 20.36 -21.46
CA CYS A 125 31.52 21.43 -20.47
C CYS A 125 30.18 22.16 -20.59
N GLU A 126 29.76 22.50 -21.81
CA GLU A 126 28.45 23.11 -22.09
C GLU A 126 27.27 22.20 -21.71
N SER A 127 27.45 20.88 -21.81
CA SER A 127 26.40 19.93 -21.44
C SER A 127 26.30 19.75 -19.92
N LYS A 128 27.42 19.88 -19.20
CA LYS A 128 27.50 19.83 -17.72
C LYS A 128 26.78 21.01 -17.06
N SER A 129 26.81 22.19 -17.67
CA SER A 129 26.12 23.37 -17.14
C SER A 129 24.60 23.30 -17.30
N LEU A 130 24.11 22.68 -18.38
CA LEU A 130 22.68 22.48 -18.64
C LEU A 130 22.08 21.32 -17.82
N PHE A 131 22.88 20.28 -17.52
CA PHE A 131 22.44 19.10 -16.78
C PHE A 131 23.46 18.68 -15.70
N PRO A 132 23.52 19.37 -14.56
CA PRO A 132 24.57 19.17 -13.54
C PRO A 132 24.54 17.78 -12.88
N ASP A 133 23.35 17.18 -12.74
CA ASP A 133 23.17 15.89 -12.05
C ASP A 133 23.38 14.67 -12.97
N GLN A 134 23.60 14.87 -14.28
CA GLN A 134 23.66 13.77 -15.25
C GLN A 134 25.10 13.54 -15.77
N ARG A 135 25.49 12.27 -15.89
CA ARG A 135 26.77 11.89 -16.50
C ARG A 135 26.72 12.15 -18.01
N ILE A 136 27.82 12.62 -18.59
CA ILE A 136 27.94 12.87 -20.04
C ILE A 136 28.43 11.61 -20.76
N LEU A 137 28.06 11.46 -22.03
CA LEU A 137 28.55 10.39 -22.91
C LEU A 137 30.09 10.37 -22.97
N GLN A 138 30.67 9.18 -22.86
CA GLN A 138 32.11 8.99 -22.98
C GLN A 138 32.51 8.91 -24.45
N ARG A 139 33.64 9.54 -24.80
CA ARG A 139 34.22 9.45 -26.14
C ARG A 139 34.81 8.06 -26.36
N ALA A 140 34.35 7.38 -27.40
CA ALA A 140 34.93 6.15 -27.91
C ALA A 140 35.68 6.45 -29.21
N HIS A 141 36.88 5.88 -29.36
CA HIS A 141 37.67 6.00 -30.58
C HIS A 141 37.39 4.82 -31.52
N LEU A 142 36.14 4.71 -31.96
CA LEU A 142 35.66 3.59 -32.79
C LEU A 142 35.08 4.08 -34.13
N ILE A 143 35.35 3.35 -35.22
CA ILE A 143 34.78 3.61 -36.55
C ILE A 143 33.70 2.57 -36.82
N LEU A 144 32.50 3.06 -37.21
CA LEU A 144 31.36 2.23 -37.55
C LEU A 144 31.11 2.27 -39.06
N VAL A 145 31.02 1.09 -39.68
CA VAL A 145 30.74 0.91 -41.11
C VAL A 145 29.73 -0.21 -41.26
N GLY A 146 28.70 -0.03 -42.09
CA GLY A 146 27.68 -1.05 -42.30
C GLY A 146 26.67 -0.65 -43.37
N TYR A 147 25.67 -1.51 -43.56
CA TYR A 147 24.55 -1.31 -44.49
C TYR A 147 23.32 -0.83 -43.72
N LEU A 148 22.61 0.17 -44.25
CA LEU A 148 21.35 0.63 -43.66
C LEU A 148 20.18 -0.16 -44.29
N THR A 149 19.36 -0.80 -43.46
CA THR A 149 18.26 -1.66 -43.91
C THR A 149 16.99 -1.48 -43.08
N GLU A 150 15.85 -1.88 -43.63
CA GLU A 150 14.52 -1.81 -42.99
C GLU A 150 14.03 -3.18 -42.49
N ARG A 151 14.78 -4.25 -42.78
CA ARG A 151 14.41 -5.62 -42.44
C ARG A 151 15.23 -6.13 -41.27
N LYS A 152 14.56 -6.58 -40.22
CA LYS A 152 15.13 -7.47 -39.22
C LYS A 152 14.98 -8.90 -39.74
N GLU A 153 16.06 -9.67 -39.77
CA GLU A 153 16.03 -11.08 -40.22
C GLU A 153 14.87 -11.82 -39.51
N ASP A 154 14.00 -12.48 -40.29
CA ASP A 154 12.81 -13.24 -39.86
C ASP A 154 11.60 -12.51 -39.22
N ARG A 155 11.48 -11.17 -39.29
CA ARG A 155 10.27 -10.47 -38.79
C ARG A 155 9.63 -9.50 -39.79
N LEU A 156 8.30 -9.37 -39.72
CA LEU A 156 7.53 -8.33 -40.42
C LEU A 156 8.14 -6.94 -40.19
N THR A 157 8.27 -6.13 -41.24
CA THR A 157 8.83 -4.77 -41.18
C THR A 157 8.07 -3.90 -40.19
N ASP A 158 8.74 -3.43 -39.13
CA ASP A 158 8.17 -2.60 -38.08
C ASP A 158 8.29 -1.09 -38.36
N GLY A 159 8.84 -0.72 -39.53
CA GLY A 159 9.13 0.67 -39.91
C GLY A 159 10.37 1.26 -39.23
N SER A 160 11.14 0.44 -38.50
CA SER A 160 12.42 0.85 -37.90
C SER A 160 13.57 0.71 -38.89
N LEU A 161 14.60 1.57 -38.74
CA LEU A 161 15.88 1.39 -39.45
C LEU A 161 16.85 0.58 -38.61
N TYR A 162 17.65 -0.22 -39.30
CA TYR A 162 18.66 -1.07 -38.72
C TYR A 162 19.98 -0.87 -39.47
N ILE A 163 21.09 -0.85 -38.74
CA ILE A 163 22.42 -1.00 -39.31
C ILE A 163 22.75 -2.48 -39.26
N ARG A 164 23.16 -3.03 -40.40
CA ARG A 164 23.52 -4.43 -40.59
C ARG A 164 24.95 -4.53 -41.08
N ASP A 165 25.71 -5.41 -40.46
CA ASP A 165 26.95 -5.95 -40.99
C ASP A 165 26.79 -7.48 -41.10
N ASN A 166 27.84 -8.22 -41.45
CA ASN A 166 27.76 -9.69 -41.51
C ASN A 166 27.80 -10.36 -40.13
N THR A 167 28.02 -9.61 -39.06
CA THR A 167 28.11 -10.12 -37.68
C THR A 167 26.79 -9.98 -36.93
N GLY A 168 25.94 -9.02 -37.31
CA GLY A 168 24.62 -8.84 -36.71
C GLY A 168 23.85 -7.61 -37.23
N THR A 169 22.77 -7.29 -36.52
CA THR A 169 21.90 -6.14 -36.81
C THR A 169 21.63 -5.32 -35.54
N LEU A 170 21.74 -3.99 -35.63
CA LEU A 170 21.41 -3.06 -34.54
C LEU A 170 20.37 -2.04 -34.99
N PRO A 171 19.31 -1.78 -34.21
CA PRO A 171 18.37 -0.71 -34.52
C PRO A 171 19.03 0.66 -34.43
N CYS A 172 18.62 1.59 -35.30
CA CYS A 172 19.14 2.95 -35.31
C CYS A 172 18.07 4.03 -35.52
N GLU A 173 18.34 5.22 -34.97
CA GLU A 173 17.57 6.44 -35.17
C GLU A 173 18.46 7.51 -35.82
N LEU A 174 17.91 8.22 -36.81
CA LEU A 174 18.60 9.29 -37.53
C LEU A 174 17.74 10.57 -37.50
N LEU A 175 18.38 11.74 -37.44
CA LEU A 175 17.69 13.04 -37.58
C LEU A 175 17.36 13.36 -39.04
N HIS A 176 18.26 12.99 -39.95
CA HIS A 176 18.09 13.13 -41.39
C HIS A 176 18.26 11.77 -42.06
N PHE A 177 17.42 11.47 -43.05
CA PHE A 177 17.45 10.20 -43.77
C PHE A 177 17.18 10.45 -45.26
N LYS A 178 18.05 9.91 -46.11
CA LYS A 178 17.89 9.89 -47.57
C LYS A 178 17.63 8.46 -48.03
N LEU A 179 16.64 8.28 -48.91
CA LEU A 179 16.25 6.97 -49.43
C LEU A 179 17.40 6.28 -50.17
N GLU A 180 18.30 7.06 -50.78
CA GLU A 180 19.52 6.61 -51.47
C GLU A 180 20.53 5.89 -50.55
N TRP A 181 20.38 6.00 -49.22
CA TRP A 181 21.27 5.33 -48.28
C TRP A 181 20.90 3.87 -48.02
N LEU A 182 19.66 3.47 -48.35
CA LEU A 182 19.20 2.10 -48.14
C LEU A 182 20.01 1.10 -48.96
N GLU A 183 20.35 -0.03 -48.33
CA GLU A 183 21.10 -1.15 -48.90
C GLU A 183 22.49 -0.79 -49.48
N ASN A 184 22.98 0.42 -49.22
CA ASN A 184 24.32 0.86 -49.59
C ASN A 184 25.30 0.77 -48.42
N LEU A 185 26.58 0.59 -48.74
CA LEU A 185 27.66 0.57 -47.74
C LEU A 185 27.99 1.99 -47.28
N LEU A 186 27.79 2.26 -45.99
CA LEU A 186 27.91 3.58 -45.39
C LEU A 186 28.98 3.60 -44.29
N LEU A 187 29.75 4.70 -44.28
CA LEU A 187 30.61 5.10 -43.17
C LEU A 187 29.83 6.08 -42.28
N PHE A 188 29.77 5.81 -40.98
CA PHE A 188 29.06 6.66 -40.01
C PHE A 188 30.07 7.55 -39.25
N PRO A 189 30.19 8.85 -39.58
CA PRO A 189 31.23 9.73 -39.05
C PRO A 189 30.99 10.18 -37.61
N SER A 190 29.73 10.23 -37.17
CA SER A 190 29.37 10.58 -35.79
C SER A 190 28.15 9.80 -35.33
N TRP A 191 28.28 9.06 -34.23
CA TRP A 191 27.24 8.20 -33.69
C TRP A 191 27.35 8.02 -32.17
N THR A 192 26.24 7.66 -31.55
CA THR A 192 26.15 7.28 -30.13
C THR A 192 25.57 5.88 -30.00
N TYR A 193 26.22 5.01 -29.23
CA TYR A 193 25.70 3.69 -28.87
C TYR A 193 25.12 3.71 -27.47
N ILE A 194 23.91 3.17 -27.34
CA ILE A 194 23.17 3.14 -26.08
C ILE A 194 22.83 1.69 -25.75
N PRO A 195 23.54 1.10 -24.76
CA PRO A 195 23.27 -0.26 -24.34
C PRO A 195 21.95 -0.36 -23.54
N PRO A 196 21.35 -1.56 -23.52
CA PRO A 196 20.13 -1.86 -22.78
C PRO A 196 20.36 -1.86 -21.26
N LYS A 197 19.30 -1.61 -20.50
CA LYS A 197 19.27 -1.87 -19.06
C LYS A 197 18.78 -3.31 -18.79
N GLY A 198 19.69 -4.29 -18.69
CA GLY A 198 19.41 -5.70 -18.33
C GLY A 198 19.90 -6.74 -19.36
N GLN A 199 19.97 -8.02 -18.96
CA GLN A 199 20.71 -9.08 -19.67
C GLN A 199 20.04 -9.69 -20.93
N ASN A 200 18.97 -9.13 -21.50
CA ASN A 200 18.20 -9.83 -22.56
C ASN A 200 17.50 -8.90 -23.58
N ARG A 201 18.05 -7.72 -23.85
CA ARG A 201 17.45 -6.75 -24.78
C ARG A 201 18.51 -6.14 -25.68
N ASP A 202 18.15 -5.78 -26.92
CA ASP A 202 19.09 -5.16 -27.87
C ASP A 202 19.32 -3.68 -27.52
N GLY A 203 20.58 -3.22 -27.60
CA GLY A 203 20.92 -1.78 -27.60
C GLY A 203 20.52 -1.10 -28.91
N TYR A 204 20.73 0.21 -29.02
CA TYR A 204 20.47 0.94 -30.28
C TYR A 204 21.50 2.05 -30.54
N LEU A 205 21.52 2.54 -31.79
CA LEU A 205 22.41 3.59 -32.25
C LEU A 205 21.65 4.89 -32.56
N GLU A 206 22.21 6.03 -32.15
CA GLU A 206 21.76 7.36 -32.56
C GLU A 206 22.81 7.94 -33.53
N ILE A 207 22.42 8.18 -34.78
CA ILE A 207 23.33 8.71 -35.81
C ILE A 207 23.22 10.24 -35.83
N LEU A 208 24.33 10.91 -35.50
CA LEU A 208 24.36 12.34 -35.23
C LEU A 208 24.66 13.18 -36.48
N ALA A 209 25.38 12.61 -37.44
CA ALA A 209 25.76 13.27 -38.68
C ALA A 209 25.47 12.37 -39.88
N ASP A 210 25.29 12.98 -41.05
CA ASP A 210 24.96 12.27 -42.28
C ASP A 210 26.03 11.21 -42.62
N PRO A 211 25.62 9.97 -42.93
CA PRO A 211 26.53 8.93 -43.37
C PRO A 211 27.15 9.23 -44.74
N ILE A 212 28.38 8.75 -44.93
CA ILE A 212 29.14 8.90 -46.17
C ILE A 212 29.06 7.59 -46.94
N GLN A 213 28.54 7.63 -48.17
CA GLN A 213 28.55 6.47 -49.07
C GLN A 213 29.99 6.09 -49.44
N VAL A 214 30.35 4.83 -49.18
CA VAL A 214 31.69 4.29 -49.45
C VAL A 214 31.84 3.97 -50.94
N MET A 215 30.80 3.37 -51.51
CA MET A 215 30.71 3.05 -52.93
C MET A 215 29.82 4.10 -53.63
N PRO A 216 30.24 4.72 -54.73
CA PRO A 216 29.35 5.59 -55.50
C PRO A 216 28.20 4.76 -56.08
N GLY A 217 26.95 5.18 -55.80
CA GLY A 217 25.77 4.59 -56.41
C GLY A 217 25.64 5.01 -57.89
N PRO A 218 24.88 4.25 -58.70
CA PRO A 218 24.56 4.68 -60.07
C PRO A 218 23.71 5.96 -60.03
N GLU A 219 24.13 7.02 -60.72
CA GLU A 219 23.33 8.23 -60.91
C GLU A 219 22.06 7.85 -61.71
N LYS A 220 20.91 7.82 -61.03
CA LYS A 220 19.62 7.64 -61.69
C LYS A 220 19.08 9.02 -62.09
N ARG A 221 19.10 9.34 -63.38
CA ARG A 221 18.23 10.40 -63.91
C ARG A 221 16.79 9.89 -63.83
N ILE A 222 15.94 10.59 -63.08
CA ILE A 222 14.53 10.27 -62.94
C ILE A 222 13.75 11.34 -63.68
N ASP A 223 13.12 10.97 -64.79
CA ASP A 223 12.15 11.82 -65.47
C ASP A 223 10.85 11.82 -64.65
N ILE A 224 10.37 13.00 -64.23
CA ILE A 224 9.17 13.11 -63.40
C ILE A 224 7.93 13.06 -64.33
N PRO A 225 7.03 12.07 -64.16
CA PRO A 225 5.82 11.96 -64.97
C PRO A 225 4.82 13.08 -64.66
N PRO A 226 3.81 13.34 -65.54
CA PRO A 226 2.81 14.37 -65.30
C PRO A 226 2.02 14.11 -64.01
N VAL A 227 1.67 15.18 -63.29
CA VAL A 227 1.18 15.11 -61.92
C VAL A 227 -0.14 15.86 -61.72
N LEU A 228 -1.05 15.29 -60.92
CA LEU A 228 -2.29 15.94 -60.49
C LEU A 228 -2.07 16.80 -59.23
N ASP A 229 -2.71 17.97 -59.21
CA ASP A 229 -2.83 18.80 -58.01
C ASP A 229 -3.77 18.15 -56.96
N PRO A 230 -3.55 18.34 -55.64
CA PRO A 230 -4.36 17.72 -54.61
C PRO A 230 -5.84 18.11 -54.67
N GLU A 231 -6.20 19.27 -55.22
CA GLU A 231 -7.61 19.65 -55.40
C GLU A 231 -8.31 18.74 -56.41
N GLN A 232 -7.67 18.46 -57.55
CA GLN A 232 -8.18 17.55 -58.58
C GLN A 232 -8.24 16.10 -58.05
N ALA A 233 -7.21 15.69 -57.31
CA ALA A 233 -7.16 14.38 -56.67
C ALA A 233 -8.25 14.22 -55.58
N ALA A 234 -8.58 15.27 -54.83
CA ALA A 234 -9.67 15.26 -53.85
C ALA A 234 -11.05 15.11 -54.53
N LYS A 235 -11.28 15.78 -55.66
CA LYS A 235 -12.51 15.62 -56.48
C LYS A 235 -12.67 14.19 -57.01
N LEU A 236 -11.57 13.52 -57.37
CA LEU A 236 -11.59 12.10 -57.75
C LEU A 236 -11.94 11.18 -56.58
N LEU A 237 -11.49 11.49 -55.36
CA LEU A 237 -11.89 10.74 -54.16
C LEU A 237 -13.36 10.94 -53.79
N SER A 238 -14.04 12.01 -54.22
CA SER A 238 -15.46 12.28 -53.92
C SER A 238 -16.43 11.74 -54.99
N ALA A 239 -15.97 11.56 -56.23
CA ALA A 239 -16.77 10.97 -57.32
C ALA A 239 -17.27 9.54 -57.01
N ARG A 240 -18.57 9.27 -57.22
CA ARG A 240 -19.23 8.00 -56.84
C ARG A 240 -19.30 6.94 -57.95
N ALA A 241 -19.05 7.28 -59.22
CA ALA A 241 -19.21 6.34 -60.33
C ALA A 241 -18.08 6.49 -61.36
N GLN A 242 -17.54 5.35 -61.82
CA GLN A 242 -16.59 5.14 -62.95
C GLN A 242 -15.08 4.95 -62.66
N CYS A 243 -14.57 5.02 -61.44
CA CYS A 243 -13.13 4.78 -61.19
C CYS A 243 -12.70 3.29 -61.03
N LYS A 244 -13.31 2.33 -61.74
CA LYS A 244 -12.89 0.90 -61.67
C LYS A 244 -11.71 0.55 -62.59
N LYS A 245 -11.31 1.45 -63.49
CA LYS A 245 -10.17 1.29 -64.43
C LYS A 245 -9.37 2.59 -64.60
N VAL A 246 -9.08 3.30 -63.52
CA VAL A 246 -8.15 4.44 -63.60
C VAL A 246 -6.73 3.92 -63.48
N ALA A 247 -5.88 4.32 -64.43
CA ALA A 247 -4.44 4.05 -64.43
C ALA A 247 -3.78 4.56 -63.13
N GLU A 248 -2.60 4.06 -62.83
CA GLU A 248 -1.73 4.54 -61.76
C GLU A 248 -1.59 6.09 -61.83
N LEU A 249 -1.98 6.79 -60.75
CA LEU A 249 -2.05 8.26 -60.69
C LEU A 249 -0.82 8.85 -59.99
N ASN A 250 -0.37 10.03 -60.42
CA ASN A 250 0.69 10.77 -59.73
C ASN A 250 0.09 12.01 -59.06
N VAL A 251 0.46 12.29 -57.81
CA VAL A 251 -0.02 13.46 -57.05
C VAL A 251 1.16 14.25 -56.48
N ALA A 252 1.13 15.57 -56.63
CA ALA A 252 2.12 16.52 -56.10
C ALA A 252 1.44 17.39 -55.06
N GLY A 253 2.17 17.80 -54.03
CA GLY A 253 1.68 18.79 -53.08
C GLY A 253 2.60 18.98 -51.88
N GLU A 254 2.26 19.96 -51.05
CA GLU A 254 2.97 20.26 -49.81
C GLU A 254 2.52 19.30 -48.69
N LEU A 255 3.47 18.66 -48.01
CA LEU A 255 3.15 17.79 -46.88
C LEU A 255 2.71 18.62 -45.66
N CYS A 256 1.40 18.63 -45.38
CA CYS A 256 0.84 19.40 -44.27
C CYS A 256 0.73 18.60 -42.96
N ARG A 257 0.50 17.29 -43.04
CA ARG A 257 0.34 16.42 -41.86
C ARG A 257 0.89 15.01 -42.12
N LEU A 258 1.45 14.42 -41.07
CA LEU A 258 1.97 13.05 -41.06
C LEU A 258 1.50 12.36 -39.78
N SER A 259 0.82 11.21 -39.91
CA SER A 259 0.44 10.39 -38.76
C SER A 259 1.62 9.54 -38.30
N THR A 260 1.63 9.18 -37.02
CA THR A 260 2.57 8.16 -36.51
C THR A 260 2.39 6.81 -37.23
N VAL A 261 3.45 5.99 -37.24
CA VAL A 261 3.40 4.61 -37.74
C VAL A 261 2.61 3.74 -36.77
N LEU A 262 1.58 3.07 -37.27
CA LEU A 262 0.67 2.23 -36.49
C LEU A 262 0.81 0.78 -36.89
N SER A 263 0.78 -0.12 -35.91
CA SER A 263 0.75 -1.57 -36.07
C SER A 263 -0.54 -2.13 -35.46
N ILE A 264 -1.48 -2.55 -36.30
CA ILE A 264 -2.80 -3.03 -35.88
C ILE A 264 -3.06 -4.37 -36.56
N HIS A 265 -3.36 -5.43 -35.79
CA HIS A 265 -3.56 -6.79 -36.30
C HIS A 265 -2.44 -7.26 -37.25
N HIS A 266 -1.18 -7.03 -36.87
CA HIS A 266 0.02 -7.36 -37.66
C HIS A 266 0.16 -6.62 -39.01
N LYS A 267 -0.63 -5.56 -39.25
CA LYS A 267 -0.47 -4.66 -40.39
C LYS A 267 0.11 -3.33 -39.93
N VAL A 268 1.23 -2.95 -40.53
CA VAL A 268 1.93 -1.69 -40.24
C VAL A 268 1.63 -0.67 -41.35
N PHE A 269 1.17 0.51 -40.96
CA PHE A 269 0.79 1.58 -41.89
C PHE A 269 0.88 2.99 -41.26
N PHE A 270 0.91 4.02 -42.10
CA PHE A 270 0.77 5.42 -41.68
C PHE A 270 0.02 6.24 -42.76
N PHE A 271 -0.47 7.42 -42.38
CA PHE A 271 -1.14 8.35 -43.28
C PHE A 271 -0.27 9.59 -43.49
N LEU A 272 -0.18 10.04 -44.73
CA LEU A 272 0.37 11.35 -45.09
C LEU A 272 -0.70 12.18 -45.79
N PHE A 273 -0.58 13.49 -45.68
CA PHE A 273 -1.57 14.45 -46.15
C PHE A 273 -0.89 15.52 -47.00
N LEU A 274 -1.23 15.55 -48.28
CA LEU A 274 -0.73 16.56 -49.23
C LEU A 274 -1.76 17.67 -49.38
N LYS A 275 -1.33 18.91 -49.13
CA LYS A 275 -2.10 20.14 -49.31
C LYS A 275 -1.72 20.79 -50.64
N CYS A 276 -2.73 21.35 -51.31
CA CYS A 276 -2.54 22.17 -52.51
C CYS A 276 -1.85 23.50 -52.14
N SER A 277 -0.93 23.99 -52.96
CA SER A 277 -0.22 25.26 -52.72
C SER A 277 -1.13 26.49 -52.86
N HIS A 278 -2.27 26.36 -53.54
CA HIS A 278 -3.19 27.47 -53.85
C HIS A 278 -4.58 27.31 -53.23
N SER A 279 -4.88 26.18 -52.56
CA SER A 279 -6.17 25.92 -51.91
C SER A 279 -6.02 25.22 -50.55
N GLU A 280 -7.08 25.22 -49.75
CA GLU A 280 -7.13 24.46 -48.48
C GLU A 280 -7.43 22.97 -48.70
N ALA A 281 -7.51 22.50 -49.94
CA ALA A 281 -7.77 21.10 -50.25
C ALA A 281 -6.59 20.22 -49.81
N CYS A 282 -6.91 19.11 -49.15
CA CYS A 282 -5.94 18.18 -48.60
C CYS A 282 -6.34 16.73 -48.89
N VAL A 283 -5.39 15.94 -49.35
CA VAL A 283 -5.62 14.56 -49.80
C VAL A 283 -4.93 13.56 -48.86
N PRO A 284 -5.68 12.59 -48.29
CA PRO A 284 -5.10 11.53 -47.47
C PRO A 284 -4.55 10.39 -48.33
N ILE A 285 -3.32 9.97 -48.03
CA ILE A 285 -2.63 8.84 -48.66
C ILE A 285 -2.23 7.85 -47.55
N LEU A 286 -2.67 6.60 -47.69
CA LEU A 286 -2.38 5.50 -46.78
C LEU A 286 -1.19 4.69 -47.29
N VAL A 287 -0.08 4.71 -46.58
CA VAL A 287 1.14 3.96 -46.93
C VAL A 287 1.25 2.69 -46.09
N GLN A 288 1.58 1.56 -46.72
CA GLN A 288 1.73 0.24 -46.09
C GLN A 288 3.09 -0.39 -46.45
N SER A 289 3.47 -1.47 -45.77
CA SER A 289 4.64 -2.27 -46.16
C SER A 289 4.54 -2.70 -47.64
N PRO A 290 5.58 -2.50 -48.48
CA PRO A 290 7.00 -2.30 -48.11
C PRO A 290 7.50 -0.85 -48.01
N GLN A 291 6.69 0.18 -48.28
CA GLN A 291 7.17 1.59 -48.40
C GLN A 291 7.19 2.36 -47.06
N LEU A 292 7.39 1.68 -45.94
CA LEU A 292 7.39 2.32 -44.61
C LEU A 292 8.56 3.30 -44.43
N ALA A 293 9.64 3.12 -45.19
CA ALA A 293 10.77 4.04 -45.38
C ALA A 293 10.38 5.52 -45.45
N TRP A 294 9.31 5.80 -46.18
CA TRP A 294 8.92 7.17 -46.54
C TRP A 294 8.62 8.02 -45.32
N HIS A 295 8.09 7.42 -44.24
CA HIS A 295 7.80 8.15 -43.00
C HIS A 295 9.05 8.87 -42.45
N ARG A 296 10.26 8.33 -42.66
CA ARG A 296 11.52 8.93 -42.17
C ARG A 296 12.12 9.96 -43.12
N VAL A 297 11.72 9.96 -44.39
CA VAL A 297 12.18 10.93 -45.42
C VAL A 297 11.31 12.18 -45.42
N LEU A 298 10.01 12.01 -45.16
CA LEU A 298 9.00 13.06 -45.25
C LEU A 298 9.19 14.13 -44.17
N GLN A 299 9.34 15.37 -44.61
CA GLN A 299 9.45 16.57 -43.76
C GLN A 299 8.23 17.46 -43.97
N LEU A 300 7.60 17.88 -42.86
CA LEU A 300 6.45 18.76 -42.93
C LEU A 300 6.83 20.10 -43.57
N GLY A 301 5.94 20.65 -44.40
CA GLY A 301 6.14 21.91 -45.14
C GLY A 301 6.95 21.78 -46.43
N HIS A 302 7.42 20.59 -46.79
CA HIS A 302 8.10 20.34 -48.06
C HIS A 302 7.13 19.77 -49.09
N SER A 303 7.39 20.08 -50.36
CA SER A 303 6.60 19.58 -51.48
C SER A 303 7.16 18.29 -52.05
N TYR A 304 6.29 17.30 -52.27
CA TYR A 304 6.65 15.96 -52.75
C TYR A 304 5.78 15.54 -53.94
N VAL A 305 6.32 14.67 -54.78
CA VAL A 305 5.61 13.99 -55.87
C VAL A 305 5.56 12.50 -55.56
N LEU A 306 4.35 11.95 -55.50
CA LEU A 306 4.08 10.52 -55.28
C LEU A 306 3.55 9.91 -56.57
N THR A 307 4.24 8.90 -57.09
CA THR A 307 3.85 8.25 -58.35
C THR A 307 3.05 6.98 -58.13
N ALA A 308 2.29 6.55 -59.14
CA ALA A 308 1.62 5.26 -59.20
C ALA A 308 0.65 4.91 -58.04
N LEU A 309 -0.14 5.89 -57.60
CA LEU A 309 -1.17 5.75 -56.56
C LEU A 309 -2.44 5.08 -57.11
N LYS A 310 -3.08 4.28 -56.25
CA LYS A 310 -4.36 3.59 -56.52
C LYS A 310 -5.42 4.03 -55.52
N ILE A 311 -6.69 4.10 -55.93
CA ILE A 311 -7.80 4.43 -55.05
C ILE A 311 -8.29 3.16 -54.34
N SER A 312 -8.39 3.19 -53.01
CA SER A 312 -8.91 2.09 -52.19
C SER A 312 -9.94 2.59 -51.17
N CYS A 313 -10.78 1.69 -50.67
CA CYS A 313 -11.82 1.99 -49.68
C CYS A 313 -11.54 1.27 -48.36
N LEU A 314 -11.60 2.00 -47.25
CA LEU A 314 -11.39 1.47 -45.90
C LEU A 314 -12.65 0.72 -45.43
N LYS A 315 -12.50 -0.58 -45.13
CA LYS A 315 -13.62 -1.50 -44.82
C LYS A 315 -14.53 -1.05 -43.66
N ALA A 316 -13.98 -0.36 -42.64
CA ALA A 316 -14.72 0.01 -41.44
C ALA A 316 -15.42 1.37 -41.53
N SER A 317 -14.83 2.34 -42.26
CA SER A 317 -15.33 3.72 -42.34
C SER A 317 -15.98 4.06 -43.68
N GLY A 318 -15.79 3.25 -44.72
CA GLY A 318 -16.27 3.53 -46.08
C GLY A 318 -15.52 4.67 -46.79
N LEU A 319 -14.50 5.26 -46.14
CA LEU A 319 -13.72 6.37 -46.68
C LEU A 319 -12.80 5.88 -47.80
N ARG A 320 -12.71 6.65 -48.88
CA ARG A 320 -11.79 6.41 -50.00
C ARG A 320 -10.48 7.16 -49.75
N VAL A 321 -9.37 6.46 -49.93
CA VAL A 321 -8.01 6.98 -49.74
C VAL A 321 -7.12 6.52 -50.90
N PHE A 322 -6.06 7.26 -51.19
CA PHE A 322 -5.03 6.77 -52.10
C PHE A 322 -4.10 5.82 -51.35
N VAL A 323 -3.66 4.76 -52.03
CA VAL A 323 -2.73 3.76 -51.54
C VAL A 323 -1.63 3.59 -52.57
N PRO A 324 -0.34 3.64 -52.19
CA PRO A 324 0.75 3.43 -53.12
C PRO A 324 0.84 1.95 -53.50
N SER A 325 1.41 1.70 -54.68
CA SER A 325 1.66 0.37 -55.20
C SER A 325 3.15 0.04 -55.15
N SER A 326 3.54 -1.21 -55.45
CA SER A 326 4.95 -1.62 -55.46
C SER A 326 5.83 -0.86 -56.46
N SER A 327 5.22 -0.21 -57.46
CA SER A 327 5.89 0.66 -58.45
C SER A 327 5.95 2.14 -58.03
N SER A 328 5.34 2.52 -56.91
CA SER A 328 5.33 3.92 -56.45
C SER A 328 6.71 4.39 -55.98
N HIS A 329 7.06 5.62 -56.36
CA HIS A 329 8.28 6.31 -55.94
C HIS A 329 7.92 7.64 -55.26
N LEU A 330 8.75 8.04 -54.29
CA LEU A 330 8.69 9.33 -53.62
C LEU A 330 9.79 10.22 -54.20
N LEU A 331 9.40 11.36 -54.80
CA LEU A 331 10.32 12.34 -55.38
C LEU A 331 10.14 13.70 -54.69
N THR A 332 11.21 14.48 -54.59
CA THR A 332 11.15 15.87 -54.16
C THR A 332 10.60 16.74 -55.28
N TYR A 333 9.71 17.67 -54.95
CA TYR A 333 9.15 18.58 -55.94
C TYR A 333 10.21 19.58 -56.43
N CYS A 334 10.45 19.59 -57.75
CA CYS A 334 11.30 20.57 -58.41
C CYS A 334 10.52 21.24 -59.54
N MET A 335 10.34 22.56 -59.45
CA MET A 335 9.49 23.34 -60.35
C MET A 335 9.94 23.25 -61.83
N GLU A 336 11.22 22.99 -62.08
CA GLU A 336 11.81 22.89 -63.43
C GLU A 336 11.50 21.55 -64.14
N HIS A 337 11.03 20.52 -63.42
CA HIS A 337 10.90 19.16 -63.94
C HIS A 337 9.48 18.57 -63.84
N VAL A 338 8.47 19.32 -63.35
CA VAL A 338 7.10 18.82 -63.14
C VAL A 338 6.14 19.43 -64.16
N THR A 339 5.39 18.59 -64.88
CA THR A 339 4.27 19.03 -65.75
C THR A 339 2.94 18.72 -65.07
N GLU A 340 2.11 19.73 -64.84
CA GLU A 340 0.77 19.54 -64.27
C GLU A 340 -0.18 18.90 -65.29
N GLN A 341 -0.92 17.88 -64.86
CA GLN A 341 -1.96 17.24 -65.65
C GLN A 341 -3.31 17.89 -65.31
N TYR A 342 -3.99 18.43 -66.33
CA TYR A 342 -5.35 18.94 -66.21
C TYR A 342 -6.32 17.88 -66.73
N LEU A 343 -7.32 17.52 -65.94
CA LEU A 343 -8.43 16.69 -66.41
C LEU A 343 -9.26 17.48 -67.42
N ASP A 344 -9.20 17.10 -68.70
CA ASP A 344 -10.12 17.60 -69.74
C ASP A 344 -11.54 17.15 -69.42
N SER A 345 -12.33 18.05 -68.84
CA SER A 345 -13.77 17.89 -68.74
C SER A 345 -14.41 18.53 -69.97
N THR A 346 -14.61 17.77 -71.05
CA THR A 346 -15.70 18.06 -72.02
C THR A 346 -17.01 17.56 -71.43
N PRO A 347 -17.96 18.44 -71.07
CA PRO A 347 -19.25 18.02 -70.52
C PRO A 347 -20.24 17.86 -71.69
N GLU A 348 -20.34 16.66 -72.26
CA GLU A 348 -21.51 16.33 -73.07
C GLU A 348 -22.55 15.59 -72.22
N GLY A 349 -23.59 16.34 -71.87
CA GLY A 349 -24.96 15.81 -71.77
C GLY A 349 -25.35 15.10 -70.48
N SER A 350 -25.70 15.85 -69.44
CA SER A 350 -27.06 15.81 -68.85
C SER A 350 -27.16 16.71 -67.62
N SER A 351 -28.12 17.63 -67.70
CA SER A 351 -28.65 18.47 -66.64
C SER A 351 -29.00 17.68 -65.37
N VAL A 352 -28.38 18.02 -64.23
CA VAL A 352 -29.03 18.03 -62.91
C VAL A 352 -28.45 19.16 -62.06
N LEU A 353 -29.36 19.95 -61.48
CA LEU A 353 -29.16 21.09 -60.57
C LEU A 353 -28.14 20.85 -59.44
N PRO A 354 -27.51 21.90 -58.88
CA PRO A 354 -26.63 21.78 -57.71
C PRO A 354 -27.45 21.36 -56.49
N ALA A 355 -27.28 20.11 -56.04
CA ALA A 355 -27.77 19.67 -54.74
C ALA A 355 -26.92 20.32 -53.64
N SER A 356 -27.60 20.99 -52.72
CA SER A 356 -27.06 21.56 -51.49
C SER A 356 -26.27 20.52 -50.67
N PRO A 357 -25.32 20.96 -49.81
CA PRO A 357 -24.68 20.06 -48.87
C PRO A 357 -25.74 19.47 -47.93
N VAL A 358 -25.97 18.17 -48.06
CA VAL A 358 -26.78 17.41 -47.11
C VAL A 358 -26.10 17.47 -45.74
N VAL A 359 -26.64 18.33 -44.89
CA VAL A 359 -26.51 18.21 -43.44
C VAL A 359 -27.18 16.89 -43.07
N CYS A 360 -26.39 15.86 -42.80
CA CYS A 360 -26.87 14.70 -42.06
C CYS A 360 -27.06 15.15 -40.61
N THR A 361 -28.26 15.62 -40.28
CA THR A 361 -28.76 15.63 -38.90
C THR A 361 -28.67 14.20 -38.36
N PRO A 362 -28.03 13.98 -37.19
CA PRO A 362 -28.24 12.73 -36.47
C PRO A 362 -29.72 12.64 -36.06
N PRO A 363 -30.29 11.44 -35.92
CA PRO A 363 -31.64 11.32 -35.38
C PRO A 363 -31.64 11.86 -33.94
N ASN A 364 -32.37 12.94 -33.72
CA ASN A 364 -32.75 13.42 -32.40
C ASN A 364 -33.58 12.33 -31.73
N SER A 365 -32.96 11.51 -30.88
CA SER A 365 -33.66 10.80 -29.81
C SER A 365 -33.70 11.70 -28.58
N SER A 366 -34.48 12.78 -28.65
CA SER A 366 -34.93 13.50 -27.46
C SER A 366 -36.11 12.74 -26.86
N LEU A 367 -35.80 11.69 -26.08
CA LEU A 367 -36.74 11.20 -25.07
C LEU A 367 -36.48 12.02 -23.81
N GLU A 368 -37.36 12.96 -23.55
CA GLU A 368 -37.50 13.61 -22.26
C GLU A 368 -37.78 12.54 -21.20
N VAL A 369 -36.74 12.19 -20.44
CA VAL A 369 -36.89 11.51 -19.16
C VAL A 369 -36.56 12.55 -18.11
N GLY A 370 -37.58 12.86 -17.30
CA GLY A 370 -37.55 13.91 -16.28
C GLY A 370 -36.28 13.90 -15.44
N GLU A 371 -35.69 15.08 -15.31
CA GLU A 371 -34.59 15.37 -14.41
C GLU A 371 -34.94 14.92 -12.98
N ARG A 372 -34.19 13.96 -12.48
CA ARG A 372 -33.83 13.92 -11.06
C ARG A 372 -32.39 14.37 -10.95
N ASP A 373 -32.21 15.51 -10.32
CA ASP A 373 -30.95 16.18 -10.02
C ASP A 373 -29.82 15.19 -9.65
N LYS A 374 -28.86 15.06 -10.56
CA LYS A 374 -27.49 14.65 -10.25
C LYS A 374 -26.58 15.74 -10.77
N ILE A 375 -25.94 16.45 -9.84
CA ILE A 375 -24.99 17.54 -10.06
C ILE A 375 -24.02 17.17 -11.20
N LEU A 376 -24.19 17.76 -12.39
CA LEU A 376 -23.30 17.53 -13.54
C LEU A 376 -22.00 18.32 -13.34
N VAL A 377 -20.89 17.60 -13.17
CA VAL A 377 -19.53 18.19 -13.12
C VAL A 377 -19.20 18.80 -14.50
N PRO A 378 -18.68 20.04 -14.58
CA PRO A 378 -18.43 20.72 -15.87
C PRO A 378 -17.35 20.02 -16.69
N VAL A 379 -17.69 19.65 -17.93
CA VAL A 379 -16.78 19.05 -18.91
C VAL A 379 -15.93 20.15 -19.56
N ARG A 380 -14.59 20.02 -19.50
CA ARG A 380 -13.64 20.95 -20.13
C ARG A 380 -13.17 20.42 -21.48
N ARG A 381 -12.79 21.34 -22.38
CA ARG A 381 -12.15 21.02 -23.66
C ARG A 381 -10.66 21.33 -23.63
N SER A 382 -9.85 20.47 -24.25
CA SER A 382 -8.41 20.72 -24.44
C SER A 382 -8.16 21.72 -25.57
N LYS A 383 -7.03 22.42 -25.51
CA LYS A 383 -6.57 23.32 -26.59
C LYS A 383 -5.52 22.61 -27.41
N VAL A 384 -5.62 22.63 -28.73
CA VAL A 384 -4.59 22.06 -29.62
C VAL A 384 -3.50 23.11 -29.84
N VAL A 385 -2.24 22.75 -29.64
CA VAL A 385 -1.08 23.64 -29.74
C VAL A 385 0.10 22.95 -30.43
N SER A 386 1.08 23.74 -30.88
CA SER A 386 2.40 23.25 -31.29
C SER A 386 3.44 23.73 -30.29
N TYR A 387 4.37 22.85 -29.91
CA TYR A 387 5.36 23.13 -28.88
C TYR A 387 6.71 22.49 -29.23
N ALA A 388 7.79 23.25 -29.10
CA ALA A 388 9.15 22.73 -29.19
C ALA A 388 9.83 22.89 -27.83
N GLY A 389 10.47 21.84 -27.35
CA GLY A 389 11.08 21.84 -26.02
C GLY A 389 12.08 20.70 -25.83
N THR A 390 12.73 20.69 -24.67
CA THR A 390 13.74 19.70 -24.31
C THR A 390 13.19 18.75 -23.26
N ILE A 391 13.39 17.45 -23.43
CA ILE A 391 13.06 16.46 -22.41
C ILE A 391 13.99 16.66 -21.22
N THR A 392 13.48 17.01 -20.06
CA THR A 392 14.32 17.21 -18.86
C THR A 392 14.39 15.95 -18.01
N GLN A 393 13.27 15.23 -17.90
CA GLN A 393 13.19 14.02 -17.10
C GLN A 393 12.26 12.98 -17.75
N ILE A 394 12.57 11.71 -17.52
CA ILE A 394 11.66 10.59 -17.81
C ILE A 394 10.92 10.27 -16.51
N LEU A 395 9.59 10.43 -16.51
CA LEU A 395 8.75 10.08 -15.35
C LEU A 395 8.47 8.57 -15.34
N ASN A 396 7.95 8.04 -16.45
CA ASN A 396 7.64 6.62 -16.57
C ASN A 396 7.60 6.19 -18.05
N VAL A 397 8.62 5.46 -18.50
CA VAL A 397 8.72 4.99 -19.91
C VAL A 397 7.58 4.03 -20.27
N GLN A 398 7.22 3.11 -19.38
CA GLN A 398 6.17 2.12 -19.67
C GLN A 398 4.79 2.77 -19.78
N ALA A 399 4.54 3.81 -18.98
CA ALA A 399 3.33 4.63 -19.09
C ALA A 399 3.41 5.72 -20.19
N GLY A 400 4.57 5.91 -20.83
CA GLY A 400 4.77 6.93 -21.86
C GLY A 400 4.73 8.38 -21.33
N LEU A 401 5.17 8.61 -20.08
CA LEU A 401 5.19 9.92 -19.44
C LEU A 401 6.62 10.51 -19.40
N TYR A 402 6.75 11.73 -19.92
CA TYR A 402 7.99 12.50 -19.98
C TYR A 402 7.76 13.92 -19.45
N GLU A 403 8.81 14.59 -19.01
CA GLU A 403 8.79 15.99 -18.60
C GLU A 403 9.55 16.85 -19.62
N LEU A 404 8.93 17.95 -20.04
CA LEU A 404 9.50 18.94 -20.96
C LEU A 404 9.75 20.26 -20.23
N ASP A 405 10.97 20.77 -20.38
CA ASP A 405 11.44 22.07 -19.87
C ASP A 405 11.11 22.33 -18.38
N ASN A 406 10.99 21.28 -17.56
CA ASN A 406 10.55 21.34 -16.15
C ASN A 406 9.19 22.04 -15.94
N ARG A 407 8.33 22.05 -16.95
CA ARG A 407 7.04 22.76 -16.93
C ARG A 407 5.86 21.91 -17.37
N PHE A 408 6.03 21.12 -18.44
CA PHE A 408 4.95 20.37 -19.06
C PHE A 408 5.17 18.88 -18.96
N THR A 409 4.16 18.13 -18.55
CA THR A 409 4.18 16.66 -18.63
C THR A 409 3.68 16.22 -20.01
N LEU A 410 4.51 15.54 -20.79
CA LEU A 410 4.14 14.94 -22.07
C LEU A 410 3.66 13.49 -21.87
N CYS A 411 2.47 13.19 -22.42
CA CYS A 411 1.89 11.85 -22.42
C CYS A 411 1.78 11.31 -23.85
N LEU A 412 2.60 10.29 -24.16
CA LEU A 412 2.64 9.60 -25.46
C LEU A 412 1.85 8.28 -25.49
N ALA A 413 1.16 7.93 -24.41
CA ALA A 413 0.47 6.63 -24.27
C ALA A 413 -0.67 6.39 -25.28
N TYR A 414 -1.27 7.47 -25.78
CA TYR A 414 -2.38 7.41 -26.74
C TYR A 414 -1.92 7.18 -28.18
N GLN A 415 -0.61 7.24 -28.40
CA GLN A 415 0.09 6.75 -29.59
C GLN A 415 0.69 5.39 -29.25
N GLN A 416 0.73 4.46 -30.20
CA GLN A 416 1.50 3.23 -29.99
C GLN A 416 2.96 3.64 -29.80
N GLN A 417 3.54 3.33 -28.64
CA GLN A 417 4.83 3.88 -28.18
C GLN A 417 5.91 3.82 -29.28
N LEU A 418 6.20 4.97 -29.89
CA LEU A 418 7.10 5.15 -31.03
C LEU A 418 8.42 4.41 -30.80
N ASN A 419 8.84 3.56 -31.73
CA ASN A 419 10.15 2.90 -31.76
C ASN A 419 10.62 2.33 -30.40
N SER A 420 9.71 1.89 -29.53
CA SER A 420 10.01 1.44 -28.15
C SER A 420 10.67 2.51 -27.23
N GLY A 421 10.48 3.79 -27.52
CA GLY A 421 11.03 4.93 -26.76
C GLY A 421 12.48 5.30 -27.13
N ARG A 422 13.01 4.81 -28.26
CA ARG A 422 14.35 5.18 -28.76
C ARG A 422 14.42 6.68 -29.09
N GLY A 423 15.54 7.32 -28.77
CA GLY A 423 15.79 8.76 -28.99
C GLY A 423 15.16 9.73 -27.97
N LEU A 424 14.17 9.29 -27.18
CA LEU A 424 13.48 10.13 -26.20
C LEU A 424 14.16 10.08 -24.82
N ARG A 425 15.33 10.71 -24.71
CA ARG A 425 16.16 10.75 -23.49
C ARG A 425 16.26 12.16 -22.92
N PRO A 426 16.52 12.34 -21.60
CA PRO A 426 16.80 13.64 -21.01
C PRO A 426 17.90 14.39 -21.77
N GLY A 427 17.63 15.60 -22.22
CA GLY A 427 18.49 16.42 -23.08
C GLY A 427 18.17 16.35 -24.58
N ALA A 428 17.23 15.50 -25.02
CA ALA A 428 16.80 15.46 -26.41
C ALA A 428 15.74 16.55 -26.69
N CYS A 429 15.86 17.23 -27.83
CA CYS A 429 14.90 18.26 -28.23
C CYS A 429 13.83 17.67 -29.16
N VAL A 430 12.57 17.93 -28.84
CA VAL A 430 11.41 17.44 -29.59
C VAL A 430 10.54 18.60 -30.04
N GLU A 431 10.00 18.50 -31.26
CA GLU A 431 8.95 19.36 -31.79
C GLU A 431 7.64 18.56 -31.85
N LEU A 432 6.60 19.08 -31.21
CA LEU A 432 5.26 18.51 -31.16
C LEU A 432 4.32 19.42 -31.95
N ARG A 433 3.57 18.86 -32.90
CA ARG A 433 2.51 19.55 -33.63
C ARG A 433 1.17 18.90 -33.37
N ASP A 434 0.11 19.70 -33.30
CA ASP A 434 -1.26 19.26 -33.02
C ASP A 434 -1.39 18.46 -31.71
N VAL A 435 -0.77 18.94 -30.62
CA VAL A 435 -0.83 18.29 -29.28
C VAL A 435 -1.91 18.93 -28.41
N HIS A 436 -2.60 18.12 -27.60
CA HIS A 436 -3.65 18.61 -26.71
C HIS A 436 -3.05 19.11 -25.39
N LEU A 437 -3.22 20.40 -25.08
CA LEU A 437 -2.90 21.00 -23.79
C LEU A 437 -4.08 20.91 -22.83
N LEU A 438 -3.89 20.21 -21.71
CA LEU A 438 -4.84 20.08 -20.62
C LEU A 438 -4.32 20.82 -19.38
N GLN A 439 -5.18 21.66 -18.79
CA GLN A 439 -4.87 22.44 -17.61
C GLN A 439 -5.49 21.79 -16.37
N LYS A 440 -4.63 21.40 -15.43
CA LYS A 440 -4.95 20.74 -14.15
C LYS A 440 -5.85 19.51 -14.30
N PRO A 441 -5.50 18.49 -15.12
CA PRO A 441 -6.25 17.23 -15.16
C PRO A 441 -6.26 16.48 -13.82
N LEU A 442 -5.17 16.56 -13.04
CA LEU A 442 -5.03 15.97 -11.71
C LEU A 442 -4.19 16.93 -10.83
N ALA A 443 -4.39 16.95 -9.52
CA ALA A 443 -3.65 17.86 -8.61
C ALA A 443 -2.12 17.73 -8.73
N ALA A 444 -1.62 16.52 -8.99
CA ALA A 444 -0.18 16.25 -9.17
C ALA A 444 0.37 16.70 -10.54
N PHE A 445 -0.49 16.94 -11.54
CA PHE A 445 -0.11 17.24 -12.92
C PHE A 445 -0.78 18.54 -13.38
N PRO A 446 -0.13 19.70 -13.20
CA PRO A 446 -0.76 21.01 -13.46
C PRO A 446 -0.92 21.32 -14.95
N PHE A 447 0.02 20.93 -15.81
CA PHE A 447 -0.05 21.13 -17.26
C PHE A 447 0.41 19.87 -17.99
N VAL A 448 -0.48 19.30 -18.81
CA VAL A 448 -0.20 18.05 -19.52
C VAL A 448 -0.43 18.22 -21.01
N LEU A 449 0.55 17.83 -21.80
CA LEU A 449 0.51 17.72 -23.26
C LEU A 449 0.19 16.27 -23.62
N GLY A 450 -1.03 16.01 -24.12
CA GLY A 450 -1.46 14.69 -24.57
C GLY A 450 -1.33 14.54 -26.08
N ALA A 451 -0.54 13.56 -26.54
CA ALA A 451 -0.36 13.27 -27.96
C ALA A 451 -1.44 12.29 -28.46
N CYS A 452 -2.30 12.73 -29.38
CA CYS A 452 -3.30 11.88 -30.05
C CYS A 452 -2.74 11.26 -31.33
N LEU A 453 -3.52 10.48 -32.10
CA LEU A 453 -3.04 9.89 -33.37
C LEU A 453 -2.71 10.91 -34.46
N ARG A 454 -3.21 12.15 -34.33
CA ARG A 454 -2.85 13.27 -35.22
C ARG A 454 -1.58 13.99 -34.83
N THR A 455 -1.17 13.89 -33.57
CA THR A 455 -0.02 14.62 -33.08
C THR A 455 1.24 14.10 -33.77
N THR A 456 1.98 14.97 -34.44
CA THR A 456 3.28 14.61 -35.01
C THR A 456 4.38 14.95 -34.02
N LEU A 457 5.24 13.96 -33.72
CA LEU A 457 6.43 14.13 -32.88
C LEU A 457 7.66 14.02 -33.76
N VAL A 458 8.45 15.10 -33.82
CA VAL A 458 9.70 15.17 -34.58
C VAL A 458 10.86 15.35 -33.60
N LEU A 459 11.87 14.50 -33.70
CA LEU A 459 13.10 14.63 -32.94
C LEU A 459 14.04 15.62 -33.65
N LYS A 460 14.44 16.71 -32.97
CA LYS A 460 15.31 17.75 -33.53
C LYS A 460 16.77 17.52 -33.19
N SER A 461 17.05 17.02 -31.99
CA SER A 461 18.40 16.70 -31.55
C SER A 461 18.37 15.54 -30.55
N PHE A 462 19.45 14.76 -30.55
CA PHE A 462 19.65 13.68 -29.60
C PHE A 462 20.24 14.20 -28.27
N SER A 463 20.06 13.40 -27.22
CA SER A 463 20.59 13.69 -25.89
C SER A 463 22.10 13.46 -25.81
N LYS A 464 22.80 14.37 -25.13
CA LYS A 464 24.25 14.24 -24.81
C LYS A 464 24.52 13.50 -23.49
N CYS A 465 23.50 13.11 -22.74
CA CYS A 465 23.62 12.48 -21.44
C CYS A 465 23.87 10.97 -21.58
N SER A 466 24.60 10.38 -20.63
CA SER A 466 24.91 8.95 -20.55
C SER A 466 23.85 8.24 -19.71
N ILE A 467 22.77 7.83 -20.38
CA ILE A 467 21.63 7.13 -19.77
C ILE A 467 21.38 5.83 -20.55
N LEU A 468 21.32 4.71 -19.84
CA LEU A 468 21.03 3.39 -20.41
C LEU A 468 19.62 3.34 -21.02
N HIS A 469 19.48 2.57 -22.11
CA HIS A 469 18.18 2.38 -22.75
C HIS A 469 17.25 1.54 -21.87
N GLN A 470 16.07 2.07 -21.58
CA GLN A 470 14.98 1.34 -20.94
C GLN A 470 13.88 1.14 -21.97
N PRO A 471 13.88 0.03 -22.74
CA PRO A 471 12.88 -0.15 -23.78
C PRO A 471 11.47 -0.29 -23.20
N ALA A 472 10.53 0.43 -23.81
CA ALA A 472 9.12 0.24 -23.56
C ALA A 472 8.70 -1.15 -24.05
N THR A 473 8.04 -1.93 -23.20
CA THR A 473 7.58 -3.28 -23.57
C THR A 473 6.34 -3.13 -24.46
N SER A 474 6.43 -3.48 -25.74
CA SER A 474 5.29 -3.37 -26.67
C SER A 474 4.24 -4.48 -26.45
N CYS A 475 4.65 -5.63 -25.92
CA CYS A 475 3.77 -6.76 -25.58
C CYS A 475 3.71 -6.94 -24.06
N GLY A 476 2.50 -7.07 -23.49
CA GLY A 476 2.27 -7.30 -22.06
C GLY A 476 2.36 -6.06 -21.16
N ASN A 477 2.36 -4.85 -21.73
CA ASN A 477 2.35 -3.61 -20.95
C ASN A 477 0.95 -3.30 -20.41
N LEU A 478 0.78 -3.52 -19.10
CA LEU A 478 -0.50 -3.32 -18.40
C LEU A 478 -1.06 -1.89 -18.54
N TYR A 479 -0.20 -0.86 -18.54
CA TYR A 479 -0.63 0.54 -18.65
C TYR A 479 -1.39 0.78 -19.96
N ILE A 480 -0.78 0.39 -21.09
CA ILE A 480 -1.33 0.60 -22.43
C ILE A 480 -2.51 -0.34 -22.69
N GLN A 481 -2.46 -1.58 -22.18
CA GLN A 481 -3.57 -2.52 -22.33
C GLN A 481 -4.85 -2.03 -21.64
N LEU A 482 -4.75 -1.54 -20.40
CA LEU A 482 -5.90 -0.99 -19.68
C LEU A 482 -6.41 0.31 -20.33
N LEU A 483 -5.50 1.16 -20.82
CA LEU A 483 -5.85 2.37 -21.57
C LEU A 483 -6.71 2.03 -22.80
N LEU A 484 -6.28 1.07 -23.62
CA LEU A 484 -6.97 0.68 -24.85
C LEU A 484 -8.25 -0.12 -24.59
N ARG A 485 -8.24 -1.04 -23.60
CA ARG A 485 -9.40 -1.88 -23.25
C ARG A 485 -10.58 -1.08 -22.69
N TYR A 486 -10.29 -0.06 -21.87
CA TYR A 486 -11.31 0.77 -21.22
C TYR A 486 -11.52 2.14 -21.89
N ASN A 487 -10.79 2.45 -22.97
CA ASN A 487 -10.82 3.73 -23.67
C ASN A 487 -10.77 4.92 -22.70
N LEU A 488 -9.75 4.94 -21.83
CA LEU A 488 -9.63 5.90 -20.73
C LEU A 488 -9.37 7.32 -21.25
N THR A 489 -9.89 8.33 -20.55
CA THR A 489 -9.51 9.74 -20.78
C THR A 489 -8.20 10.06 -20.04
N LEU A 490 -7.53 11.17 -20.40
CA LEU A 490 -6.22 11.50 -19.82
C LEU A 490 -6.20 11.56 -18.29
N PRO A 491 -7.16 12.20 -17.59
CA PRO A 491 -7.15 12.23 -16.13
C PRO A 491 -7.27 10.84 -15.49
N LEU A 492 -8.12 9.96 -16.06
CA LEU A 492 -8.28 8.58 -15.59
C LEU A 492 -7.01 7.77 -15.83
N TYR A 493 -6.34 7.98 -16.96
CA TYR A 493 -5.06 7.35 -17.25
C TYR A 493 -3.94 7.81 -16.30
N LEU A 494 -3.86 9.11 -15.98
CA LEU A 494 -2.88 9.60 -15.00
C LEU A 494 -3.15 9.07 -13.59
N CYS A 495 -4.41 8.94 -13.21
CA CYS A 495 -4.81 8.28 -11.95
C CYS A 495 -4.37 6.81 -11.93
N LEU A 496 -4.63 6.06 -13.02
CA LEU A 496 -4.16 4.69 -13.20
C LEU A 496 -2.65 4.59 -13.02
N VAL A 497 -1.88 5.46 -13.68
CA VAL A 497 -0.41 5.45 -13.58
C VAL A 497 0.04 5.68 -12.15
N SER A 498 -0.58 6.65 -11.46
CA SER A 498 -0.27 6.99 -10.07
C SER A 498 -0.54 5.81 -9.12
N LEU A 499 -1.64 5.09 -9.32
CA LEU A 499 -1.99 3.90 -8.54
C LEU A 499 -1.03 2.74 -8.79
N LEU A 500 -0.66 2.50 -10.06
CA LEU A 500 0.29 1.44 -10.42
C LEU A 500 1.71 1.73 -9.89
N GLU A 501 2.15 2.98 -9.94
CA GLU A 501 3.42 3.39 -9.33
C GLU A 501 3.41 3.27 -7.80
N MET A 502 2.28 3.58 -7.16
CA MET A 502 2.10 3.35 -5.73
C MET A 502 2.24 1.87 -5.39
N LEU A 503 1.64 0.97 -6.17
CA LEU A 503 1.79 -0.47 -6.01
C LEU A 503 3.24 -0.91 -6.19
N GLU A 504 3.92 -0.41 -7.21
CA GLU A 504 5.33 -0.73 -7.48
C GLU A 504 6.22 -0.32 -6.30
N LYS A 505 6.12 0.94 -5.85
CA LYS A 505 6.93 1.48 -4.74
C LYS A 505 6.66 0.80 -3.40
N ARG A 506 5.41 0.39 -3.14
CA ARG A 506 5.01 -0.18 -1.82
C ARG A 506 5.21 -1.68 -1.72
N PHE A 507 5.13 -2.43 -2.82
CA PHE A 507 5.07 -3.89 -2.79
C PHE A 507 6.14 -4.62 -3.60
N CYS A 508 6.94 -3.96 -4.43
CA CYS A 508 7.99 -4.65 -5.20
C CYS A 508 9.11 -5.26 -4.34
N CYS A 509 9.28 -4.84 -3.09
CA CYS A 509 10.19 -5.50 -2.15
C CYS A 509 9.65 -6.83 -1.60
N PHE A 510 8.36 -7.11 -1.78
CA PHE A 510 7.71 -8.32 -1.30
C PHE A 510 7.26 -9.24 -2.43
N VAL A 511 6.78 -8.69 -3.55
CA VAL A 511 6.31 -9.45 -4.72
C VAL A 511 7.15 -9.06 -5.93
N GLN A 512 7.58 -10.05 -6.71
CA GLN A 512 8.37 -9.78 -7.90
C GLN A 512 7.59 -8.90 -8.88
N ARG A 513 8.25 -7.88 -9.46
CA ARG A 513 7.63 -6.93 -10.38
C ARG A 513 6.88 -7.61 -11.52
N GLN A 514 7.42 -8.71 -12.07
CA GLN A 514 6.76 -9.47 -13.12
C GLN A 514 5.41 -10.04 -12.63
N GLN A 515 5.36 -10.61 -11.43
CA GLN A 515 4.13 -11.21 -10.87
C GLN A 515 3.05 -10.18 -10.51
N LEU A 516 3.45 -8.96 -10.13
CA LEU A 516 2.52 -7.86 -9.87
C LEU A 516 1.84 -7.35 -11.15
N PHE A 517 2.60 -7.25 -12.24
CA PHE A 517 2.20 -6.62 -13.50
C PHE A 517 1.91 -7.61 -14.65
N LEU A 518 1.89 -8.91 -14.38
CA LEU A 518 1.48 -9.94 -15.35
C LEU A 518 0.06 -9.65 -15.84
N CYS A 519 -0.06 -9.37 -17.13
CA CYS A 519 -1.34 -9.22 -17.80
C CYS A 519 -1.62 -10.49 -18.60
N SER A 520 -2.81 -11.06 -18.47
CA SER A 520 -3.16 -12.25 -19.22
C SER A 520 -4.53 -12.11 -19.86
N SER A 521 -4.60 -12.37 -21.16
CA SER A 521 -5.84 -12.41 -21.93
C SER A 521 -6.65 -13.70 -21.69
N HIS A 522 -6.03 -14.77 -21.14
CA HIS A 522 -6.63 -16.11 -21.03
C HIS A 522 -6.33 -16.90 -19.74
N SER A 523 -5.66 -16.36 -18.71
CA SER A 523 -5.48 -17.02 -17.38
C SER A 523 -5.59 -16.03 -16.20
N THR A 524 -5.15 -16.40 -14.99
CA THR A 524 -5.34 -15.61 -13.76
C THR A 524 -4.72 -14.20 -13.88
N ALA A 525 -5.56 -13.16 -13.88
CA ALA A 525 -5.16 -11.75 -13.88
C ALA A 525 -4.15 -11.44 -12.77
N GLY A 526 -3.14 -10.60 -13.08
CA GLY A 526 -2.14 -10.14 -12.12
C GLY A 526 -2.75 -9.33 -10.97
N ALA A 527 -1.99 -9.18 -9.89
CA ALA A 527 -2.46 -8.50 -8.67
C ALA A 527 -2.86 -7.04 -8.94
N ALA A 528 -2.10 -6.34 -9.78
CA ALA A 528 -2.39 -4.96 -10.17
C ALA A 528 -3.68 -4.87 -11.00
N GLU A 529 -3.91 -5.81 -11.92
CA GLU A 529 -5.14 -5.83 -12.72
C GLU A 529 -6.37 -6.11 -11.84
N LYS A 530 -6.31 -7.09 -10.92
CA LYS A 530 -7.38 -7.40 -9.97
C LYS A 530 -7.74 -6.23 -9.04
N PHE A 531 -6.76 -5.40 -8.72
CA PHE A 531 -6.93 -4.20 -7.90
C PHE A 531 -7.57 -3.05 -8.69
N ILE A 532 -7.06 -2.78 -9.89
CA ILE A 532 -7.43 -1.59 -10.68
C ILE A 532 -8.76 -1.76 -11.40
N VAL A 533 -9.03 -2.93 -11.99
CA VAL A 533 -10.23 -3.17 -12.82
C VAL A 533 -11.55 -2.82 -12.10
N PRO A 534 -11.77 -3.19 -10.81
CA PRO A 534 -12.97 -2.77 -10.07
C PRO A 534 -13.10 -1.25 -9.94
N ILE A 535 -12.00 -0.54 -9.66
CA ILE A 535 -11.98 0.93 -9.53
C ILE A 535 -12.31 1.57 -10.89
N LEU A 536 -11.79 1.02 -11.99
CA LEU A 536 -12.11 1.48 -13.33
C LEU A 536 -13.57 1.22 -13.69
N ASN A 537 -14.12 0.04 -13.35
CA ASN A 537 -15.52 -0.29 -13.59
C ASN A 537 -16.49 0.63 -12.83
N SER A 538 -16.13 1.10 -11.63
CA SER A 538 -16.95 2.08 -10.89
C SER A 538 -16.89 3.49 -11.49
N LEU A 539 -15.75 3.87 -12.07
CA LEU A 539 -15.54 5.21 -12.65
C LEU A 539 -15.99 5.32 -14.11
N VAL A 540 -16.00 4.20 -14.84
CA VAL A 540 -16.38 4.13 -16.25
C VAL A 540 -17.45 3.04 -16.41
N PRO A 541 -18.75 3.40 -16.31
CA PRO A 541 -19.83 2.47 -16.60
C PRO A 541 -19.68 1.92 -18.02
N SER A 542 -19.71 0.61 -18.17
CA SER A 542 -19.45 -0.11 -19.42
C SER A 542 -20.43 0.31 -20.52
N LYS A 543 -19.92 1.07 -21.50
CA LYS A 543 -20.23 1.13 -22.95
C LYS A 543 -19.75 2.48 -23.55
N LYS A 544 -18.45 2.77 -23.46
CA LYS A 544 -17.86 3.76 -24.37
C LYS A 544 -17.66 3.09 -25.74
N GLN A 545 -17.99 3.83 -26.79
CA GLN A 545 -17.70 3.41 -28.17
C GLN A 545 -16.21 3.04 -28.30
N VAL A 546 -15.95 1.98 -29.06
CA VAL A 546 -14.59 1.57 -29.42
C VAL A 546 -13.91 2.76 -30.12
N ARG A 547 -12.66 3.05 -29.74
CA ARG A 547 -11.88 4.12 -30.36
C ARG A 547 -11.71 3.83 -31.86
N ASP A 548 -12.30 4.67 -32.71
CA ASP A 548 -12.15 4.55 -34.16
C ASP A 548 -10.90 5.31 -34.63
N ILE A 549 -9.87 4.53 -34.97
CA ILE A 549 -8.55 5.02 -35.38
C ILE A 549 -8.62 5.76 -36.73
N HIS A 550 -9.49 5.32 -37.64
CA HIS A 550 -9.61 5.94 -38.96
C HIS A 550 -10.31 7.29 -38.87
N TRP A 551 -11.38 7.41 -38.07
CA TRP A 551 -12.05 8.68 -37.85
C TRP A 551 -11.19 9.67 -37.06
N GLU A 552 -10.40 9.23 -36.08
CA GLU A 552 -9.47 10.11 -35.35
C GLU A 552 -8.42 10.76 -36.29
N ILE A 553 -7.96 10.03 -37.32
CA ILE A 553 -6.94 10.54 -38.25
C ILE A 553 -7.56 11.33 -39.41
N LEU A 554 -8.66 10.85 -40.01
CA LEU A 554 -9.19 11.38 -41.28
C LEU A 554 -10.26 12.46 -41.14
N ALA A 555 -11.01 12.53 -40.02
CA ALA A 555 -12.12 13.47 -39.87
C ALA A 555 -11.68 14.93 -39.82
N GLU A 556 -12.38 15.87 -40.45
CA GLU A 556 -11.99 17.30 -40.40
C GLU A 556 -11.79 17.81 -38.95
N LYS A 557 -12.76 17.54 -38.08
CA LYS A 557 -12.61 17.62 -36.61
C LYS A 557 -12.40 16.22 -36.05
N HIS A 558 -11.25 15.96 -35.44
CA HIS A 558 -11.00 14.63 -34.86
C HIS A 558 -11.60 14.49 -33.47
N HIS A 559 -12.27 13.37 -33.26
CA HIS A 559 -12.74 12.97 -31.94
C HIS A 559 -11.71 12.04 -31.31
N CYS A 560 -11.06 12.51 -30.25
CA CYS A 560 -10.11 11.71 -29.48
C CYS A 560 -10.43 11.74 -27.99
N PRO A 561 -9.95 10.76 -27.19
CA PRO A 561 -10.16 10.72 -25.74
C PRO A 561 -9.55 11.91 -24.97
N LEU A 562 -8.77 12.76 -25.65
CA LEU A 562 -8.10 13.94 -25.09
C LEU A 562 -8.88 15.23 -25.33
N GLU A 563 -9.89 15.23 -26.22
CA GLU A 563 -10.64 16.43 -26.61
C GLU A 563 -11.45 16.97 -25.43
N GLN A 564 -12.11 16.08 -24.69
CA GLN A 564 -12.94 16.42 -23.53
C GLN A 564 -12.43 15.71 -22.28
N TYR A 565 -12.36 16.44 -21.17
CA TYR A 565 -11.92 15.89 -19.89
C TYR A 565 -12.68 16.51 -18.71
N GLN A 566 -12.74 15.75 -17.63
CA GLN A 566 -13.25 16.19 -16.34
C GLN A 566 -12.10 16.20 -15.33
N ILE A 567 -12.09 17.16 -14.41
CA ILE A 567 -11.12 17.15 -13.31
C ILE A 567 -11.49 16.00 -12.39
N LEU A 568 -10.58 15.05 -12.22
CA LEU A 568 -10.82 13.88 -11.39
C LEU A 568 -10.50 14.21 -9.92
N ASN A 569 -11.51 14.13 -9.06
CA ASN A 569 -11.28 13.91 -7.64
C ASN A 569 -11.21 12.39 -7.41
N PRO A 570 -10.11 11.86 -6.87
CA PRO A 570 -9.97 10.42 -6.67
C PRO A 570 -11.08 9.92 -5.71
N PRO A 571 -11.75 8.80 -6.03
CA PRO A 571 -12.88 8.31 -5.23
C PRO A 571 -12.44 7.84 -3.84
N CYS A 572 -11.20 7.35 -3.72
CA CYS A 572 -10.62 6.89 -2.47
C CYS A 572 -9.13 7.25 -2.39
N GLN A 573 -8.59 7.36 -1.18
CA GLN A 573 -7.16 7.51 -0.91
C GLN A 573 -6.57 6.18 -0.44
N ILE A 574 -5.36 5.86 -0.89
CA ILE A 574 -4.62 4.66 -0.43
C ILE A 574 -3.27 5.14 0.13
N PRO A 575 -3.25 5.72 1.34
CA PRO A 575 -2.02 6.25 1.94
C PRO A 575 -1.06 5.11 2.31
N PRO A 576 0.27 5.35 2.27
CA PRO A 576 1.23 4.46 2.91
C PRO A 576 0.97 4.39 4.41
N PHE A 577 1.32 3.27 5.06
CA PHE A 577 1.03 3.11 6.47
C PHE A 577 1.73 4.16 7.32
N SER A 578 2.94 4.61 6.98
CA SER A 578 3.59 5.74 7.69
C SER A 578 2.72 7.00 7.74
N LEU A 579 2.08 7.37 6.64
CA LEU A 579 1.18 8.53 6.54
C LEU A 579 -0.17 8.26 7.22
N LEU A 580 -0.67 7.03 7.18
CA LEU A 580 -1.91 6.67 7.85
C LEU A 580 -1.83 6.89 9.37
N PHE A 581 -0.69 6.57 9.99
CA PHE A 581 -0.48 6.82 11.42
C PHE A 581 -0.60 8.32 11.75
N THR A 582 0.05 9.20 10.98
CA THR A 582 0.01 10.65 11.24
C THR A 582 -1.37 11.25 10.95
N MET A 583 -2.06 10.76 9.90
CA MET A 583 -3.44 11.16 9.58
C MET A 583 -4.41 10.76 10.71
N ALA A 584 -4.30 9.54 11.22
CA ALA A 584 -5.13 9.06 12.32
C ALA A 584 -4.83 9.85 13.60
N GLU A 585 -3.57 10.08 13.95
CA GLU A 585 -3.19 10.86 15.14
C GLU A 585 -3.72 12.29 15.08
N LYS A 586 -3.63 12.94 13.91
CA LYS A 586 -4.16 14.29 13.70
C LYS A 586 -5.68 14.34 13.88
N ARG A 587 -6.44 13.42 13.24
CA ARG A 587 -7.90 13.35 13.39
C ARG A 587 -8.33 13.06 14.82
N CYS A 588 -7.63 12.14 15.50
CA CYS A 588 -7.89 11.85 16.89
C CYS A 588 -7.58 13.06 17.79
N LEU A 589 -6.55 13.84 17.49
CA LEU A 589 -6.23 15.07 18.22
C LEU A 589 -7.30 16.15 18.01
N GLU A 590 -7.80 16.33 16.79
CA GLU A 590 -8.91 17.25 16.48
C GLU A 590 -10.19 16.87 17.24
N SER A 591 -10.44 15.56 17.44
CA SER A 591 -11.57 15.06 18.22
C SER A 591 -11.34 15.04 19.74
N PHE A 592 -10.09 15.16 20.20
CA PHE A 592 -9.75 14.99 21.61
C PHE A 592 -10.02 16.28 22.38
N SER A 593 -11.03 16.25 23.25
CA SER A 593 -11.13 17.22 24.33
C SER A 593 -11.32 16.46 25.66
N PRO A 594 -10.52 16.74 26.71
CA PRO A 594 -10.70 16.13 28.03
C PRO A 594 -12.11 16.33 28.59
N LEU A 595 -12.76 17.43 28.22
CA LEU A 595 -14.13 17.77 28.60
C LEU A 595 -15.18 16.88 27.90
N HIS A 596 -14.99 16.53 26.63
CA HIS A 596 -15.92 15.67 25.88
C HIS A 596 -15.81 14.19 26.29
N GLN A 597 -14.68 13.75 26.84
CA GLN A 597 -14.50 12.38 27.34
C GLN A 597 -15.28 12.09 28.63
N MET A 598 -15.65 13.13 29.37
CA MET A 598 -16.39 12.98 30.62
C MET A 598 -17.87 13.25 30.36
N SER A 599 -18.66 12.19 30.20
CA SER A 599 -20.03 12.19 29.67
C SER A 599 -21.09 12.96 30.48
N SER A 600 -20.74 13.71 31.53
CA SER A 600 -21.68 14.61 32.22
C SER A 600 -20.97 15.73 32.99
N ALA A 601 -21.19 16.99 32.57
CA ALA A 601 -20.68 18.20 33.24
C ALA A 601 -20.94 18.30 34.76
N PRO A 602 -22.09 17.86 35.33
CA PRO A 602 -22.36 18.04 36.77
C PRO A 602 -21.60 17.05 37.67
N GLU A 603 -21.20 15.87 37.19
CA GLU A 603 -20.46 14.91 38.03
C GLU A 603 -19.01 15.32 38.25
N ILE A 604 -18.39 15.94 37.26
CA ILE A 604 -16.94 16.24 37.21
C ILE A 604 -16.55 17.27 38.28
N GLN A 605 -17.46 18.20 38.61
CA GLN A 605 -17.22 19.26 39.58
C GLN A 605 -16.92 18.74 41.00
N HIS A 606 -17.30 17.49 41.29
CA HIS A 606 -17.19 16.86 42.60
C HIS A 606 -16.06 15.82 42.68
N ILE A 607 -15.29 15.63 41.60
CA ILE A 607 -14.24 14.63 41.50
C ILE A 607 -12.90 15.21 41.96
N GLY A 608 -12.21 14.52 42.88
CA GLY A 608 -10.86 14.90 43.29
C GLY A 608 -9.81 14.62 42.20
N ALA A 609 -8.64 15.26 42.29
CA ALA A 609 -7.58 15.20 41.28
C ALA A 609 -7.17 13.76 40.91
N GLN A 610 -7.05 12.87 41.90
CA GLN A 610 -6.64 11.48 41.65
C GLN A 610 -7.66 10.72 40.78
N GLU A 611 -8.94 10.83 41.10
CA GLU A 611 -10.02 10.18 40.34
C GLU A 611 -10.19 10.82 38.96
N LEU A 612 -10.01 12.15 38.86
CA LEU A 612 -10.06 12.89 37.61
C LEU A 612 -8.98 12.40 36.64
N ASN A 613 -7.72 12.43 37.07
CA ASN A 613 -6.60 11.97 36.25
C ASN A 613 -6.71 10.48 35.94
N ARG A 614 -7.25 9.65 36.84
CA ARG A 614 -7.50 8.22 36.58
C ARG A 614 -8.50 8.00 35.45
N ARG A 615 -9.57 8.79 35.38
CA ARG A 615 -10.58 8.70 34.30
C ARG A 615 -10.04 9.19 32.95
N LEU A 616 -9.13 10.16 32.96
CA LEU A 616 -8.47 10.68 31.75
C LEU A 616 -7.28 9.84 31.28
N ALA A 617 -6.76 8.97 32.15
CA ALA A 617 -5.53 8.22 31.89
C ALA A 617 -5.61 7.30 30.66
N TRP A 618 -6.81 6.82 30.31
CA TRP A 618 -7.04 6.04 29.11
C TRP A 618 -8.28 6.50 28.37
N SER A 619 -8.16 6.62 27.06
CA SER A 619 -9.27 6.86 26.16
C SER A 619 -9.04 6.17 24.83
N TYR A 620 -10.08 6.08 24.01
CA TYR A 620 -9.97 5.51 22.68
C TYR A 620 -10.87 6.26 21.70
N SER A 621 -10.51 6.16 20.43
CA SER A 621 -11.32 6.65 19.31
C SER A 621 -11.32 5.61 18.21
N VAL A 622 -12.46 5.47 17.54
CA VAL A 622 -12.66 4.52 16.44
C VAL A 622 -12.94 5.34 15.19
N LEU A 623 -12.06 5.23 14.19
CA LEU A 623 -12.17 5.91 12.92
C LEU A 623 -12.57 4.92 11.84
N SER A 624 -13.62 5.23 11.08
CA SER A 624 -14.02 4.47 9.89
C SER A 624 -13.31 4.99 8.63
N ALA A 625 -13.38 4.24 7.54
CA ALA A 625 -12.88 4.69 6.22
C ALA A 625 -13.50 6.05 5.79
N GLU A 626 -14.76 6.29 6.14
CA GLU A 626 -15.55 7.49 5.84
C GLU A 626 -15.18 8.70 6.71
N SER A 627 -14.43 8.49 7.79
CA SER A 627 -13.93 9.57 8.64
C SER A 627 -12.92 10.48 7.91
N PHE A 628 -12.43 10.05 6.75
CA PHE A 628 -11.47 10.75 5.92
C PHE A 628 -12.12 11.21 4.60
N GLN A 629 -11.70 12.36 4.08
CA GLN A 629 -12.19 12.88 2.81
C GLN A 629 -11.03 13.10 1.81
N PRO A 630 -11.04 12.44 0.64
CA PRO A 630 -11.81 11.23 0.29
C PRO A 630 -11.58 10.01 1.21
N PRO A 631 -12.48 9.01 1.19
CA PRO A 631 -12.41 7.84 2.07
C PRO A 631 -11.15 7.00 1.82
N ILE A 632 -10.64 6.37 2.88
CA ILE A 632 -9.40 5.58 2.82
C ILE A 632 -9.69 4.11 2.51
N MET A 633 -8.85 3.49 1.69
CA MET A 633 -8.80 2.04 1.48
C MET A 633 -7.46 1.49 2.02
N LEU A 634 -7.51 0.41 2.80
CA LEU A 634 -6.30 -0.25 3.29
C LEU A 634 -5.80 -1.29 2.30
N LEU A 635 -4.49 -1.25 2.06
CA LEU A 635 -3.78 -2.19 1.20
C LEU A 635 -2.46 -2.58 1.87
N GLY A 636 -2.27 -3.88 2.11
CA GLY A 636 -1.10 -4.41 2.81
C GLY A 636 -0.96 -5.92 2.71
N ILE A 637 0.24 -6.43 2.99
CA ILE A 637 0.51 -7.86 3.05
C ILE A 637 0.31 -8.36 4.47
N LEU A 638 -0.49 -9.41 4.66
CA LEU A 638 -0.72 -10.00 5.97
C LEU A 638 0.51 -10.80 6.41
N ARG A 639 1.09 -10.44 7.56
CA ARG A 639 2.18 -11.16 8.20
C ARG A 639 1.92 -11.34 9.69
N ALA A 640 2.44 -12.42 10.25
CA ALA A 640 2.48 -12.62 11.69
C ALA A 640 3.88 -12.25 12.21
N SER A 641 3.94 -11.40 13.23
CA SER A 641 5.19 -10.98 13.85
C SER A 641 5.79 -12.11 14.67
N SER A 642 7.01 -12.52 14.33
CA SER A 642 7.80 -13.48 15.12
C SER A 642 8.31 -12.90 16.43
N ARG A 643 8.34 -11.57 16.60
CA ARG A 643 8.83 -10.93 17.83
C ARG A 643 7.73 -10.67 18.85
N SER A 644 6.51 -10.38 18.38
CA SER A 644 5.41 -9.93 19.25
C SER A 644 4.16 -10.82 19.21
N GLY A 645 4.08 -11.79 18.29
CA GLY A 645 2.94 -12.69 18.16
C GLY A 645 1.67 -12.02 17.60
N PHE A 646 1.75 -10.77 17.14
CA PHE A 646 0.61 -10.06 16.56
C PHE A 646 0.48 -10.26 15.04
N LEU A 647 -0.75 -10.25 14.55
CA LEU A 647 -1.06 -10.10 13.13
C LEU A 647 -0.86 -8.65 12.70
N GLN A 648 -0.22 -8.46 11.56
CA GLN A 648 0.11 -7.15 11.02
C GLN A 648 -0.12 -7.09 9.51
N LEU A 649 -0.67 -5.98 9.05
CA LEU A 649 -0.63 -5.58 7.64
C LEU A 649 0.65 -4.77 7.42
N ARG A 650 1.47 -5.19 6.46
CA ARG A 650 2.76 -4.56 6.18
C ARG A 650 2.83 -4.02 4.76
N ASP A 651 3.41 -2.82 4.64
CA ASP A 651 3.91 -2.27 3.39
C ASP A 651 5.41 -1.96 3.50
N SER A 652 6.02 -1.35 2.48
CA SER A 652 7.43 -0.98 2.51
C SER A 652 7.78 0.09 3.55
N THR A 653 6.78 0.79 4.09
CA THR A 653 6.96 1.94 5.00
C THR A 653 6.84 1.56 6.47
N LYS A 654 5.79 0.82 6.87
CA LYS A 654 5.49 0.49 8.27
C LYS A 654 4.60 -0.75 8.36
N ALA A 655 4.54 -1.35 9.55
CA ALA A 655 3.58 -2.42 9.88
C ALA A 655 2.45 -1.88 10.76
N LEU A 656 1.21 -2.21 10.40
CA LEU A 656 0.00 -1.88 11.14
C LEU A 656 -0.55 -3.14 11.82
N SER A 657 -0.65 -3.13 13.14
CA SER A 657 -1.24 -4.28 13.86
C SER A 657 -2.72 -4.40 13.54
N CYS A 658 -3.24 -5.62 13.45
CA CYS A 658 -4.63 -5.88 13.08
C CYS A 658 -5.27 -7.02 13.88
N ILE A 659 -6.59 -6.93 14.04
CA ILE A 659 -7.44 -7.98 14.61
C ILE A 659 -8.49 -8.32 13.56
N ILE A 660 -8.61 -9.61 13.29
CA ILE A 660 -9.44 -10.15 12.21
C ILE A 660 -10.60 -10.93 12.84
N PHE A 661 -11.82 -10.61 12.42
CA PHE A 661 -13.05 -11.22 12.92
C PHE A 661 -13.80 -11.99 11.83
N HIS A 662 -14.63 -12.94 12.24
CA HIS A 662 -15.69 -13.50 11.40
C HIS A 662 -17.04 -12.96 11.84
N ARG A 663 -17.96 -12.75 10.90
CA ARG A 663 -19.34 -12.34 11.20
C ARG A 663 -20.09 -13.35 12.08
N ASP A 664 -19.72 -14.63 11.96
CA ASP A 664 -20.31 -15.74 12.74
C ASP A 664 -19.77 -15.82 14.18
N GLY A 665 -18.83 -14.94 14.58
CA GLY A 665 -18.22 -14.95 15.91
C GLY A 665 -17.14 -16.02 16.14
N ARG A 666 -16.86 -16.86 15.14
CA ARG A 666 -15.73 -17.81 15.16
C ARG A 666 -14.39 -17.05 15.12
N PRO A 667 -13.33 -17.56 15.78
CA PRO A 667 -12.03 -16.90 15.74
C PRO A 667 -11.34 -17.14 14.40
N PHE A 668 -10.47 -16.20 14.02
CA PHE A 668 -9.64 -16.33 12.84
C PHE A 668 -8.50 -17.33 13.08
N ALA A 669 -8.53 -18.46 12.36
CA ALA A 669 -7.54 -19.54 12.45
C ALA A 669 -6.84 -19.84 11.11
N ASP A 670 -7.31 -19.25 10.00
CA ASP A 670 -6.78 -19.55 8.67
C ASP A 670 -5.39 -18.93 8.45
N VAL A 671 -4.39 -19.82 8.45
CA VAL A 671 -2.98 -19.54 8.20
C VAL A 671 -2.64 -19.40 6.72
N SER A 672 -3.54 -19.83 5.84
CA SER A 672 -3.34 -19.80 4.39
C SER A 672 -3.26 -18.37 3.85
N LEU A 673 -3.82 -17.38 4.55
CA LEU A 673 -3.80 -15.97 4.15
C LEU A 673 -2.48 -15.24 4.46
N LEU A 674 -1.54 -15.88 5.17
CA LEU A 674 -0.23 -15.30 5.44
C LEU A 674 0.57 -15.13 4.14
N GLY A 675 1.13 -13.93 3.93
CA GLY A 675 1.89 -13.57 2.72
C GLY A 675 1.05 -12.99 1.59
N TYR A 676 -0.28 -12.99 1.71
CA TYR A 676 -1.17 -12.48 0.66
C TYR A 676 -1.31 -10.96 0.71
N LEU A 677 -1.45 -10.35 -0.47
CA LEU A 677 -1.78 -8.93 -0.62
C LEU A 677 -3.30 -8.75 -0.49
N LEU A 678 -3.71 -8.04 0.56
CA LEU A 678 -5.11 -7.84 0.94
C LEU A 678 -5.56 -6.41 0.67
N GLN A 679 -6.72 -6.26 0.03
CA GLN A 679 -7.47 -5.02 -0.10
C GLN A 679 -8.65 -5.03 0.87
N ILE A 680 -8.80 -3.96 1.65
CA ILE A 680 -9.83 -3.84 2.69
C ILE A 680 -10.50 -2.47 2.60
N GLU A 681 -11.80 -2.48 2.32
CA GLU A 681 -12.60 -1.25 2.17
C GLU A 681 -13.35 -0.90 3.46
N ARG A 682 -13.84 -1.93 4.17
CA ARG A 682 -14.56 -1.76 5.44
C ARG A 682 -13.67 -2.19 6.60
N PHE A 683 -13.26 -1.21 7.40
CA PHE A 683 -12.43 -1.42 8.57
C PHE A 683 -12.69 -0.34 9.63
N GLN A 684 -12.26 -0.62 10.85
CA GLN A 684 -12.21 0.31 11.96
C GLN A 684 -10.75 0.51 12.38
N LEU A 685 -10.26 1.74 12.39
CA LEU A 685 -8.97 2.10 12.97
C LEU A 685 -9.20 2.52 14.42
N VAL A 686 -8.66 1.73 15.35
CA VAL A 686 -8.75 2.01 16.77
C VAL A 686 -7.46 2.69 17.22
N MET A 687 -7.61 3.88 17.76
CA MET A 687 -6.52 4.59 18.43
C MET A 687 -6.79 4.66 19.93
N GLU A 688 -6.01 3.89 20.69
CA GLU A 688 -5.97 4.00 22.16
C GLU A 688 -4.96 5.09 22.55
N GLN A 689 -5.37 5.99 23.44
CA GLN A 689 -4.55 7.06 23.98
C GLN A 689 -4.35 6.84 25.47
N PHE A 690 -3.09 6.85 25.88
CA PHE A 690 -2.66 6.76 27.27
C PHE A 690 -2.10 8.12 27.68
N LEU A 691 -2.77 8.76 28.63
CA LEU A 691 -2.44 10.10 29.10
C LEU A 691 -1.86 10.02 30.50
N GLN A 692 -0.68 10.59 30.69
CA GLN A 692 -0.16 10.87 32.02
C GLN A 692 -0.38 12.36 32.30
N SER A 693 -1.30 12.67 33.21
CA SER A 693 -1.65 14.04 33.58
C SER A 693 -1.74 14.21 35.09
N ASP A 694 -1.53 15.44 35.55
CA ASP A 694 -1.65 15.86 36.95
C ASP A 694 -2.56 17.09 37.08
N PHE A 695 -3.77 17.00 36.52
CA PHE A 695 -4.78 18.06 36.67
C PHE A 695 -5.19 18.19 38.14
N PRO A 696 -5.10 19.40 38.74
CA PRO A 696 -5.50 19.62 40.13
C PRO A 696 -7.02 19.66 40.31
N SER A 697 -7.75 20.16 39.32
CA SER A 697 -9.21 20.16 39.31
C SER A 697 -9.77 20.15 37.89
N TRP A 698 -11.10 20.16 37.78
CA TRP A 698 -11.81 20.21 36.50
C TRP A 698 -11.64 21.56 35.77
N GLN A 699 -11.30 22.63 36.49
CA GLN A 699 -11.17 23.97 35.94
C GLN A 699 -9.96 24.09 35.00
N GLU A 700 -8.90 23.35 35.29
CA GLU A 700 -7.64 23.36 34.54
C GLU A 700 -7.63 22.38 33.35
N LEU A 701 -8.73 21.69 33.04
CA LEU A 701 -8.81 20.73 31.93
C LEU A 701 -8.56 21.33 30.54
N LYS A 702 -8.64 22.66 30.42
CA LYS A 702 -8.32 23.40 29.18
C LYS A 702 -6.82 23.67 29.03
N THR A 703 -6.05 23.58 30.11
CA THR A 703 -4.64 23.96 30.15
C THR A 703 -3.77 22.73 29.86
N GLN A 704 -3.03 22.75 28.75
CA GLN A 704 -2.23 21.61 28.32
C GLN A 704 -0.97 21.35 29.17
N GLU A 705 -0.57 22.31 30.02
CA GLU A 705 0.64 22.23 30.86
C GLU A 705 0.61 21.07 31.86
N TYR A 706 -0.57 20.60 32.25
CA TYR A 706 -0.74 19.48 33.18
C TYR A 706 -0.60 18.10 32.52
N ILE A 707 -0.42 18.05 31.21
CA ILE A 707 -0.18 16.81 30.46
C ILE A 707 1.34 16.57 30.38
N LYS A 708 1.81 15.52 31.05
CA LYS A 708 3.24 15.16 31.09
C LYS A 708 3.65 14.29 29.92
N GLU A 709 2.87 13.26 29.63
CA GLU A 709 3.17 12.30 28.57
C GLU A 709 1.88 11.85 27.86
N LYS A 710 1.95 11.70 26.54
CA LYS A 710 0.89 11.12 25.72
C LYS A 710 1.48 10.01 24.86
N LYS A 711 0.89 8.81 24.95
CA LYS A 711 1.26 7.65 24.13
C LYS A 711 0.03 7.14 23.38
N SER A 712 0.22 6.81 22.11
CA SER A 712 -0.82 6.28 21.22
C SER A 712 -0.52 4.84 20.83
N ARG A 713 -1.57 4.02 20.72
CA ARG A 713 -1.51 2.68 20.13
C ARG A 713 -2.56 2.60 19.03
N LEU A 714 -2.12 2.39 17.78
CA LEU A 714 -2.98 2.27 16.60
C LEU A 714 -3.00 0.83 16.11
N TYR A 715 -4.21 0.31 15.87
CA TYR A 715 -4.42 -0.98 15.21
C TYR A 715 -5.72 -0.98 14.39
N ALA A 716 -5.82 -1.88 13.42
CA ALA A 716 -6.99 -2.05 12.58
C ALA A 716 -7.86 -3.24 13.04
N GLN A 717 -9.18 -3.11 12.88
CA GLN A 717 -10.17 -4.15 13.13
C GLN A 717 -11.02 -4.31 11.86
N PHE A 718 -11.18 -5.53 11.35
CA PHE A 718 -12.00 -5.80 10.17
C PHE A 718 -12.48 -7.25 10.13
N PHE A 719 -13.50 -7.50 9.31
CA PHE A 719 -14.05 -8.83 9.08
C PHE A 719 -13.35 -9.49 7.89
N VAL A 720 -13.07 -10.80 7.96
CA VAL A 720 -12.47 -11.56 6.84
C VAL A 720 -13.34 -11.48 5.60
N GLU A 721 -14.66 -11.48 5.77
CA GLU A 721 -15.64 -11.44 4.69
C GLU A 721 -15.60 -10.12 3.89
N ASP A 722 -15.04 -9.05 4.48
CA ASP A 722 -14.87 -7.75 3.82
C ASP A 722 -13.48 -7.61 3.14
N VAL A 723 -12.65 -8.66 3.17
CA VAL A 723 -11.30 -8.68 2.59
C VAL A 723 -11.33 -9.22 1.17
N LYS A 724 -10.67 -8.50 0.26
CA LYS A 724 -10.43 -8.95 -1.11
C LYS A 724 -8.96 -9.35 -1.32
N ILE A 725 -8.73 -10.58 -1.77
CA ILE A 725 -7.40 -11.13 -2.02
C ILE A 725 -6.93 -10.77 -3.43
N LEU A 726 -5.82 -10.05 -3.55
CA LEU A 726 -5.30 -9.56 -4.84
C LEU A 726 -4.20 -10.46 -5.42
N HIS A 727 -3.29 -10.94 -4.58
CA HIS A 727 -2.20 -11.82 -4.99
C HIS A 727 -2.13 -13.05 -4.10
N SER A 728 -1.96 -14.21 -4.74
CA SER A 728 -1.62 -15.48 -4.09
C SER A 728 -0.21 -15.84 -4.48
N GLU A 729 0.68 -15.88 -3.50
CA GLU A 729 2.00 -16.45 -3.69
C GLU A 729 1.85 -17.98 -3.65
N LYS A 730 1.66 -18.63 -4.81
CA LYS A 730 1.71 -20.10 -4.92
C LYS A 730 3.16 -20.61 -4.84
N ARG A 731 3.91 -20.22 -3.80
CA ARG A 731 5.16 -20.88 -3.43
C ARG A 731 4.96 -21.52 -2.08
N ALA A 732 5.47 -22.75 -1.92
CA ALA A 732 5.65 -23.33 -0.60
C ALA A 732 6.39 -22.30 0.28
N PRO A 733 5.99 -22.08 1.54
CA PRO A 733 6.56 -21.03 2.38
C PRO A 733 8.07 -21.19 2.46
N GLU A 734 8.82 -20.32 1.78
CA GLU A 734 10.27 -20.33 1.83
C GLU A 734 10.69 -19.99 3.27
N VAL A 735 11.48 -20.88 3.87
CA VAL A 735 12.21 -20.62 5.12
C VAL A 735 12.94 -19.27 4.93
N PRO A 736 12.75 -18.28 5.83
CA PRO A 736 13.36 -16.96 5.65
C PRO A 736 14.89 -17.12 5.71
N LYS A 737 15.53 -17.11 4.55
CA LYS A 737 16.98 -16.96 4.43
C LYS A 737 17.33 -15.55 4.90
N ALA A 738 18.26 -15.48 5.85
CA ALA A 738 18.71 -14.26 6.48
C ALA A 738 19.27 -13.27 5.44
N ARG A 739 18.48 -12.25 5.12
CA ARG A 739 18.94 -10.91 4.71
C ARG A 739 18.05 -9.87 5.40
N GLU A 740 18.17 -9.80 6.72
CA GLU A 740 17.92 -8.53 7.41
C GLU A 740 19.23 -7.72 7.27
N GLU A 741 19.35 -6.97 6.17
CA GLU A 741 20.30 -5.86 6.13
C GLU A 741 19.81 -4.82 7.14
N SER A 742 20.65 -4.58 8.15
CA SER A 742 20.51 -3.48 9.09
C SER A 742 20.55 -2.17 8.31
N CYS A 743 19.38 -1.57 8.05
CA CYS A 743 19.32 -0.15 7.72
C CYS A 743 19.71 0.63 9.00
N SER A 744 20.99 0.95 9.12
CA SER A 744 21.49 1.90 10.11
C SER A 744 20.87 3.27 9.82
N VAL A 745 19.94 3.67 10.68
CA VAL A 745 19.46 5.05 10.76
C VAL A 745 20.65 5.93 11.13
N VAL A 746 21.01 6.83 10.21
CA VAL A 746 21.91 7.95 10.46
C VAL A 746 21.31 8.76 11.61
N LYS A 747 21.94 8.71 12.78
CA LYS A 747 21.70 9.67 13.85
C LYS A 747 22.55 10.90 13.54
N ASP A 748 21.89 11.95 13.08
CA ASP A 748 22.40 13.31 13.20
C ASP A 748 22.56 13.64 14.69
N ASN A 749 23.80 13.76 15.14
CA ASN A 749 24.17 14.47 16.36
C ASN A 749 25.26 15.47 15.98
N GLY A 750 24.89 16.74 15.86
CA GLY A 750 25.87 17.83 15.83
C GLY A 750 26.39 18.11 17.24
N SER A 751 27.71 18.07 17.41
CA SER A 751 28.50 19.20 17.93
C SER A 751 29.99 18.85 18.09
N SER A 752 30.82 19.67 17.44
CA SER A 752 32.18 20.16 17.81
C SER A 752 33.38 19.21 17.98
N THR A 753 34.35 19.45 17.07
CA THR A 753 35.81 19.62 17.28
C THR A 753 36.65 18.45 17.81
N ALA A 754 37.44 17.83 16.92
CA ALA A 754 38.92 17.81 16.95
C ALA A 754 39.46 16.59 16.15
N GLU A 755 40.23 16.87 15.10
CA GLU A 755 41.28 15.98 14.58
C GLU A 755 42.44 15.86 15.59
N PRO A 756 43.49 15.00 15.42
CA PRO A 756 43.81 14.12 14.29
C PRO A 756 44.32 12.69 14.69
N ARG A 757 44.72 11.93 13.65
CA ARG A 757 45.87 10.99 13.57
C ARG A 757 45.54 9.50 13.37
N SER A 758 45.89 9.04 12.17
CA SER A 758 46.24 7.66 11.81
C SER A 758 47.45 7.15 12.62
N PRO A 759 47.69 5.83 12.63
CA PRO A 759 48.76 5.36 11.74
C PRO A 759 48.48 4.03 11.02
N GLU A 760 49.24 3.90 9.94
CA GLU A 760 49.45 2.76 9.06
C GLU A 760 50.00 1.52 9.79
N GLY A 761 49.86 0.33 9.19
CA GLY A 761 50.51 -0.87 9.72
C GLY A 761 50.19 -2.19 9.01
N ASN A 762 50.64 -2.30 7.75
CA ASN A 762 51.23 -3.50 7.12
C ASN A 762 50.43 -4.81 6.93
N LEU A 763 50.18 -5.07 5.64
CA LEU A 763 50.05 -6.39 5.01
C LEU A 763 51.41 -7.09 4.89
N THR A 764 51.40 -8.43 4.99
CA THR A 764 52.31 -9.50 4.49
C THR A 764 52.32 -10.61 5.54
N ASN A 765 52.05 -11.90 5.30
CA ASN A 765 52.42 -12.76 4.18
C ASN A 765 51.36 -13.85 3.90
N ILE A 766 51.26 -14.19 2.62
CA ILE A 766 50.62 -15.36 2.02
C ILE A 766 51.72 -16.40 1.80
N GLU A 767 51.50 -17.67 2.17
CA GLU A 767 51.96 -18.87 1.44
C GLU A 767 50.95 -20.01 1.75
N ARG A 768 49.95 -20.26 0.90
CA ARG A 768 49.91 -21.08 -0.34
C ARG A 768 50.13 -22.58 -0.12
N ALA A 769 49.03 -23.33 -0.30
CA ALA A 769 49.03 -24.64 -0.95
C ALA A 769 47.97 -24.63 -2.07
N GLU A 770 48.46 -24.55 -3.31
CA GLU A 770 47.80 -24.86 -4.58
C GLU A 770 47.74 -26.41 -4.74
N ALA A 771 46.92 -27.09 -5.55
CA ALA A 771 45.86 -26.80 -6.52
C ALA A 771 45.16 -28.14 -6.84
N ALA A 772 43.92 -28.11 -7.33
CA ALA A 772 43.52 -28.75 -8.60
C ALA A 772 42.01 -28.58 -8.88
N SER A 773 41.74 -28.25 -10.13
CA SER A 773 40.48 -28.05 -10.83
C SER A 773 39.35 -29.02 -10.49
N ASN A 774 38.13 -28.49 -10.37
CA ASN A 774 36.98 -28.92 -11.17
C ASN A 774 35.83 -27.91 -11.04
N THR A 775 35.44 -27.33 -12.17
CA THR A 775 34.19 -26.59 -12.40
C THR A 775 32.99 -27.43 -11.98
N PRO A 776 32.05 -26.91 -11.16
CA PRO A 776 30.68 -27.37 -11.17
C PRO A 776 29.84 -26.41 -12.00
N GLU A 777 29.20 -26.98 -13.01
CA GLU A 777 28.13 -26.39 -13.81
C GLU A 777 27.07 -25.64 -12.98
N PRO A 778 26.31 -24.71 -13.59
CA PRO A 778 25.19 -24.05 -12.94
C PRO A 778 24.22 -25.09 -12.38
N PRO A 779 23.74 -24.97 -11.13
CA PRO A 779 22.79 -25.93 -10.60
C PRO A 779 21.49 -25.79 -11.39
N LYS A 780 21.24 -26.80 -12.24
CA LYS A 780 19.92 -27.10 -12.79
C LYS A 780 18.92 -27.05 -11.64
N SER A 781 17.82 -26.34 -11.86
CA SER A 781 16.69 -26.24 -10.94
C SER A 781 16.07 -27.61 -10.72
N SER A 782 16.62 -28.41 -9.81
CA SER A 782 15.89 -29.50 -9.18
C SER A 782 15.00 -28.86 -8.11
N ALA A 783 13.68 -29.00 -8.27
CA ALA A 783 12.74 -28.77 -7.18
C ALA A 783 13.28 -29.48 -5.93
N ALA A 784 13.47 -28.75 -4.83
CA ALA A 784 13.93 -29.35 -3.59
C ALA A 784 12.89 -30.38 -3.13
N ASP A 785 13.21 -31.65 -3.30
CA ASP A 785 12.42 -32.80 -2.85
C ASP A 785 12.55 -32.87 -1.32
N GLY A 786 11.81 -31.99 -0.64
CA GLY A 786 11.89 -31.79 0.80
C GLY A 786 10.88 -32.66 1.52
N ARG A 787 11.29 -33.87 1.91
CA ARG A 787 10.52 -34.74 2.83
C ARG A 787 10.14 -33.95 4.09
N CYS A 788 8.90 -34.10 4.54
CA CYS A 788 8.41 -33.52 5.79
C CYS A 788 7.67 -34.56 6.63
N VAL A 789 7.58 -34.31 7.93
CA VAL A 789 6.77 -35.14 8.85
C VAL A 789 5.66 -34.27 9.39
N CYS A 790 4.43 -34.78 9.39
CA CYS A 790 3.28 -34.09 9.93
C CYS A 790 2.53 -34.93 10.95
N ARG A 791 1.82 -34.28 11.88
CA ARG A 791 0.96 -34.94 12.86
C ARG A 791 -0.20 -34.03 13.25
N LEU A 792 -1.41 -34.60 13.38
CA LEU A 792 -2.62 -33.86 13.73
C LEU A 792 -2.83 -33.82 15.24
N PHE A 793 -3.18 -32.65 15.74
CA PHE A 793 -3.50 -32.45 17.15
C PHE A 793 -4.73 -31.55 17.34
N LEU A 794 -5.47 -31.85 18.40
CA LEU A 794 -6.54 -31.01 18.93
C LEU A 794 -5.97 -30.09 20.01
N ALA A 795 -6.18 -28.78 19.86
CA ALA A 795 -5.82 -27.83 20.91
C ALA A 795 -6.92 -27.79 21.99
N THR A 796 -6.61 -28.24 23.20
CA THR A 796 -7.57 -28.26 24.32
C THR A 796 -7.50 -26.96 25.13
N GLN A 797 -6.29 -26.49 25.43
CA GLN A 797 -6.07 -25.28 26.22
C GLN A 797 -4.95 -24.43 25.61
N LYS A 798 -5.11 -23.10 25.63
CA LYS A 798 -4.08 -22.13 25.24
C LYS A 798 -3.78 -21.20 26.40
N GLU A 799 -2.50 -21.01 26.71
CA GLU A 799 -2.05 -20.05 27.70
C GLU A 799 -1.72 -18.68 27.10
N GLY A 800 -1.68 -17.65 27.96
CA GLY A 800 -1.31 -16.29 27.59
C GLY A 800 0.17 -16.16 27.20
N LEU A 801 0.44 -15.18 26.33
CA LEU A 801 1.79 -14.77 25.94
C LEU A 801 2.43 -13.99 27.09
N MET A 802 3.55 -14.48 27.61
CA MET A 802 4.29 -13.83 28.70
C MET A 802 5.75 -14.28 28.75
N TRP A 803 6.55 -13.52 29.49
CA TRP A 803 7.93 -13.87 29.81
C TRP A 803 7.95 -14.99 30.86
N ARG A 804 8.52 -16.16 30.52
CA ARG A 804 8.67 -17.31 31.44
C ARG A 804 10.14 -17.70 31.56
N ASN A 805 10.48 -18.33 32.69
CA ASN A 805 11.79 -18.91 32.94
C ASN A 805 11.74 -20.39 32.55
N TYR A 806 12.55 -20.82 31.58
CA TYR A 806 12.73 -22.25 31.28
C TYR A 806 14.17 -22.69 31.55
N PRO A 807 14.38 -23.86 32.15
CA PRO A 807 15.70 -24.45 32.23
C PRO A 807 16.12 -24.90 30.82
N GLN A 808 17.22 -24.34 30.30
CA GLN A 808 17.81 -24.83 29.06
C GLN A 808 18.47 -26.20 29.32
N ALA A 809 18.17 -27.18 28.47
CA ALA A 809 18.92 -28.43 28.42
C ALA A 809 20.27 -28.18 27.73
N SER A 810 21.24 -27.58 28.45
CA SER A 810 22.63 -27.58 27.99
C SER A 810 23.49 -28.35 28.99
N GLU A 811 23.95 -29.51 28.56
CA GLU A 811 25.17 -30.12 29.09
C GLU A 811 26.34 -29.15 28.81
N GLY A 812 26.61 -28.24 29.76
CA GLY A 812 27.70 -27.27 29.61
C GLY A 812 27.50 -26.04 30.47
N ARG A 813 28.33 -25.94 31.52
CA ARG A 813 28.35 -24.85 32.50
C ARG A 813 28.53 -23.46 31.86
N SER A 814 27.53 -22.59 32.01
CA SER A 814 27.74 -21.13 32.04
C SER A 814 26.89 -20.51 33.16
N LYS A 815 27.55 -19.99 34.20
CA LYS A 815 26.95 -19.27 35.35
C LYS A 815 26.52 -17.84 34.96
N GLY A 816 25.69 -17.70 33.93
CA GLY A 816 24.94 -16.47 33.67
C GLY A 816 23.51 -16.67 34.17
N GLY A 817 22.98 -15.77 35.01
CA GLY A 817 21.56 -15.79 35.35
C GLY A 817 20.73 -15.77 34.07
N GLN A 818 19.84 -16.76 33.90
CA GLN A 818 19.07 -16.93 32.67
C GLN A 818 18.11 -15.75 32.48
N GLU A 819 18.13 -15.14 31.30
CA GLU A 819 17.15 -14.13 30.93
C GLU A 819 15.80 -14.82 30.62
N PRO A 820 14.68 -14.29 31.15
CA PRO A 820 13.36 -14.80 30.81
C PRO A 820 13.12 -14.70 29.30
N GLN A 821 12.36 -15.63 28.72
CA GLN A 821 12.01 -15.60 27.29
C GLN A 821 10.50 -15.46 27.09
N LEU A 822 10.12 -14.68 26.07
CA LEU A 822 8.72 -14.51 25.66
C LEU A 822 8.22 -15.80 25.01
N CYS A 823 7.14 -16.36 25.55
CA CYS A 823 6.60 -17.64 25.09
C CYS A 823 5.10 -17.76 25.34
N PHE A 824 4.48 -18.74 24.70
CA PHE A 824 3.16 -19.24 25.08
C PHE A 824 3.14 -20.78 24.97
N GLN A 825 2.20 -21.39 25.67
CA GLN A 825 2.05 -22.83 25.75
C GLN A 825 0.65 -23.23 25.29
N VAL A 826 0.55 -24.42 24.68
CA VAL A 826 -0.74 -25.01 24.27
C VAL A 826 -0.77 -26.46 24.70
N THR A 827 -1.81 -26.85 25.43
CA THR A 827 -2.09 -28.25 25.75
C THR A 827 -2.80 -28.88 24.57
N VAL A 828 -2.31 -30.03 24.14
CA VAL A 828 -2.80 -30.70 22.93
C VAL A 828 -3.00 -32.20 23.14
N LEU A 829 -3.93 -32.76 22.37
CA LEU A 829 -4.16 -34.20 22.23
C LEU A 829 -3.80 -34.62 20.80
N TRP A 830 -2.92 -35.61 20.64
CA TRP A 830 -2.59 -36.15 19.32
C TRP A 830 -3.74 -37.02 18.81
N MET A 831 -4.24 -36.72 17.61
CA MET A 831 -5.36 -37.47 17.02
C MET A 831 -4.87 -38.67 16.20
N ASP A 832 -3.62 -38.63 15.72
CA ASP A 832 -3.02 -39.67 14.88
C ASP A 832 -1.53 -39.92 15.19
N LYS A 833 -0.98 -40.91 14.47
CA LYS A 833 0.45 -41.21 14.45
C LYS A 833 1.17 -40.26 13.47
N PRO A 834 2.48 -39.98 13.67
CA PRO A 834 3.26 -39.18 12.73
C PRO A 834 3.21 -39.78 11.31
N GLU A 835 2.98 -38.93 10.31
CA GLU A 835 2.95 -39.31 8.88
C GLU A 835 4.10 -38.62 8.12
N GLN A 836 4.72 -39.32 7.18
CA GLN A 836 5.76 -38.76 6.32
C GLN A 836 5.16 -38.34 4.97
N CYS A 837 5.39 -37.08 4.58
CA CYS A 837 4.90 -36.50 3.34
C CYS A 837 6.07 -36.13 2.43
N LYS A 838 5.87 -36.23 1.10
CA LYS A 838 6.93 -35.97 0.11
C LYS A 838 7.23 -34.48 -0.01
N ASN A 839 6.21 -33.64 0.15
CA ASN A 839 6.34 -32.18 0.17
C ASN A 839 5.27 -31.54 1.08
N VAL A 840 5.49 -30.27 1.43
CA VAL A 840 4.59 -29.48 2.29
C VAL A 840 3.20 -29.30 1.66
N GLY A 841 3.11 -29.27 0.32
CA GLY A 841 1.84 -29.11 -0.40
C GLY A 841 0.93 -30.33 -0.33
N GLU A 842 1.48 -31.54 -0.46
CA GLU A 842 0.77 -32.81 -0.28
C GLU A 842 0.34 -32.99 1.17
N ALA A 843 1.18 -32.61 2.14
CA ALA A 843 0.83 -32.66 3.56
C ALA A 843 -0.41 -31.81 3.91
N MET A 844 -0.60 -30.67 3.23
CA MET A 844 -1.77 -29.79 3.39
C MET A 844 -3.03 -30.32 2.67
N VAL A 845 -2.87 -31.10 1.59
CA VAL A 845 -3.98 -31.57 0.74
C VAL A 845 -4.51 -32.94 1.16
N GLN A 846 -3.68 -33.80 1.76
CA GLN A 846 -4.01 -35.23 2.00
C GLN A 846 -5.16 -35.49 3.00
N LYS A 847 -5.75 -34.50 3.67
CA LYS A 847 -6.80 -34.71 4.69
C LYS A 847 -8.01 -33.75 4.62
N GLU A 848 -8.38 -33.27 3.43
CA GLU A 848 -9.80 -32.93 3.22
C GLU A 848 -10.61 -34.24 3.12
N LEU A 849 -11.12 -34.70 4.27
CA LEU A 849 -12.21 -35.67 4.41
C LEU A 849 -11.92 -37.12 3.93
N SER A 850 -11.14 -37.88 4.71
CA SER A 850 -11.40 -39.33 4.87
C SER A 850 -11.93 -39.56 6.28
N ALA A 851 -13.18 -39.99 6.38
CA ALA A 851 -13.94 -40.20 7.61
C ALA A 851 -13.08 -40.76 8.75
N PHE A 852 -12.94 -39.99 9.82
CA PHE A 852 -12.47 -40.50 11.09
C PHE A 852 -13.52 -41.48 11.61
N ALA A 853 -13.26 -42.78 11.45
CA ALA A 853 -13.78 -43.76 12.39
C ALA A 853 -13.06 -43.47 13.72
N LEU A 854 -13.67 -42.64 14.55
CA LEU A 854 -13.30 -42.49 15.95
C LEU A 854 -13.60 -43.84 16.61
N GLY A 855 -12.69 -44.81 16.46
CA GLY A 855 -12.65 -45.96 17.34
C GLY A 855 -12.60 -45.43 18.76
N GLU A 856 -13.50 -45.93 19.61
CA GLU A 856 -13.70 -45.53 21.01
C GLU A 856 -12.43 -44.93 21.62
N ALA A 857 -12.48 -43.64 21.98
CA ALA A 857 -11.39 -42.95 22.61
C ALA A 857 -10.98 -43.71 23.89
N SER A 858 -9.96 -44.57 23.79
CA SER A 858 -9.41 -45.24 24.95
C SER A 858 -8.92 -44.15 25.90
N LYS A 859 -9.34 -44.21 27.16
CA LYS A 859 -9.14 -43.20 28.22
C LYS A 859 -7.67 -42.98 28.65
N ALA A 860 -6.69 -43.13 27.76
CA ALA A 860 -5.27 -43.19 28.10
C ALA A 860 -4.31 -42.55 27.06
N GLN A 861 -4.74 -41.59 26.25
CA GLN A 861 -3.78 -40.78 25.47
C GLN A 861 -3.24 -39.63 26.34
N PRO A 862 -1.91 -39.44 26.44
CA PRO A 862 -1.32 -38.41 27.28
C PRO A 862 -1.51 -37.01 26.68
N GLU A 863 -1.95 -36.06 27.51
CA GLU A 863 -1.93 -34.63 27.18
C GLU A 863 -0.47 -34.14 27.08
N ILE A 864 -0.15 -33.45 26.00
CA ILE A 864 1.20 -32.95 25.72
C ILE A 864 1.17 -31.42 25.68
N LEU A 865 2.25 -30.80 26.13
CA LEU A 865 2.38 -29.35 26.15
C LEU A 865 3.32 -28.89 25.04
N LEU A 866 2.77 -28.20 24.04
CA LEU A 866 3.54 -27.55 22.99
C LEU A 866 4.05 -26.19 23.47
N LEU A 867 5.37 -25.99 23.39
CA LEU A 867 6.04 -24.75 23.79
C LEU A 867 6.47 -23.94 22.56
N PHE A 868 5.95 -22.72 22.43
CA PHE A 868 6.27 -21.81 21.34
C PHE A 868 7.20 -20.70 21.83
N LEU A 869 8.42 -20.67 21.27
CA LEU A 869 9.49 -19.73 21.58
C LEU A 869 9.99 -19.08 20.28
N GLY A 870 10.70 -17.95 20.38
CA GLY A 870 11.42 -17.37 19.24
C GLY A 870 10.52 -17.13 18.02
N LYS A 871 10.87 -17.70 16.86
CA LYS A 871 10.13 -17.45 15.61
C LYS A 871 8.78 -18.17 15.56
N SER A 872 8.56 -19.16 16.43
CA SER A 872 7.30 -19.89 16.56
C SER A 872 6.19 -19.07 17.24
N LEU A 873 6.52 -17.90 17.83
CA LEU A 873 5.53 -16.96 18.37
C LEU A 873 4.51 -16.47 17.34
N ARG A 874 4.86 -16.53 16.05
CA ARG A 874 3.98 -16.15 14.93
C ARG A 874 2.64 -16.92 14.90
N TRP A 875 2.56 -18.06 15.57
CA TRP A 875 1.38 -18.93 15.58
C TRP A 875 0.37 -18.60 16.69
N PHE A 876 0.73 -17.74 17.64
CA PHE A 876 -0.16 -17.32 18.75
C PHE A 876 -1.57 -16.86 18.35
N PRO A 877 -1.77 -16.05 17.28
CA PRO A 877 -3.09 -15.54 16.93
C PRO A 877 -3.99 -16.57 16.23
N PHE A 878 -3.42 -17.67 15.70
CA PHE A 878 -4.14 -18.69 14.93
C PHE A 878 -4.58 -19.89 15.77
N LEU A 879 -3.86 -20.17 16.86
CA LEU A 879 -4.15 -21.28 17.76
C LEU A 879 -5.29 -20.93 18.71
N HIS A 880 -6.30 -21.78 18.76
CA HIS A 880 -7.54 -21.56 19.49
C HIS A 880 -8.01 -22.90 20.09
N PRO A 881 -8.43 -22.92 21.37
CA PRO A 881 -9.07 -24.10 21.95
C PRO A 881 -10.25 -24.59 21.10
N GLY A 882 -10.37 -25.91 20.93
CA GLY A 882 -11.35 -26.58 20.09
C GLY A 882 -11.00 -26.68 18.60
N GLY A 883 -9.87 -26.11 18.17
CA GLY A 883 -9.38 -26.19 16.80
C GLY A 883 -8.53 -27.43 16.54
N LEU A 884 -8.71 -28.05 15.37
CA LEU A 884 -7.89 -29.15 14.87
C LEU A 884 -6.79 -28.58 13.96
N TYR A 885 -5.54 -28.88 14.30
CA TYR A 885 -4.37 -28.36 13.60
C TYR A 885 -3.43 -29.50 13.20
N GLN A 886 -2.67 -29.29 12.15
CA GLN A 886 -1.61 -30.18 11.71
C GLN A 886 -0.26 -29.47 11.89
N LEU A 887 0.64 -30.07 12.67
CA LEU A 887 2.02 -29.60 12.82
C LEU A 887 2.89 -30.28 11.76
N ILE A 888 3.49 -29.49 10.88
CA ILE A 888 4.35 -29.94 9.79
C ILE A 888 5.78 -29.49 10.06
N ILE A 889 6.72 -30.44 10.12
CA ILE A 889 8.15 -30.17 10.27
C ILE A 889 8.83 -30.40 8.91
N PRO A 890 9.25 -29.33 8.21
CA PRO A 890 9.88 -29.46 6.90
C PRO A 890 11.30 -30.02 7.03
N GLN A 891 11.78 -30.68 5.96
CA GLN A 891 13.14 -31.25 5.87
C GLN A 891 13.44 -32.31 6.94
N CYS A 892 12.40 -32.98 7.43
CA CYS A 892 12.50 -34.02 8.43
C CYS A 892 12.05 -35.36 7.85
N SER A 893 12.74 -36.45 8.20
CA SER A 893 12.40 -37.81 7.77
C SER A 893 12.20 -38.79 8.93
N GLU A 894 12.44 -38.35 10.17
CA GLU A 894 12.31 -39.19 11.36
C GLU A 894 10.89 -39.10 11.92
N LEU A 895 10.18 -40.24 11.98
CA LEU A 895 8.82 -40.29 12.52
C LEU A 895 8.78 -40.05 14.04
N ASP A 896 9.84 -40.43 14.75
CA ASP A 896 9.95 -40.31 16.21
C ASP A 896 10.30 -38.88 16.67
N VAL A 897 10.35 -37.89 15.78
CA VAL A 897 10.75 -36.51 16.13
C VAL A 897 9.85 -35.90 17.19
N PHE A 898 8.55 -36.19 17.14
CA PHE A 898 7.61 -35.71 18.14
C PHE A 898 7.84 -36.34 19.52
N ASP A 899 8.42 -37.54 19.58
CA ASP A 899 8.69 -38.27 20.81
C ASP A 899 10.11 -37.99 21.35
N LYS A 900 11.11 -37.82 20.47
CA LYS A 900 12.50 -37.46 20.82
C LYS A 900 12.65 -36.03 21.34
N LEU A 901 11.83 -35.10 20.83
CA LEU A 901 11.82 -33.71 21.29
C LEU A 901 11.06 -33.52 22.61
N CYS A 902 10.35 -34.56 23.09
CA CYS A 902 9.70 -34.52 24.40
C CYS A 902 10.74 -34.57 25.51
N LEU A 903 11.01 -33.44 26.15
CA LEU A 903 11.94 -33.36 27.28
C LEU A 903 11.23 -33.76 28.58
N PRO A 904 11.72 -34.76 29.34
CA PRO A 904 11.28 -34.97 30.70
C PRO A 904 11.80 -33.85 31.60
N MET A 905 10.94 -33.30 32.46
CA MET A 905 11.31 -32.21 33.38
C MET A 905 12.42 -32.70 34.34
N GLY A 906 13.62 -32.14 34.23
CA GLY A 906 14.71 -32.40 35.17
C GLY A 906 14.33 -31.93 36.58
N SER A 907 14.57 -32.76 37.59
CA SER A 907 14.28 -32.51 39.01
C SER A 907 14.93 -31.20 39.49
N GLY A 908 14.14 -30.11 39.50
CA GLY A 908 14.55 -28.80 39.97
C GLY A 908 13.38 -28.04 40.59
N ASN A 909 13.14 -28.27 41.88
CA ASN A 909 12.40 -27.44 42.86
C ASN A 909 11.21 -26.59 42.35
N LEU A 910 10.25 -27.18 41.63
CA LEU A 910 8.90 -26.64 41.42
C LEU A 910 7.88 -27.68 41.87
N SER A 911 7.45 -27.60 43.12
CA SER A 911 6.57 -28.58 43.79
C SER A 911 5.08 -28.54 43.39
N MET A 912 4.74 -28.06 42.17
CA MET A 912 3.36 -27.76 41.78
C MET A 912 2.85 -28.40 40.48
N MET A 913 3.51 -29.42 39.93
CA MET A 913 2.90 -30.25 38.87
C MET A 913 3.05 -31.74 39.20
N LYS A 914 1.93 -32.39 39.55
CA LYS A 914 1.85 -33.83 39.86
C LYS A 914 1.59 -34.72 38.63
N SER A 915 1.72 -34.17 37.43
CA SER A 915 1.56 -34.93 36.17
C SER A 915 2.85 -34.83 35.38
N GLN A 916 3.39 -35.97 34.94
CA GLN A 916 4.54 -36.06 34.03
C GLN A 916 4.14 -35.56 32.63
N SER A 917 3.81 -34.27 32.49
CA SER A 917 3.47 -33.67 31.20
C SER A 917 4.73 -33.54 30.36
N LEU A 918 4.75 -34.20 29.20
CA LEU A 918 5.85 -34.11 28.23
C LEU A 918 5.82 -32.73 27.55
N PHE A 919 6.96 -32.05 27.49
CA PHE A 919 7.10 -30.74 26.84
C PHE A 919 7.71 -30.91 25.46
N LEU A 920 7.05 -30.36 24.44
CA LEU A 920 7.55 -30.35 23.06
C LEU A 920 7.83 -28.91 22.61
N PRO A 921 9.10 -28.46 22.56
CA PRO A 921 9.44 -27.17 21.98
C PRO A 921 9.23 -27.22 20.46
N VAL A 922 8.37 -26.34 19.95
CA VAL A 922 8.04 -26.29 18.52
C VAL A 922 9.19 -25.65 17.75
N PRO A 923 9.84 -26.38 16.80
CA PRO A 923 10.96 -25.86 16.04
C PRO A 923 10.60 -24.58 15.26
N ASP A 924 11.55 -23.66 15.13
CA ASP A 924 11.36 -22.39 14.37
C ASP A 924 10.93 -22.61 12.91
N ALA A 925 11.37 -23.72 12.31
CA ALA A 925 11.03 -24.16 10.96
C ALA A 925 9.65 -24.82 10.87
N GLY A 926 9.03 -25.17 12.01
CA GLY A 926 7.72 -25.81 12.08
C GLY A 926 6.60 -24.93 11.50
N TYR A 927 5.72 -25.55 10.73
CA TYR A 927 4.57 -24.94 10.09
C TYR A 927 3.28 -25.50 10.68
N LEU A 928 2.30 -24.65 10.98
CA LEU A 928 0.99 -25.07 11.42
C LEU A 928 -0.01 -24.87 10.29
N HIS A 929 -0.80 -25.90 10.00
CA HIS A 929 -1.93 -25.84 9.09
C HIS A 929 -3.23 -26.03 9.88
N TYR A 930 -4.22 -25.17 9.63
CA TYR A 930 -5.54 -25.28 10.24
C TYR A 930 -6.42 -26.19 9.38
N VAL A 931 -7.03 -27.21 10.00
CA VAL A 931 -7.85 -28.19 9.29
C VAL A 931 -9.34 -27.86 9.44
N SER A 932 -9.87 -27.88 10.66
CA SER A 932 -11.28 -27.60 10.95
C SER A 932 -11.55 -27.37 12.45
N TRP A 933 -12.80 -27.09 12.80
CA TRP A 933 -13.29 -27.07 14.20
C TRP A 933 -13.83 -28.43 14.60
N ILE A 934 -13.58 -28.87 15.84
CA ILE A 934 -14.10 -30.16 16.32
C ILE A 934 -15.64 -30.20 16.36
N SER A 935 -16.28 -29.07 16.66
CA SER A 935 -17.74 -28.92 16.70
C SER A 935 -18.43 -29.14 15.35
N GLN A 936 -17.69 -29.04 14.25
CA GLN A 936 -18.19 -29.34 12.90
C GLN A 936 -18.06 -30.83 12.54
N LEU A 937 -17.21 -31.58 13.26
CA LEU A 937 -16.91 -32.99 12.98
C LEU A 937 -17.68 -33.96 13.87
N VAL A 938 -18.06 -33.55 15.09
CA VAL A 938 -18.68 -34.43 16.09
C VAL A 938 -19.85 -33.72 16.76
N SER A 939 -21.08 -34.19 16.50
CA SER A 939 -22.31 -33.67 17.14
C SER A 939 -22.41 -34.00 18.64
N GLU A 940 -21.63 -34.96 19.14
CA GLU A 940 -21.55 -35.38 20.55
C GLU A 940 -20.37 -34.75 21.32
N ALA A 941 -19.59 -33.85 20.72
CA ALA A 941 -18.39 -33.25 21.35
C ALA A 941 -18.64 -32.32 22.55
N SER A 942 -19.90 -32.22 23.02
CA SER A 942 -20.28 -31.41 24.17
C SER A 942 -19.58 -31.81 25.47
N GLU A 943 -19.01 -33.02 25.57
CA GLU A 943 -18.26 -33.45 26.77
C GLU A 943 -16.83 -32.90 26.83
N MET A 944 -16.23 -32.49 25.70
CA MET A 944 -14.83 -32.01 25.64
C MET A 944 -14.67 -30.47 25.55
N GLU A 945 -15.74 -29.71 25.31
CA GLU A 945 -15.65 -28.24 25.36
C GLU A 945 -15.49 -27.76 26.81
N GLU A 946 -14.56 -26.83 27.05
CA GLU A 946 -14.40 -26.19 28.36
C GLU A 946 -15.74 -25.61 28.82
N LYS A 947 -16.26 -26.11 29.95
CA LYS A 947 -17.54 -25.66 30.51
C LYS A 947 -17.50 -24.14 30.76
N LEU A 948 -18.31 -23.41 29.99
CA LEU A 948 -18.54 -21.98 30.18
C LEU A 948 -19.52 -21.77 31.34
N PHE A 949 -19.15 -20.91 32.29
CA PHE A 949 -19.98 -20.54 33.42
C PHE A 949 -20.72 -19.23 33.14
N SER A 950 -21.96 -19.14 33.60
CA SER A 950 -22.67 -17.86 33.63
C SER A 950 -22.09 -16.94 34.70
N ILE A 951 -22.18 -15.63 34.51
CA ILE A 951 -21.67 -14.67 35.51
C ILE A 951 -22.43 -14.82 36.84
N THR A 952 -23.73 -15.12 36.80
CA THR A 952 -24.55 -15.40 37.99
C THR A 952 -24.05 -16.62 38.78
N GLU A 953 -23.65 -17.70 38.10
CA GLU A 953 -23.02 -18.86 38.75
C GLU A 953 -21.69 -18.50 39.43
N ILE A 954 -20.85 -17.69 38.79
CA ILE A 954 -19.54 -17.27 39.33
C ILE A 954 -19.72 -16.41 40.59
N LEU A 955 -20.72 -15.54 40.58
CA LEU A 955 -21.06 -14.67 41.71
C LEU A 955 -21.68 -15.44 42.89
N SER A 956 -22.16 -16.66 42.67
CA SER A 956 -22.79 -17.46 43.73
C SER A 956 -21.81 -17.77 44.87
N PRO A 957 -22.24 -17.65 46.15
CA PRO A 957 -21.43 -18.08 47.28
C PRO A 957 -21.21 -19.59 47.33
N SER A 958 -22.07 -20.39 46.69
CA SER A 958 -21.93 -21.85 46.60
C SER A 958 -20.88 -22.30 45.57
N PHE A 959 -20.33 -21.38 44.78
CA PHE A 959 -19.35 -21.71 43.75
C PHE A 959 -17.96 -22.01 44.35
N THR A 960 -17.47 -23.23 44.13
CA THR A 960 -16.26 -23.76 44.76
C THR A 960 -15.01 -23.74 43.87
N ARG A 961 -15.15 -23.65 42.53
CA ARG A 961 -13.99 -23.67 41.62
C ARG A 961 -13.19 -22.35 41.70
N SER A 962 -11.87 -22.47 41.54
CA SER A 962 -10.94 -21.33 41.53
C SER A 962 -10.74 -20.74 40.14
N LEU A 963 -10.76 -21.58 39.10
CA LEU A 963 -10.65 -21.17 37.70
C LEU A 963 -12.03 -21.17 37.03
N VAL A 964 -12.31 -20.11 36.28
CA VAL A 964 -13.58 -19.90 35.60
C VAL A 964 -13.36 -19.41 34.16
N SER A 965 -14.14 -19.96 33.23
CA SER A 965 -14.22 -19.52 31.83
C SER A 965 -15.63 -18.96 31.59
N PHE A 966 -15.75 -17.77 31.03
CA PHE A 966 -17.05 -17.10 30.82
C PHE A 966 -16.98 -16.07 29.69
N SER A 967 -18.13 -15.72 29.12
CA SER A 967 -18.24 -14.67 28.10
C SER A 967 -19.07 -13.49 28.58
N GLY A 968 -18.80 -12.30 28.04
CA GLY A 968 -19.54 -11.08 28.38
C GLY A 968 -19.16 -9.89 27.50
N VAL A 969 -19.79 -8.75 27.76
CA VAL A 969 -19.55 -7.48 27.07
C VAL A 969 -18.81 -6.54 28.03
N ILE A 970 -17.75 -5.88 27.55
CA ILE A 970 -17.08 -4.85 28.36
C ILE A 970 -18.01 -3.64 28.49
N ALA A 971 -18.40 -3.29 29.72
CA ALA A 971 -19.12 -2.05 30.00
C ALA A 971 -18.16 -0.87 30.21
N GLU A 972 -17.09 -1.08 30.97
CA GLU A 972 -16.13 -0.03 31.32
C GLU A 972 -14.71 -0.59 31.37
N ARG A 973 -13.74 0.25 31.00
CA ARG A 973 -12.30 -0.01 31.13
C ARG A 973 -11.66 1.16 31.86
N THR A 974 -10.97 0.87 32.96
CA THR A 974 -10.31 1.89 33.81
C THR A 974 -8.89 1.46 34.16
N LEU A 975 -7.93 2.39 34.14
CA LEU A 975 -6.58 2.15 34.64
C LEU A 975 -6.54 2.29 36.17
N CYS A 976 -5.84 1.38 36.84
CA CYS A 976 -5.72 1.29 38.29
C CYS A 976 -4.25 1.08 38.69
N GLU A 977 -3.91 1.48 39.91
CA GLU A 977 -2.63 1.10 40.52
C GLU A 977 -2.57 -0.40 40.81
N SER A 978 -1.37 -0.97 40.75
CA SER A 978 -1.12 -2.40 40.97
C SER A 978 -1.72 -2.91 42.30
N LEU A 979 -2.53 -3.97 42.22
CA LEU A 979 -3.17 -4.63 43.37
C LEU A 979 -2.14 -5.26 44.33
N THR A 980 -1.00 -5.70 43.80
CA THR A 980 0.15 -6.10 44.59
C THR A 980 0.96 -4.86 44.90
N GLY A 981 0.93 -4.36 46.13
CA GLY A 981 1.83 -3.29 46.63
C GLY A 981 3.33 -3.65 46.60
N LYS A 982 3.72 -4.67 45.83
CA LYS A 982 5.10 -5.02 45.53
C LYS A 982 5.56 -4.12 44.40
N LYS A 983 6.61 -3.32 44.65
CA LYS A 983 7.39 -2.70 43.57
C LYS A 983 7.74 -3.81 42.55
N PRO A 984 7.65 -3.55 41.24
CA PRO A 984 8.05 -4.54 40.24
C PRO A 984 9.44 -5.05 40.58
N VAL A 985 9.59 -6.38 40.58
CA VAL A 985 10.87 -7.05 40.82
C VAL A 985 11.85 -6.50 39.81
N ALA A 986 12.91 -5.87 40.32
CA ALA A 986 13.96 -5.27 39.52
C ALA A 986 14.57 -6.31 38.57
N ALA A 987 14.29 -6.17 37.28
CA ALA A 987 15.13 -6.73 36.23
C ALA A 987 16.19 -5.68 35.88
N CYS A 988 17.40 -5.91 36.37
CA CYS A 988 18.71 -5.51 35.86
C CYS A 988 18.82 -4.21 35.03
N SER A 989 19.06 -3.08 35.70
CA SER A 989 20.37 -2.40 35.73
C SER A 989 20.18 -1.02 36.36
N ALA A 990 20.62 -0.88 37.60
CA ALA A 990 20.61 0.38 38.32
C ALA A 990 21.71 1.30 37.77
N LYS A 991 21.31 2.40 37.12
CA LYS A 991 21.92 3.74 37.24
C LYS A 991 21.02 4.75 36.49
N GLN A 992 20.62 5.79 37.21
CA GLN A 992 19.85 6.98 36.78
C GLN A 992 18.35 6.79 36.46
N LEU A 993 17.48 7.13 37.42
CA LEU A 993 16.53 8.26 37.34
C LEU A 993 15.51 8.20 38.49
N LYS A 994 15.51 9.22 39.36
CA LYS A 994 14.29 9.67 40.02
C LYS A 994 13.35 10.13 38.90
N GLY A 995 12.30 9.37 38.60
CA GLY A 995 11.23 9.82 37.69
C GLY A 995 10.65 8.72 36.81
N ASN A 996 9.31 8.69 36.80
CA ASN A 996 8.42 8.17 35.76
C ASN A 996 8.25 6.64 35.64
N ARG A 997 7.08 6.17 36.07
CA ARG A 997 6.48 4.88 35.66
C ARG A 997 5.95 4.99 34.24
N LEU A 998 6.16 3.98 33.42
CA LEU A 998 5.63 3.89 32.06
C LEU A 998 4.11 3.58 32.12
N PRO A 999 3.30 3.91 31.09
CA PRO A 999 1.88 3.56 31.05
C PRO A 999 1.58 2.07 31.16
N TRP A 1000 2.58 1.22 30.91
CA TRP A 1000 2.52 -0.23 31.03
C TRP A 1000 2.67 -0.73 32.47
N ASP A 1001 2.89 0.16 33.45
CA ASP A 1001 2.99 -0.20 34.87
C ASP A 1001 1.64 -0.17 35.61
N TYR A 1002 0.55 0.18 34.91
CA TYR A 1002 -0.81 0.22 35.44
C TYR A 1002 -1.52 -1.10 35.23
N SER A 1003 -2.37 -1.48 36.19
CA SER A 1003 -3.30 -2.59 36.02
C SER A 1003 -4.60 -2.09 35.38
N VAL A 1004 -5.24 -2.91 34.55
CA VAL A 1004 -6.54 -2.57 33.97
C VAL A 1004 -7.65 -3.24 34.77
N LYS A 1005 -8.67 -2.46 35.12
CA LYS A 1005 -9.96 -2.96 35.60
C LYS A 1005 -10.95 -2.95 34.44
N LEU A 1006 -11.60 -4.09 34.19
CA LEU A 1006 -12.72 -4.23 33.26
C LEU A 1006 -13.98 -4.55 34.04
N SER A 1007 -15.05 -3.82 33.77
CA SER A 1007 -16.39 -4.14 34.26
C SER A 1007 -17.11 -4.93 33.17
N ILE A 1008 -17.41 -6.20 33.40
CA ILE A 1008 -18.01 -7.11 32.40
C ILE A 1008 -19.49 -7.29 32.71
N LEU A 1009 -20.35 -7.10 31.71
CA LEU A 1009 -21.78 -7.42 31.78
C LEU A 1009 -22.07 -8.73 31.06
N PRO A 1010 -23.07 -9.51 31.51
CA PRO A 1010 -23.48 -10.71 30.80
C PRO A 1010 -24.09 -10.35 29.44
N ALA A 1011 -23.88 -11.21 28.44
CA ALA A 1011 -24.41 -11.01 27.09
C ALA A 1011 -25.94 -11.15 26.99
N CYS A 1012 -26.57 -11.83 27.96
CA CYS A 1012 -28.01 -12.02 28.08
C CYS A 1012 -28.37 -12.25 29.57
N GLY A 1013 -29.45 -11.66 30.07
CA GLY A 1013 -29.93 -11.85 31.45
C GLY A 1013 -29.58 -10.72 32.43
N SER A 1014 -29.58 -11.05 33.74
CA SER A 1014 -29.48 -10.13 34.88
C SER A 1014 -28.34 -9.11 34.78
N SER A 1015 -28.56 -7.87 35.22
CA SER A 1015 -27.60 -6.74 35.18
C SER A 1015 -26.42 -6.82 36.18
N ALA A 1016 -26.13 -8.01 36.71
CA ALA A 1016 -25.05 -8.24 37.64
C ALA A 1016 -23.69 -8.29 36.91
N GLY A 1017 -22.92 -7.20 37.01
CA GLY A 1017 -21.59 -7.11 36.42
C GLY A 1017 -20.49 -7.77 37.27
N LEU A 1018 -19.44 -8.26 36.60
CA LEU A 1018 -18.26 -8.87 37.19
C LEU A 1018 -17.02 -8.01 36.90
N ASP A 1019 -16.25 -7.72 37.94
CA ASP A 1019 -15.00 -6.96 37.81
C ASP A 1019 -13.83 -7.91 37.49
N VAL A 1020 -13.08 -7.63 36.43
CA VAL A 1020 -11.89 -8.37 35.99
C VAL A 1020 -10.66 -7.46 36.08
N TYR A 1021 -9.61 -7.92 36.72
CA TYR A 1021 -8.34 -7.20 36.84
C TYR A 1021 -7.25 -7.87 36.00
N VAL A 1022 -6.57 -7.08 35.18
CA VAL A 1022 -5.44 -7.50 34.35
C VAL A 1022 -4.19 -6.75 34.79
N GLU A 1023 -3.15 -7.48 35.17
CA GLU A 1023 -1.89 -6.88 35.59
C GLU A 1023 -1.11 -6.31 34.39
N ALA A 1024 -0.30 -5.28 34.69
CA ALA A 1024 0.61 -4.58 33.80
C ALA A 1024 1.41 -5.49 32.85
N THR A 1025 1.90 -6.62 33.35
CA THR A 1025 2.77 -7.58 32.63
C THR A 1025 2.09 -8.23 31.41
N PHE A 1026 0.76 -8.32 31.40
CA PHE A 1026 0.00 -8.98 30.33
C PHE A 1026 -0.53 -8.00 29.27
N LEU A 1027 -0.68 -6.71 29.62
CA LEU A 1027 -1.34 -5.69 28.78
C LEU A 1027 -0.70 -5.45 27.40
N PRO A 1028 0.64 -5.48 27.23
CA PRO A 1028 1.23 -5.24 25.91
C PRO A 1028 0.71 -6.22 24.85
N TYR A 1029 0.34 -7.44 25.26
CA TYR A 1029 -0.07 -8.56 24.40
C TYR A 1029 -1.58 -8.65 24.17
N LEU A 1030 -2.38 -7.85 24.86
CA LEU A 1030 -3.83 -7.82 24.73
C LEU A 1030 -4.26 -6.60 23.91
N SER A 1031 -5.12 -6.81 22.91
CA SER A 1031 -5.68 -5.76 22.05
C SER A 1031 -7.18 -5.98 21.85
N GLY A 1032 -7.93 -4.92 21.54
CA GLY A 1032 -9.39 -5.01 21.32
C GLY A 1032 -10.22 -5.08 22.60
N MET A 1033 -9.65 -4.80 23.77
CA MET A 1033 -10.36 -4.66 25.04
C MET A 1033 -11.05 -3.29 25.14
N LEU A 1034 -12.07 -3.09 24.30
CA LEU A 1034 -12.81 -1.83 24.20
C LEU A 1034 -14.19 -1.96 24.85
N PRO A 1035 -14.71 -0.91 25.52
CA PRO A 1035 -16.11 -0.86 25.92
C PRO A 1035 -17.05 -1.15 24.73
N GLY A 1036 -18.04 -2.01 24.94
CA GLY A 1036 -18.95 -2.50 23.89
C GLY A 1036 -18.49 -3.78 23.18
N ALA A 1037 -17.22 -4.17 23.28
CA ALA A 1037 -16.73 -5.41 22.67
C ALA A 1037 -17.19 -6.66 23.44
N LYS A 1038 -17.53 -7.73 22.72
CA LYS A 1038 -17.86 -9.04 23.30
C LYS A 1038 -16.58 -9.87 23.43
N ILE A 1039 -16.33 -10.38 24.64
CA ILE A 1039 -15.10 -11.10 24.97
C ILE A 1039 -15.42 -12.44 25.61
N LEU A 1040 -14.57 -13.42 25.33
CA LEU A 1040 -14.51 -14.72 25.97
C LEU A 1040 -13.21 -14.82 26.78
N PHE A 1041 -13.35 -15.07 28.08
CA PHE A 1041 -12.24 -15.29 29.00
C PHE A 1041 -12.15 -16.78 29.32
N HIS A 1042 -10.94 -17.32 29.27
CA HIS A 1042 -10.64 -18.69 29.68
C HIS A 1042 -9.74 -18.70 30.90
N ASN A 1043 -10.00 -19.62 31.82
CA ASN A 1043 -9.16 -19.92 32.99
C ASN A 1043 -8.78 -18.68 33.81
N MET A 1044 -9.77 -17.84 34.12
CA MET A 1044 -9.63 -16.68 35.00
C MET A 1044 -9.65 -17.12 36.46
N GLN A 1045 -8.84 -16.49 37.31
CA GLN A 1045 -8.86 -16.79 38.74
C GLN A 1045 -9.95 -16.02 39.46
N ARG A 1046 -10.91 -16.73 40.02
CA ARG A 1046 -11.94 -16.18 40.91
C ARG A 1046 -11.36 -15.89 42.29
N LYS A 1047 -11.59 -14.69 42.79
CA LYS A 1047 -11.21 -14.23 44.14
C LYS A 1047 -12.40 -13.61 44.86
N ILE A 1048 -12.38 -13.68 46.18
CA ILE A 1048 -13.37 -13.06 47.06
C ILE A 1048 -12.63 -12.01 47.90
N SER A 1049 -13.10 -10.77 47.86
CA SER A 1049 -12.50 -9.68 48.63
C SER A 1049 -12.87 -9.76 50.11
N ARG A 1050 -12.19 -8.97 50.96
CA ARG A 1050 -12.54 -8.84 52.39
C ARG A 1050 -14.00 -8.38 52.62
N LEU A 1051 -14.56 -7.66 51.64
CA LEU A 1051 -15.96 -7.21 51.65
C LEU A 1051 -16.91 -8.24 51.02
N LYS A 1052 -16.47 -9.49 50.82
CA LYS A 1052 -17.22 -10.58 50.18
C LYS A 1052 -17.63 -10.32 48.72
N ASN A 1053 -17.02 -9.34 48.05
CA ASN A 1053 -17.22 -9.13 46.61
C ASN A 1053 -16.41 -10.14 45.80
N VAL A 1054 -17.06 -10.82 44.86
CA VAL A 1054 -16.41 -11.72 43.90
C VAL A 1054 -15.84 -10.91 42.74
N TYR A 1055 -14.58 -11.17 42.38
CA TYR A 1055 -13.91 -10.58 41.22
C TYR A 1055 -12.98 -11.61 40.57
N CYS A 1056 -12.56 -11.36 39.34
CA CYS A 1056 -11.62 -12.24 38.63
C CYS A 1056 -10.28 -11.54 38.36
N THR A 1057 -9.19 -12.30 38.34
CA THR A 1057 -7.85 -11.82 37.97
C THR A 1057 -7.28 -12.62 36.81
N TYR A 1058 -6.66 -11.93 35.86
CA TYR A 1058 -5.94 -12.54 34.74
C TYR A 1058 -4.61 -13.13 35.23
N MET A 1059 -4.29 -14.35 34.80
CA MET A 1059 -3.08 -15.08 35.18
C MET A 1059 -2.35 -15.65 33.95
N ALA A 1060 -1.20 -16.29 34.18
CA ALA A 1060 -0.40 -16.95 33.15
C ALA A 1060 -1.20 -17.98 32.32
N SER A 1061 -2.03 -18.79 32.98
CA SER A 1061 -2.88 -19.80 32.35
C SER A 1061 -4.14 -19.22 31.70
N SER A 1062 -4.43 -17.93 31.90
CA SER A 1062 -5.61 -17.28 31.34
C SER A 1062 -5.39 -16.91 29.88
N CYS A 1063 -6.47 -16.97 29.09
CA CYS A 1063 -6.47 -16.56 27.69
C CYS A 1063 -7.71 -15.72 27.38
N LEU A 1064 -7.51 -14.61 26.66
CA LEU A 1064 -8.57 -13.70 26.22
C LEU A 1064 -8.80 -13.85 24.72
N ARG A 1065 -10.07 -13.89 24.31
CA ARG A 1065 -10.50 -13.83 22.91
C ARG A 1065 -11.57 -12.75 22.74
N VAL A 1066 -11.36 -11.85 21.79
CA VAL A 1066 -12.39 -10.88 21.38
C VAL A 1066 -13.26 -11.55 20.31
N LEU A 1067 -14.55 -11.67 20.57
CA LEU A 1067 -15.52 -12.32 19.67
C LEU A 1067 -16.08 -11.33 18.65
N SER A 1068 -16.37 -10.10 19.08
CA SER A 1068 -16.86 -9.05 18.19
C SER A 1068 -16.35 -7.66 18.62
N PRO A 1069 -16.09 -6.77 17.65
CA PRO A 1069 -15.75 -5.38 17.93
C PRO A 1069 -16.95 -4.61 18.53
N PRO A 1070 -16.73 -3.41 19.11
CA PRO A 1070 -17.82 -2.57 19.58
C PRO A 1070 -18.70 -2.08 18.41
N PRO A 1071 -20.02 -1.96 18.60
CA PRO A 1071 -20.91 -1.46 17.56
C PRO A 1071 -20.64 0.02 17.24
N PRO A 1072 -20.78 0.45 15.97
CA PRO A 1072 -20.34 1.77 15.50
C PRO A 1072 -20.99 2.96 16.22
N ASP A 1073 -22.19 2.80 16.78
CA ASP A 1073 -22.92 3.88 17.47
C ASP A 1073 -22.59 4.00 18.97
N SER A 1074 -21.68 3.18 19.49
CA SER A 1074 -21.36 3.12 20.94
C SER A 1074 -20.20 4.02 21.37
N SER A 1075 -19.52 4.70 20.43
CA SER A 1075 -18.36 5.55 20.72
C SER A 1075 -18.78 6.89 21.34
N SER A 1076 -19.17 6.91 22.61
CA SER A 1076 -19.12 8.07 23.56
C SER A 1076 -20.17 8.00 24.66
N ARG A 1077 -21.19 7.16 24.52
CA ARG A 1077 -22.19 7.01 25.57
C ARG A 1077 -21.74 5.90 26.53
N PRO A 1078 -21.55 6.17 27.82
CA PRO A 1078 -21.76 5.14 28.82
C PRO A 1078 -23.10 4.48 28.48
N PHE A 1079 -23.23 3.17 28.64
CA PHE A 1079 -24.55 2.56 28.61
C PHE A 1079 -25.43 3.36 29.57
N ASP A 1080 -26.29 4.23 29.05
CA ASP A 1080 -27.28 4.98 29.80
C ASP A 1080 -28.31 3.93 30.20
N GLY A 1081 -27.98 3.21 31.27
CA GLY A 1081 -28.82 2.20 31.89
C GLY A 1081 -30.16 2.78 32.36
N THR A 1082 -30.35 4.10 32.26
CA THR A 1082 -31.60 4.81 32.53
C THR A 1082 -32.67 4.61 31.47
N SER A 1083 -32.31 4.25 30.23
CA SER A 1083 -33.27 4.25 29.12
C SER A 1083 -34.22 3.04 29.07
N ASN A 1084 -33.99 1.98 29.86
CA ASN A 1084 -34.86 0.81 29.99
C ASN A 1084 -34.87 0.26 31.44
N LEU A 1085 -35.03 1.10 32.45
CA LEU A 1085 -35.24 0.62 33.82
C LEU A 1085 -36.68 0.13 33.98
N SER A 1086 -36.85 -1.10 34.48
CA SER A 1086 -38.17 -1.59 34.86
C SER A 1086 -38.70 -0.80 36.06
N ALA A 1087 -39.90 -0.26 35.95
CA ALA A 1087 -40.63 0.32 37.06
C ALA A 1087 -41.11 -0.79 38.01
N VAL A 1088 -40.71 -0.75 39.28
CA VAL A 1088 -40.95 -1.82 40.25
C VAL A 1088 -41.32 -1.24 41.62
N TYR A 1089 -42.19 -1.94 42.37
CA TYR A 1089 -42.50 -1.63 43.77
C TYR A 1089 -41.37 -2.05 44.72
N LEU A 1090 -41.14 -1.32 45.82
CA LEU A 1090 -40.11 -1.61 46.82
C LEU A 1090 -40.26 -3.02 47.43
N SER A 1091 -41.49 -3.48 47.62
CA SER A 1091 -41.79 -4.85 48.08
C SER A 1091 -41.25 -5.93 47.14
N HIS A 1092 -41.29 -5.73 45.82
CA HIS A 1092 -40.75 -6.69 44.85
C HIS A 1092 -39.22 -6.78 44.92
N ILE A 1093 -38.53 -5.68 45.23
CA ILE A 1093 -37.07 -5.67 45.43
C ILE A 1093 -36.70 -6.52 46.67
N LEU A 1094 -37.50 -6.44 47.73
CA LEU A 1094 -37.35 -7.26 48.94
C LEU A 1094 -37.59 -8.76 48.69
N LEU A 1095 -38.52 -9.09 47.79
CA LEU A 1095 -38.90 -10.47 47.48
C LEU A 1095 -37.97 -11.13 46.44
N GLN A 1096 -37.42 -10.36 45.50
CA GLN A 1096 -36.52 -10.85 44.45
C GLN A 1096 -35.30 -9.92 44.25
N PRO A 1097 -34.39 -9.81 45.24
CA PRO A 1097 -33.24 -8.90 45.16
C PRO A 1097 -32.21 -9.28 44.10
N HIS A 1098 -32.19 -10.54 43.65
CA HIS A 1098 -31.18 -11.06 42.72
C HIS A 1098 -31.48 -10.82 41.23
N SER A 1099 -32.74 -10.53 40.86
CA SER A 1099 -33.15 -10.32 39.46
C SER A 1099 -33.08 -8.85 39.03
N LEU A 1100 -32.97 -7.90 39.97
CA LEU A 1100 -33.11 -6.46 39.73
C LEU A 1100 -31.91 -5.66 40.26
N CYS A 1101 -30.85 -5.44 39.46
CA CYS A 1101 -29.68 -4.68 39.92
C CYS A 1101 -29.82 -3.16 39.78
N GLN A 1102 -30.67 -2.69 38.86
CA GLN A 1102 -31.07 -1.29 38.73
C GLN A 1102 -32.58 -1.25 38.52
N VAL A 1103 -33.24 -0.32 39.17
CA VAL A 1103 -34.70 -0.22 39.20
C VAL A 1103 -35.12 1.24 39.13
N GLN A 1104 -36.34 1.46 38.66
CA GLN A 1104 -37.04 2.71 38.79
C GLN A 1104 -38.21 2.53 39.76
N VAL A 1105 -38.32 3.41 40.75
CA VAL A 1105 -39.33 3.35 41.80
C VAL A 1105 -39.97 4.72 41.92
N THR A 1106 -41.30 4.77 41.86
CA THR A 1106 -42.06 5.99 42.22
C THR A 1106 -42.38 5.90 43.70
N CYS A 1107 -41.80 6.80 44.50
CA CYS A 1107 -41.88 6.77 45.96
C CYS A 1107 -42.02 8.17 46.56
N HIS A 1108 -42.45 8.25 47.81
CA HIS A 1108 -42.51 9.46 48.62
C HIS A 1108 -41.31 9.53 49.56
N LEU A 1109 -40.64 10.68 49.62
CA LEU A 1109 -39.57 10.91 50.59
C LEU A 1109 -40.19 11.28 51.94
N THR A 1110 -40.02 10.43 52.94
CA THR A 1110 -40.59 10.64 54.27
C THR A 1110 -39.67 11.49 55.14
N CYS A 1111 -38.38 11.16 55.20
CA CYS A 1111 -37.41 11.93 55.98
C CYS A 1111 -35.99 11.89 55.42
N VAL A 1112 -35.20 12.91 55.75
CA VAL A 1112 -33.74 12.92 55.53
C VAL A 1112 -33.06 12.50 56.84
N LEU A 1113 -32.51 11.29 56.89
CA LEU A 1113 -31.86 10.70 58.06
C LEU A 1113 -30.54 11.38 58.40
N THR A 1114 -29.69 11.58 57.38
CA THR A 1114 -28.40 12.27 57.55
C THR A 1114 -28.10 13.12 56.33
N LEU A 1115 -27.63 14.34 56.53
CA LEU A 1115 -27.09 15.20 55.48
C LEU A 1115 -25.66 15.62 55.87
N SER A 1116 -24.70 15.48 54.96
CA SER A 1116 -23.33 15.92 55.16
C SER A 1116 -22.85 16.67 53.92
N LEU A 1117 -22.37 17.89 54.12
CA LEU A 1117 -21.77 18.76 53.12
C LEU A 1117 -20.37 19.12 53.60
N ARG A 1118 -19.34 18.81 52.81
CA ARG A 1118 -17.96 19.15 53.17
C ARG A 1118 -17.15 19.58 51.96
N TRP A 1119 -16.25 20.52 52.16
CA TRP A 1119 -15.20 20.81 51.18
C TRP A 1119 -13.99 19.95 51.46
N SER A 1120 -13.57 19.20 50.44
CA SER A 1120 -12.44 18.28 50.51
C SER A 1120 -11.34 18.77 49.56
N CYS A 1121 -10.10 18.76 50.02
CA CYS A 1121 -8.92 19.02 49.20
C CYS A 1121 -8.87 18.04 48.03
N SER A 1122 -8.66 18.56 46.81
CA SER A 1122 -8.60 17.77 45.58
C SER A 1122 -7.50 16.69 45.58
N LEU A 1123 -6.39 16.94 46.28
CA LEU A 1123 -5.20 16.06 46.30
C LEU A 1123 -5.24 15.00 47.40
N CYS A 1124 -5.64 15.36 48.62
CA CYS A 1124 -5.53 14.49 49.81
C CYS A 1124 -6.88 14.15 50.49
N ASP A 1125 -8.00 14.64 49.95
CA ASP A 1125 -9.36 14.45 50.46
C ASP A 1125 -9.64 14.96 51.90
N SER A 1126 -8.68 15.63 52.51
CA SER A 1126 -8.83 16.26 53.83
C SER A 1126 -9.72 17.49 53.78
N ILE A 1127 -10.29 17.89 54.91
CA ILE A 1127 -11.21 19.03 54.94
C ILE A 1127 -10.46 20.30 54.55
N LEU A 1128 -11.10 21.13 53.73
CA LEU A 1128 -10.56 22.39 53.26
C LEU A 1128 -11.42 23.53 53.81
N LYS A 1129 -10.79 24.41 54.59
CA LYS A 1129 -11.45 25.54 55.26
C LYS A 1129 -10.83 26.83 54.74
N GLU A 1130 -11.67 27.73 54.22
CA GLU A 1130 -11.24 29.04 53.70
C GLU A 1130 -10.08 28.98 52.67
N GLY A 1131 -10.03 27.93 51.84
CA GLY A 1131 -8.95 27.79 50.85
C GLY A 1131 -7.68 27.09 51.35
N THR A 1132 -7.65 26.63 52.61
CA THR A 1132 -6.49 25.95 53.20
C THR A 1132 -6.82 24.53 53.64
N CYS A 1133 -5.94 23.59 53.31
CA CYS A 1133 -6.08 22.18 53.68
C CYS A 1133 -5.64 21.96 55.13
N ILE A 1134 -6.48 21.32 55.96
CA ILE A 1134 -6.17 21.07 57.38
C ILE A 1134 -5.27 19.84 57.63
N GLN A 1135 -4.81 19.16 56.57
CA GLN A 1135 -3.94 17.98 56.70
C GLN A 1135 -2.59 18.38 57.28
N LEU A 1136 -2.27 17.86 58.47
CA LEU A 1136 -1.05 18.22 59.19
C LEU A 1136 0.14 17.30 58.87
N ASN A 1137 -0.09 16.05 58.46
CA ASN A 1137 0.99 15.08 58.20
C ASN A 1137 0.68 14.12 57.03
N PRO A 1138 1.40 14.20 55.91
CA PRO A 1138 2.26 15.32 55.49
C PRO A 1138 1.42 16.59 55.20
N PRO A 1139 1.97 17.81 55.39
CA PRO A 1139 1.26 19.04 55.09
C PRO A 1139 0.94 19.15 53.59
N CYS A 1140 -0.31 19.41 53.26
CA CYS A 1140 -0.76 19.57 51.88
C CYS A 1140 -0.88 21.07 51.54
N LEU A 1141 -0.07 21.56 50.59
CA LEU A 1141 -0.07 22.96 50.14
C LEU A 1141 -1.15 23.27 49.07
N SER A 1142 -2.12 22.37 48.86
CA SER A 1142 -3.15 22.58 47.86
C SER A 1142 -4.20 23.59 48.33
N HIS A 1143 -4.50 24.55 47.46
CA HIS A 1143 -5.60 25.51 47.61
C HIS A 1143 -6.86 25.11 46.83
N THR A 1144 -6.82 24.00 46.09
CA THR A 1144 -7.95 23.52 45.27
C THR A 1144 -8.79 22.51 46.05
N GLY A 1145 -10.10 22.75 46.08
CA GLY A 1145 -11.06 21.93 46.80
C GLY A 1145 -12.26 21.55 45.92
N VAL A 1146 -12.91 20.45 46.27
CA VAL A 1146 -14.17 20.01 45.68
C VAL A 1146 -15.20 19.80 46.80
N ILE A 1147 -16.45 20.21 46.55
CA ILE A 1147 -17.52 19.94 47.51
C ILE A 1147 -17.99 18.49 47.36
N LYS A 1148 -18.04 17.77 48.47
CA LYS A 1148 -18.64 16.45 48.61
C LYS A 1148 -19.92 16.57 49.42
N ALA A 1149 -21.03 16.11 48.83
CA ALA A 1149 -22.32 16.05 49.51
C ALA A 1149 -22.77 14.60 49.64
N SER A 1150 -23.36 14.23 50.78
CA SER A 1150 -23.93 12.91 51.02
C SER A 1150 -25.22 13.05 51.82
N ALA A 1151 -26.29 12.43 51.35
CA ALA A 1151 -27.56 12.35 52.07
C ALA A 1151 -28.03 10.91 52.17
N ARG A 1152 -28.58 10.52 53.32
CA ARG A 1152 -29.34 9.28 53.50
C ARG A 1152 -30.79 9.68 53.69
N ILE A 1153 -31.65 9.23 52.80
CA ILE A 1153 -33.07 9.55 52.81
C ILE A 1153 -33.88 8.27 53.02
N LEU A 1154 -35.02 8.40 53.69
CA LEU A 1154 -36.02 7.34 53.82
C LEU A 1154 -37.11 7.60 52.78
N VAL A 1155 -37.43 6.59 51.99
CA VAL A 1155 -38.48 6.65 50.99
C VAL A 1155 -39.45 5.49 51.16
N GLU A 1156 -40.72 5.72 50.84
CA GLU A 1156 -41.78 4.71 50.86
C GLU A 1156 -42.61 4.76 49.58
N ASP A 1157 -43.16 3.64 49.14
CA ASP A 1157 -44.03 3.58 47.96
C ASP A 1157 -45.44 3.02 48.27
N GLY A 1158 -45.78 2.93 49.56
CA GLY A 1158 -46.98 2.28 50.06
C GLY A 1158 -46.89 0.75 50.15
N THR A 1159 -45.88 0.12 49.52
CA THR A 1159 -45.63 -1.33 49.61
C THR A 1159 -44.45 -1.69 50.52
N GLY A 1160 -43.54 -0.74 50.75
CA GLY A 1160 -42.44 -0.89 51.70
C GLY A 1160 -41.64 0.41 51.87
N GLU A 1161 -40.61 0.33 52.71
CA GLU A 1161 -39.68 1.43 53.00
C GLU A 1161 -38.25 1.06 52.57
N ALA A 1162 -37.48 2.05 52.10
CA ALA A 1162 -36.08 1.89 51.76
C ALA A 1162 -35.24 3.10 52.16
N VAL A 1163 -33.98 2.85 52.55
CA VAL A 1163 -32.98 3.89 52.80
C VAL A 1163 -32.15 4.08 51.54
N VAL A 1164 -32.14 5.30 51.00
CA VAL A 1164 -31.43 5.63 49.76
C VAL A 1164 -30.23 6.53 50.09
N LEU A 1165 -29.06 6.16 49.59
CA LEU A 1165 -27.84 6.97 49.65
C LEU A 1165 -27.74 7.83 48.38
N CYS A 1166 -27.81 9.15 48.56
CA CYS A 1166 -27.63 10.16 47.51
C CYS A 1166 -26.28 10.86 47.69
N ARG A 1167 -25.59 11.18 46.58
CA ARG A 1167 -24.28 11.85 46.60
C ARG A 1167 -24.23 13.05 45.67
N ASN A 1168 -23.49 14.08 46.08
CA ASN A 1168 -23.12 15.25 45.29
C ASN A 1168 -24.33 15.95 44.66
N HIS A 1169 -24.43 16.02 43.34
CA HIS A 1169 -25.54 16.67 42.63
C HIS A 1169 -26.90 16.08 43.02
N GLN A 1170 -26.98 14.78 43.31
CA GLN A 1170 -28.21 14.12 43.75
C GLN A 1170 -28.72 14.71 45.07
N VAL A 1171 -27.84 15.19 45.95
CA VAL A 1171 -28.23 15.83 47.21
C VAL A 1171 -28.90 17.17 46.96
N ARG A 1172 -28.41 17.94 45.98
CA ARG A 1172 -29.08 19.17 45.53
C ARG A 1172 -30.48 18.85 45.02
N ASP A 1173 -30.61 17.79 44.22
CA ASP A 1173 -31.89 17.39 43.62
C ASP A 1173 -32.88 16.89 44.71
N VAL A 1174 -32.41 16.15 45.72
CA VAL A 1174 -33.20 15.81 46.92
C VAL A 1174 -33.72 17.07 47.62
N LEU A 1175 -32.82 18.01 47.91
CA LEU A 1175 -33.14 19.24 48.63
C LEU A 1175 -33.96 20.25 47.80
N CYS A 1176 -34.19 19.97 46.51
CA CYS A 1176 -34.95 20.84 45.60
C CYS A 1176 -34.33 22.24 45.43
N LEU A 1177 -33.00 22.35 45.56
CA LEU A 1177 -32.31 23.64 45.48
C LEU A 1177 -31.99 23.99 44.03
N SER A 1178 -32.24 25.25 43.63
CA SER A 1178 -31.79 25.74 42.34
C SER A 1178 -30.25 25.78 42.28
N PRO A 1179 -29.63 25.76 41.08
CA PRO A 1179 -28.18 25.89 40.97
C PRO A 1179 -27.63 27.14 41.68
N LYS A 1180 -28.38 28.26 41.64
CA LYS A 1180 -28.00 29.51 42.29
C LYS A 1180 -28.02 29.38 43.81
N ASP A 1181 -29.06 28.76 44.37
CA ASP A 1181 -29.17 28.56 45.82
C ASP A 1181 -28.14 27.57 46.34
N TRP A 1182 -27.86 26.53 45.55
CA TRP A 1182 -26.81 25.57 45.83
C TRP A 1182 -25.45 26.26 45.92
N ASP A 1183 -25.09 27.13 44.97
CA ASP A 1183 -23.83 27.89 45.02
C ASP A 1183 -23.71 28.75 46.29
N VAL A 1184 -24.81 29.33 46.76
CA VAL A 1184 -24.84 30.09 48.02
C VAL A 1184 -24.55 29.17 49.22
N VAL A 1185 -25.18 28.00 49.27
CA VAL A 1185 -24.91 26.98 50.30
C VAL A 1185 -23.45 26.54 50.25
N GLN A 1186 -22.91 26.24 49.05
CA GLN A 1186 -21.52 25.83 48.86
C GLN A 1186 -20.53 26.87 49.41
N LYS A 1187 -20.76 28.17 49.13
CA LYS A 1187 -19.91 29.27 49.63
C LYS A 1187 -19.93 29.41 51.15
N HIS A 1188 -21.06 29.15 51.79
CA HIS A 1188 -21.14 29.16 53.26
C HIS A 1188 -20.41 27.94 53.86
N VAL A 1189 -20.59 26.75 53.28
CA VAL A 1189 -19.86 25.54 53.70
C VAL A 1189 -18.35 25.71 53.48
N TRP A 1190 -17.91 26.44 52.46
CA TRP A 1190 -16.49 26.73 52.19
C TRP A 1190 -15.78 27.45 53.35
N ARG A 1191 -16.47 28.40 54.00
CA ARG A 1191 -15.94 29.11 55.17
C ARG A 1191 -15.83 28.21 56.41
N LYS A 1192 -16.78 27.29 56.57
CA LYS A 1192 -16.85 26.40 57.75
C LYS A 1192 -16.04 25.11 57.59
N GLY A 1193 -15.86 24.62 56.36
CA GLY A 1193 -15.22 23.35 56.00
C GLY A 1193 -16.19 22.17 55.93
N CYS A 1194 -17.01 21.93 56.96
CA CYS A 1194 -17.97 20.82 57.02
C CYS A 1194 -19.27 21.20 57.76
N VAL A 1195 -20.39 20.70 57.28
CA VAL A 1195 -21.71 20.76 57.92
C VAL A 1195 -22.33 19.36 57.89
N SER A 1196 -22.79 18.87 59.04
CA SER A 1196 -23.50 17.60 59.16
C SER A 1196 -24.78 17.76 59.97
N ILE A 1197 -25.85 17.13 59.51
CA ILE A 1197 -27.16 17.13 60.16
C ILE A 1197 -27.59 15.67 60.31
N GLN A 1198 -28.01 15.30 61.51
CA GLN A 1198 -28.63 14.01 61.79
C GLN A 1198 -30.09 14.23 62.20
N HIS A 1199 -30.95 13.33 61.75
CA HIS A 1199 -32.33 13.29 62.17
C HIS A 1199 -32.42 12.73 63.59
N ASN A 1200 -32.74 13.58 64.56
CA ASN A 1200 -33.03 13.14 65.91
C ASN A 1200 -34.48 12.68 65.97
N ASP A 1201 -34.68 11.37 65.99
CA ASP A 1201 -35.92 10.76 66.45
C ASP A 1201 -35.81 10.57 67.96
N GLY A 1202 -36.84 10.93 68.72
CA GLY A 1202 -36.73 11.05 70.18
C GLY A 1202 -36.44 9.72 70.88
N SER A 1203 -35.18 9.46 71.27
CA SER A 1203 -34.84 8.59 72.42
C SER A 1203 -33.38 8.75 72.89
N ILE A 1204 -33.27 9.24 74.13
CA ILE A 1204 -32.23 9.00 75.16
C ILE A 1204 -30.80 8.68 74.67
N GLY A 1205 -30.01 9.72 74.44
CA GLY A 1205 -28.54 9.69 74.33
C GLY A 1205 -27.97 11.07 74.68
N PRO A 1206 -26.76 11.18 75.24
CA PRO A 1206 -26.29 12.40 75.88
C PRO A 1206 -26.25 13.56 74.89
N ARG A 1207 -26.88 14.68 75.27
CA ARG A 1207 -26.83 15.97 74.56
C ARG A 1207 -25.37 16.33 74.30
N CYS A 1208 -24.89 16.08 73.08
CA CYS A 1208 -23.68 16.72 72.60
C CYS A 1208 -24.05 18.19 72.37
N MET A 1209 -23.59 19.05 73.26
CA MET A 1209 -23.72 20.51 73.16
C MET A 1209 -22.95 20.97 71.91
N GLU A 1210 -23.59 20.97 70.75
CA GLU A 1210 -23.08 21.70 69.59
C GLU A 1210 -23.40 23.19 69.76
N PRO A 1211 -22.47 24.09 69.38
CA PRO A 1211 -22.67 25.52 69.58
C PRO A 1211 -23.90 25.99 68.77
N PRO A 1212 -24.87 26.68 69.42
CA PRO A 1212 -25.91 27.38 68.69
C PRO A 1212 -25.25 28.60 68.05
N ASP A 1213 -25.38 28.77 66.72
CA ASP A 1213 -25.27 30.07 66.00
C ASP A 1213 -25.10 29.93 64.47
N ASP A 1214 -25.02 28.71 63.91
CA ASP A 1214 -24.94 28.57 62.46
C ASP A 1214 -26.33 28.60 61.79
N LEU A 1215 -26.73 29.78 61.29
CA LEU A 1215 -27.94 30.02 60.50
C LEU A 1215 -28.08 29.03 59.33
N LEU A 1216 -26.98 28.60 58.70
CA LEU A 1216 -27.05 27.62 57.61
C LEU A 1216 -27.50 26.25 58.13
N THR A 1217 -26.97 25.81 59.28
CA THR A 1217 -27.34 24.52 59.88
C THR A 1217 -28.82 24.52 60.30
N LEU A 1218 -29.33 25.65 60.82
CA LEU A 1218 -30.75 25.84 61.13
C LEU A 1218 -31.62 25.82 59.87
N TYR A 1219 -31.21 26.55 58.83
CA TYR A 1219 -31.89 26.57 57.54
C TYR A 1219 -31.98 25.17 56.92
N LEU A 1220 -30.86 24.45 56.82
CA LEU A 1220 -30.83 23.11 56.26
C LEU A 1220 -31.63 22.11 57.10
N ARG A 1221 -31.65 22.24 58.44
CA ARG A 1221 -32.46 21.41 59.33
C ARG A 1221 -33.95 21.66 59.12
N SER A 1222 -34.36 22.92 58.93
CA SER A 1222 -35.73 23.30 58.59
C SER A 1222 -36.12 22.78 57.19
N LEU A 1223 -35.25 22.97 56.20
CA LEU A 1223 -35.45 22.52 54.82
C LEU A 1223 -35.64 21.00 54.73
N CYS A 1224 -34.80 20.22 55.42
CA CYS A 1224 -34.91 18.75 55.45
C CYS A 1224 -36.22 18.22 56.08
N ARG A 1225 -36.95 19.05 56.82
CA ARG A 1225 -38.26 18.73 57.44
C ARG A 1225 -39.43 19.38 56.70
N SER A 1226 -39.16 20.17 55.67
CA SER A 1226 -40.19 20.92 54.95
C SER A 1226 -40.93 20.00 53.96
N PRO A 1227 -42.21 20.32 53.65
CA PRO A 1227 -42.97 19.59 52.63
C PRO A 1227 -42.38 19.75 51.22
N ILE A 1228 -41.46 20.70 51.02
CA ILE A 1228 -40.73 20.86 49.74
C ILE A 1228 -39.78 19.68 49.52
N VAL A 1229 -39.15 19.16 50.58
CA VAL A 1229 -38.25 18.01 50.52
C VAL A 1229 -39.01 16.70 50.68
N CYS A 1230 -39.97 16.65 51.61
CA CYS A 1230 -40.83 15.49 51.83
C CYS A 1230 -41.93 15.41 50.77
N ARG A 1231 -41.56 14.95 49.56
CA ARG A 1231 -42.41 14.94 48.37
C ARG A 1231 -42.33 13.62 47.60
N SER A 1232 -43.26 13.45 46.67
CA SER A 1232 -43.24 12.33 45.72
C SER A 1232 -42.16 12.52 44.65
N LEU A 1233 -41.41 11.46 44.36
CA LEU A 1233 -40.28 11.45 43.45
C LEU A 1233 -40.21 10.13 42.67
N VAL A 1234 -39.60 10.20 41.50
CA VAL A 1234 -39.25 9.04 40.67
C VAL A 1234 -37.76 8.81 40.84
N LEU A 1235 -37.42 7.72 41.53
CA LEU A 1235 -36.06 7.33 41.88
C LEU A 1235 -35.57 6.25 40.93
N ALA A 1236 -34.48 6.52 40.21
CA ALA A 1236 -33.66 5.46 39.65
C ALA A 1236 -32.62 5.06 40.70
N ALA A 1237 -32.58 3.79 41.09
CA ALA A 1237 -31.69 3.30 42.12
C ALA A 1237 -31.07 1.96 41.75
N ARG A 1238 -29.93 1.67 42.37
CA ARG A 1238 -29.33 0.33 42.40
C ARG A 1238 -29.28 -0.19 43.82
N LEU A 1239 -29.37 -1.50 44.00
CA LEU A 1239 -29.17 -2.11 45.31
C LEU A 1239 -27.72 -1.90 45.77
N ASP A 1240 -27.50 -1.57 47.04
CA ASP A 1240 -26.12 -1.52 47.58
C ASP A 1240 -25.52 -2.94 47.52
N ARG A 1241 -24.28 -3.05 47.01
CA ARG A 1241 -23.59 -4.34 46.81
C ARG A 1241 -23.17 -5.01 48.12
N LYS A 1242 -23.26 -4.30 49.25
CA LYS A 1242 -23.13 -4.95 50.55
C LYS A 1242 -24.27 -5.96 50.66
N PRO A 1243 -24.00 -7.28 50.71
CA PRO A 1243 -25.07 -8.22 50.95
C PRO A 1243 -25.76 -7.76 52.23
N PRO A 1244 -27.11 -7.63 52.27
CA PRO A 1244 -27.78 -7.61 53.56
C PRO A 1244 -27.28 -8.88 54.22
N GLU A 1245 -26.54 -8.75 55.33
CA GLU A 1245 -26.17 -9.94 56.08
C GLU A 1245 -27.49 -10.70 56.27
N ALA A 1246 -27.52 -11.97 55.87
CA ALA A 1246 -28.60 -12.87 56.24
C ALA A 1246 -28.47 -13.12 57.75
N GLY A 1247 -28.55 -12.03 58.52
CA GLY A 1247 -28.65 -12.05 59.96
C GLY A 1247 -30.04 -12.57 60.32
N PRO A 1248 -30.18 -13.19 61.49
CA PRO A 1248 -31.48 -13.55 62.02
C PRO A 1248 -32.40 -12.33 61.98
N ARG A 1249 -33.67 -12.52 61.61
CA ARG A 1249 -34.66 -11.44 61.61
C ARG A 1249 -34.63 -10.75 62.98
N GLN A 1250 -34.29 -9.47 63.00
CA GLN A 1250 -34.15 -8.72 64.24
C GLN A 1250 -35.53 -8.43 64.82
N ILE A 1251 -35.71 -8.71 66.11
CA ILE A 1251 -36.89 -8.26 66.85
C ILE A 1251 -36.70 -6.77 67.14
N ARG A 1252 -37.60 -5.93 66.62
CA ARG A 1252 -37.62 -4.49 66.91
C ARG A 1252 -38.85 -4.17 67.76
N ARG A 1253 -38.67 -3.22 68.67
CA ARG A 1253 -39.72 -2.63 69.49
C ARG A 1253 -40.38 -1.51 68.71
N PHE A 1254 -41.70 -1.52 68.65
CA PHE A 1254 -42.51 -0.47 68.06
C PHE A 1254 -43.46 0.06 69.12
N PHE A 1255 -43.69 1.36 69.07
CA PHE A 1255 -44.65 2.05 69.92
C PHE A 1255 -45.77 2.55 69.02
N SER A 1256 -46.99 2.07 69.25
CA SER A 1256 -48.20 2.68 68.69
C SER A 1256 -49.00 3.22 69.86
N HIS A 1257 -49.12 4.55 69.92
CA HIS A 1257 -49.62 5.27 71.07
C HIS A 1257 -48.86 4.90 72.36
N GLU A 1258 -49.49 4.16 73.29
CA GLU A 1258 -48.92 3.76 74.59
C GLU A 1258 -48.58 2.27 74.69
N THR A 1259 -48.85 1.48 73.65
CA THR A 1259 -48.59 0.03 73.65
C THR A 1259 -47.29 -0.31 72.92
N GLU A 1260 -46.37 -0.97 73.63
CA GLU A 1260 -45.15 -1.53 73.07
C GLU A 1260 -45.43 -2.91 72.49
N PHE A 1261 -45.08 -3.12 71.21
CA PHE A 1261 -45.14 -4.43 70.57
C PHE A 1261 -43.81 -4.79 69.94
N LEU A 1262 -43.48 -6.08 70.02
CA LEU A 1262 -42.27 -6.65 69.45
C LEU A 1262 -42.62 -7.28 68.10
N SER A 1263 -42.03 -6.77 67.03
CA SER A 1263 -42.21 -7.32 65.69
C SER A 1263 -40.90 -7.82 65.11
N GLN A 1264 -40.98 -8.95 64.42
CA GLN A 1264 -39.84 -9.57 63.76
C GLN A 1264 -39.62 -8.91 62.39
N MET A 1265 -38.58 -8.07 62.30
CA MET A 1265 -38.29 -7.26 61.11
C MET A 1265 -37.19 -7.89 60.24
N ARG A 1266 -37.30 -7.72 58.92
CA ARG A 1266 -36.20 -7.96 57.98
C ARG A 1266 -35.25 -6.76 57.98
N ASN A 1267 -34.02 -6.96 57.49
CA ASN A 1267 -33.08 -5.85 57.30
C ASN A 1267 -33.67 -4.83 56.30
N GLN A 1268 -33.55 -3.54 56.62
CA GLN A 1268 -34.00 -2.45 55.75
C GLN A 1268 -33.26 -2.48 54.40
N LEU A 1269 -34.00 -2.23 53.32
CA LEU A 1269 -33.45 -2.08 51.98
C LEU A 1269 -32.51 -0.86 51.95
N ASN A 1270 -31.26 -1.08 51.53
CA ASN A 1270 -30.31 0.00 51.27
C ASN A 1270 -30.11 0.12 49.75
N LEU A 1271 -30.46 1.29 49.22
CA LEU A 1271 -30.38 1.63 47.81
C LEU A 1271 -29.32 2.74 47.61
N ILE A 1272 -28.70 2.76 46.45
CA ILE A 1272 -27.83 3.84 45.99
C ILE A 1272 -28.54 4.56 44.85
N CYS A 1273 -28.71 5.87 44.99
CA CYS A 1273 -29.34 6.70 43.98
C CYS A 1273 -28.50 6.76 42.70
N LEU A 1274 -29.16 6.66 41.55
CA LEU A 1274 -28.60 6.91 40.21
C LEU A 1274 -29.09 8.27 39.69
N SER A 1275 -30.40 8.50 39.71
CA SER A 1275 -31.02 9.77 39.34
C SER A 1275 -32.33 9.99 40.09
N ILE A 1276 -32.69 11.26 40.29
CA ILE A 1276 -33.97 11.68 40.89
C ILE A 1276 -34.70 12.55 39.91
N GLN A 1277 -35.98 12.27 39.69
CA GLN A 1277 -36.90 13.11 38.94
C GLN A 1277 -38.09 13.46 39.81
N THR A 1278 -38.67 14.64 39.62
CA THR A 1278 -39.96 14.98 40.24
C THR A 1278 -41.06 14.17 39.58
N ALA A 1279 -41.85 13.47 40.40
CA ALA A 1279 -43.08 12.84 39.91
C ALA A 1279 -44.04 13.97 39.50
N THR A 1280 -44.42 14.01 38.22
CA THR A 1280 -45.46 14.91 37.70
C THR A 1280 -46.84 14.45 38.10
#